data_AF-P23615-F1
#
_entry.id   AF-P23615-F1
#
_cell.length_a   1.000
_cell.length_b   1.000
_cell.length_c   1.000
_cell.angle_alpha   90.00
_cell.angle_beta   90.00
_cell.angle_gamma   90.00
#
_symmetry.space_group_name_H-M   'P 1'
#
loop_
_entity.id
_entity.type
_entity.pdbx_description
1 polymer ?
#
loop_
_entity_poly.entity_id
_entity_poly.type
_entity_poly.pdbx_seq_one_letter_code
_entity_poly.pdbx_strand_id
1 'polypeptide(L)'
;MEETGDSKLVPRDEEEIVNDNDETKAPSEEEEGEDVFDSSEEDEDIDEDEDEARKVQEGFIVNDDDENEDPGTSISKKRRKHKRREREEDDRLSEDDLDLLMENAGVERTKASSSSGKFKRLKRVGDEGNAAESESDNVAASRQDSTSKLEDFFSEDEEEEESGLRNGRNNEYGRDEEDHENRNRTADKGGILDELDDFIEDDEFSDEDDETRQRRIQEKKLLREQSIKQPTQITGLSSDKIDEMYDIFGDGHDYDWALEIENEELENGNDNNEAEEEEIDEETGAIKSTKKKISLQDIYDLEDLKKNLMTEGDMKIRKTDIPERYQELRAGITDYGNMSSEDQELERNWIAEKISVDKNFDANYDLTEFKEAIGNAIKFITKENLEVPFIYAYRRNYISSREKDGFLLTEDDLWDIVSLDIEFHSLVNKKDYVQRFYAELHIDDPIVTEYFKNQNTASIAELNSLQDIYDYLEFKYANEINEMFINHTGKTGKKHLKNSSYEKFKASPLYQAVSDIGISAEDVGENISSQHQIHPPVDHPSSKPVEVIESILNANSGDLQVFTSNTKLAIDTVQKYYSLELSKNTKIREKVRSDFSKYYLADVVLTAKGKKEIQKGSLYEDIKYAINRTPMHFRRDPDVFLKMVEAESLNLLSVKLHMSSQAQYIEHLFQIALETTNTSDIAIEWNNFRKLAFNQAMDKIFQDISQEVKDNLTKNCQKLVAKTVRHKFMTKLDQAPFIPNVRDPKIPKILSLTCGQGRFGADAIIAVYVNRKGDFIRDYKIVDNPFDKTNPEKFEDTLDNIIQSCQPNAIGINGPNPKTQKFYKRLQEVLHKKQIVDSRGHTIPIIYVEDEVAIRYQNSERAAQEFPNKPPLVKYCIALARYMHSPLLEYANLTSEEVRSLSIHPHQNLLSSEQLSWALETAFVDIVNLVSVEVNKATDNNYYASALKYISGFGKRKAIDFLQSLQRLNEPLLARQQLITHNILHKTIFMNSAGFLYISWNEKRQKYEDLEHDQLDSTRIHPEDYHLATKVAADALEYDPDTIAEKEEQGTMSEFIELLREDPDRRAKLESLNLESYAEELEKNTGLRKLNNLNTIVLELLDGFEELRNDFHPLQGDEIFQSLTGESEKTFFKGSIIPVRVERFWHNDIICTTNSEVECVVNAQRHAGAQLRRPANEIYEIGKTYPAKVIYIDYANITAEVSLLDHDVKQQYVPISYSKDPSIWDLKQELEDAEEERKLMMAEARAKRTHRVINHPYYFPFNGRQAEDYLRSKERGEFVIRQSSRGDDHLVITWKLDKDLFQHIDIQELEKENPLALGKVLIVDNQKYNDLDQIIVEYLQNKVRLLNEMTSSEKFKSGTKKDVVKFIEDYSRVNPNKSVYYFSLNHDNPGWFYLMFKINANSKLYTWNVKLTNTGYFLVNYNYPSVIQLCNGFKTLLKSNSSKNRMNNYR
;
A
#
# COMPACT_ATOMS: atom_id res chain seq x y z
N MET A 1 -23.14 -19.52 61.52
CA MET A 1 -24.54 -19.98 61.49
C MET A 1 -24.67 -20.83 60.25
N GLU A 2 -25.09 -22.07 60.45
CA GLU A 2 -25.33 -23.06 59.40
C GLU A 2 -26.56 -22.63 58.60
N GLU A 3 -26.40 -22.33 57.31
CA GLU A 3 -27.47 -22.50 56.34
C GLU A 3 -26.90 -23.26 55.14
N THR A 4 -27.23 -24.54 55.13
CA THR A 4 -27.04 -25.50 54.06
C THR A 4 -28.01 -25.16 52.92
N GLY A 5 -27.55 -24.39 51.94
CA GLY A 5 -28.22 -24.24 50.66
C GLY A 5 -27.70 -25.29 49.68
N ASP A 6 -28.34 -26.46 49.67
CA ASP A 6 -28.18 -27.47 48.62
C ASP A 6 -28.65 -26.86 47.28
N SER A 7 -27.71 -26.29 46.53
CA SER A 7 -27.92 -25.95 45.13
C SER A 7 -27.94 -27.26 44.34
N LYS A 8 -29.16 -27.69 44.02
CA LYS A 8 -29.44 -28.75 43.06
C LYS A 8 -28.75 -28.40 41.74
N LEU A 9 -27.65 -29.09 41.46
CA LEU A 9 -27.04 -29.17 40.14
C LEU A 9 -28.10 -29.73 39.19
N VAL A 10 -28.68 -28.85 38.38
CA VAL A 10 -29.53 -29.22 37.25
C VAL A 10 -28.65 -30.03 36.30
N PRO A 11 -28.99 -31.29 36.01
CA PRO A 11 -28.23 -32.09 35.06
C PRO A 11 -28.35 -31.39 33.70
N ARG A 12 -27.20 -31.00 33.14
CA ARG A 12 -27.11 -30.62 31.72
C ARG A 12 -27.59 -31.81 30.92
N ASP A 13 -28.60 -31.57 30.09
CA ASP A 13 -29.10 -32.54 29.13
C ASP A 13 -27.90 -33.09 28.35
N GLU A 14 -27.71 -34.40 28.46
CA GLU A 14 -26.71 -35.13 27.71
C GLU A 14 -27.08 -34.97 26.23
N GLU A 15 -26.27 -34.19 25.52
CA GLU A 15 -26.32 -34.04 24.07
C GLU A 15 -26.44 -35.45 23.45
N GLU A 16 -27.53 -35.68 22.75
CA GLU A 16 -27.75 -36.91 22.02
C GLU A 16 -26.55 -37.12 21.11
N ILE A 17 -25.83 -38.21 21.37
CA ILE A 17 -24.78 -38.72 20.50
C ILE A 17 -25.48 -39.11 19.20
N VAL A 18 -25.54 -38.16 18.26
CA VAL A 18 -25.99 -38.38 16.90
C VAL A 18 -25.06 -39.43 16.32
N ASN A 19 -25.66 -40.59 16.02
CA ASN A 19 -24.99 -41.77 15.56
C ASN A 19 -24.64 -41.53 14.07
N ASP A 20 -23.37 -41.20 13.78
CA ASP A 20 -22.77 -40.93 12.46
C ASP A 20 -22.85 -42.12 11.46
N ASN A 21 -23.99 -42.77 11.32
CA ASN A 21 -24.18 -43.90 10.41
C ASN A 21 -25.34 -43.71 9.41
N ASP A 22 -25.98 -42.55 9.38
CA ASP A 22 -26.82 -42.18 8.25
C ASP A 22 -26.00 -41.26 7.35
N GLU A 23 -25.30 -41.88 6.40
CA GLU A 23 -24.73 -41.27 5.19
C GLU A 23 -25.86 -40.62 4.35
N THR A 24 -26.47 -39.59 4.90
CA THR A 24 -27.19 -38.59 4.10
C THR A 24 -26.12 -37.67 3.57
N LYS A 25 -25.60 -38.03 2.38
CA LYS A 25 -24.81 -37.11 1.57
C LYS A 25 -25.52 -35.77 1.60
N ALA A 26 -24.84 -34.75 2.10
CA ALA A 26 -25.24 -33.37 1.86
C ALA A 26 -25.49 -33.26 0.34
N PRO A 27 -26.62 -32.70 -0.10
CA PRO A 27 -26.89 -32.52 -1.52
C PRO A 27 -25.69 -31.80 -2.12
N SER A 28 -25.17 -32.31 -3.24
CA SER A 28 -24.16 -31.58 -4.00
C SER A 28 -24.71 -30.20 -4.33
N GLU A 29 -23.85 -29.18 -4.33
CA GLU A 29 -24.19 -27.79 -4.67
C GLU A 29 -24.90 -27.67 -6.04
N GLU A 30 -24.84 -28.70 -6.89
CA GLU A 30 -25.64 -28.84 -8.11
C GLU A 30 -27.17 -28.96 -7.90
N GLU A 31 -27.69 -29.12 -6.67
CA GLU A 31 -29.14 -29.06 -6.38
C GLU A 31 -29.64 -27.65 -5.98
N GLU A 32 -28.77 -26.63 -5.92
CA GLU A 32 -29.27 -25.25 -6.05
C GLU A 32 -29.84 -25.14 -7.46
N GLY A 33 -31.17 -25.26 -7.55
CA GLY A 33 -31.87 -25.40 -8.82
C GLY A 33 -31.38 -24.36 -9.82
N GLU A 34 -30.81 -24.85 -10.91
CA GLU A 34 -30.59 -24.07 -12.13
C GLU A 34 -31.84 -23.22 -12.34
N ASP A 35 -31.63 -21.91 -12.32
CA ASP A 35 -32.71 -20.96 -12.47
C ASP A 35 -33.35 -21.25 -13.82
N VAL A 36 -34.60 -21.72 -13.83
CA VAL A 36 -35.29 -22.20 -15.03
C VAL A 36 -35.33 -21.12 -16.12
N PHE A 37 -35.29 -19.85 -15.71
CA PHE A 37 -35.24 -18.71 -16.60
C PHE A 37 -33.83 -18.39 -17.12
N ASP A 38 -32.79 -18.93 -16.49
CA ASP A 38 -31.37 -18.79 -16.85
C ASP A 38 -30.90 -19.88 -17.83
N SER A 39 -31.83 -20.69 -18.38
CA SER A 39 -31.50 -21.68 -19.41
C SER A 39 -30.88 -20.98 -20.65
N SER A 40 -29.63 -21.35 -20.92
CA SER A 40 -28.80 -20.94 -22.06
C SER A 40 -29.21 -21.59 -23.40
N GLU A 41 -30.33 -22.30 -23.46
CA GLU A 41 -30.74 -23.05 -24.67
C GLU A 41 -31.29 -22.19 -25.84
N GLU A 42 -31.24 -20.84 -25.78
CA GLU A 42 -31.56 -20.01 -26.96
C GLU A 42 -30.33 -19.51 -27.74
N ASP A 43 -29.10 -19.87 -27.35
CA ASP A 43 -27.88 -19.46 -28.05
C ASP A 43 -27.19 -20.65 -28.77
N GLU A 44 -27.92 -21.32 -29.68
CA GLU A 44 -27.32 -22.19 -30.71
C GLU A 44 -26.72 -21.32 -31.84
N ASP A 45 -25.69 -20.52 -31.54
CA ASP A 45 -24.81 -19.90 -32.56
C ASP A 45 -23.33 -19.85 -32.08
N ILE A 46 -22.93 -20.73 -31.15
CA ILE A 46 -21.57 -20.76 -30.55
C ILE A 46 -20.60 -21.73 -31.26
N ASP A 47 -21.01 -22.40 -32.34
CA ASP A 47 -20.10 -23.26 -33.11
C ASP A 47 -18.93 -22.52 -33.81
N GLU A 48 -18.83 -21.18 -33.71
CA GLU A 48 -17.72 -20.41 -34.30
C GLU A 48 -16.69 -19.84 -33.30
N ASP A 49 -16.97 -19.74 -31.99
CA ASP A 49 -16.01 -19.10 -31.04
C ASP A 49 -15.15 -20.10 -30.23
N GLU A 50 -15.57 -21.37 -30.07
CA GLU A 50 -14.74 -22.37 -29.35
C GLU A 50 -13.49 -22.78 -30.14
N ASP A 51 -13.51 -22.71 -31.46
CA ASP A 51 -12.34 -23.01 -32.29
C ASP A 51 -11.32 -21.84 -32.32
N GLU A 52 -11.75 -20.61 -32.05
CA GLU A 52 -10.84 -19.46 -31.83
C GLU A 52 -10.29 -19.42 -30.39
N ALA A 53 -11.10 -19.72 -29.38
CA ALA A 53 -10.62 -19.90 -28.01
C ALA A 53 -9.58 -21.03 -27.90
N ARG A 54 -9.72 -22.11 -28.69
CA ARG A 54 -8.70 -23.17 -28.76
C ARG A 54 -7.36 -22.69 -29.34
N LYS A 55 -7.36 -21.71 -30.25
CA LYS A 55 -6.11 -21.12 -30.78
C LYS A 55 -5.44 -20.19 -29.78
N VAL A 56 -6.20 -19.42 -29.01
CA VAL A 56 -5.66 -18.56 -27.94
C VAL A 56 -5.12 -19.42 -26.79
N GLN A 57 -5.74 -20.57 -26.52
CA GLN A 57 -5.29 -21.51 -25.50
C GLN A 57 -3.96 -22.23 -25.86
N GLU A 58 -3.54 -22.25 -27.13
CA GLU A 58 -2.20 -22.75 -27.51
C GLU A 58 -1.07 -21.72 -27.29
N GLY A 59 -1.36 -20.56 -26.69
CA GLY A 59 -0.40 -19.48 -26.44
C GLY A 59 0.37 -19.52 -25.11
N PHE A 60 0.34 -20.61 -24.32
CA PHE A 60 1.08 -20.67 -23.05
C PHE A 60 2.49 -21.27 -23.21
N ILE A 61 3.47 -20.39 -23.35
CA ILE A 61 4.90 -20.72 -23.24
C ILE A 61 5.18 -21.06 -21.78
N VAL A 62 5.24 -22.35 -21.46
CA VAL A 62 5.84 -22.84 -20.21
C VAL A 62 7.34 -22.53 -20.28
N ASN A 63 7.77 -21.53 -19.52
CA ASN A 63 9.17 -21.35 -19.16
C ASN A 63 9.58 -22.48 -18.20
N ASP A 64 9.76 -23.68 -18.74
CA ASP A 64 10.56 -24.73 -18.14
C ASP A 64 12.02 -24.44 -18.52
N ASP A 65 12.87 -24.21 -17.52
CA ASP A 65 13.99 -25.12 -17.27
C ASP A 65 14.90 -24.58 -16.15
N ASP A 66 14.77 -25.23 -14.99
CA ASP A 66 15.80 -25.32 -13.97
C ASP A 66 17.05 -25.99 -14.58
N GLU A 67 18.00 -25.18 -15.06
CA GLU A 67 19.32 -25.65 -15.50
C GLU A 67 20.15 -26.13 -14.29
N ASN A 68 19.99 -27.40 -13.94
CA ASN A 68 21.00 -28.15 -13.21
C ASN A 68 22.09 -28.61 -14.19
N GLU A 69 23.20 -27.87 -14.20
CA GLU A 69 24.44 -28.20 -14.90
C GLU A 69 25.03 -29.53 -14.41
N ASP A 70 25.10 -30.55 -15.27
CA ASP A 70 26.09 -31.63 -15.11
C ASP A 70 26.77 -31.94 -16.47
N PRO A 71 28.09 -31.72 -16.61
CA PRO A 71 28.75 -31.65 -17.89
C PRO A 71 29.29 -33.02 -18.32
N GLY A 72 28.89 -33.47 -19.51
CA GLY A 72 29.71 -34.38 -20.29
C GLY A 72 28.94 -35.47 -21.01
N THR A 73 28.75 -35.29 -22.32
CA THR A 73 29.14 -36.33 -23.29
C THR A 73 29.12 -35.78 -24.71
N SER A 74 30.32 -35.63 -25.25
CA SER A 74 30.57 -35.20 -26.61
C SER A 74 30.29 -36.36 -27.58
N ILE A 75 29.28 -36.29 -28.44
CA ILE A 75 29.16 -37.22 -29.59
C ILE A 75 28.93 -36.47 -30.90
N SER A 76 29.90 -36.70 -31.77
CA SER A 76 30.14 -36.21 -33.13
C SER A 76 28.97 -36.11 -34.10
N LYS A 77 28.83 -34.91 -34.68
CA LYS A 77 28.85 -34.57 -36.11
C LYS A 77 28.57 -35.73 -37.10
N LYS A 78 27.34 -35.81 -37.62
CA LYS A 78 27.05 -36.43 -38.92
C LYS A 78 26.37 -35.44 -39.87
N ARG A 79 27.18 -34.93 -40.80
CA ARG A 79 26.83 -34.16 -41.99
C ARG A 79 25.82 -34.92 -42.86
N ARG A 80 24.67 -34.33 -43.17
CA ARG A 80 23.88 -34.65 -44.36
C ARG A 80 23.58 -33.37 -45.14
N LYS A 81 24.17 -33.29 -46.33
CA LYS A 81 23.93 -32.26 -47.34
C LYS A 81 22.62 -32.57 -48.06
N HIS A 82 21.66 -31.66 -48.08
CA HIS A 82 20.72 -31.53 -49.18
C HIS A 82 20.46 -30.04 -49.48
N LYS A 83 20.29 -29.77 -50.78
CA LYS A 83 20.45 -28.48 -51.45
C LYS A 83 19.37 -27.46 -51.06
N ARG A 84 19.82 -26.23 -50.77
CA ARG A 84 19.09 -24.96 -50.87
C ARG A 84 18.22 -24.93 -52.13
N ARG A 85 16.90 -24.80 -51.96
CA ARG A 85 16.05 -24.05 -52.88
C ARG A 85 15.73 -22.76 -52.14
N GLU A 86 16.18 -21.65 -52.69
CA GLU A 86 15.74 -20.30 -52.33
C GLU A 86 14.21 -20.27 -52.45
N ARG A 87 13.53 -20.15 -51.31
CA ARG A 87 12.23 -19.51 -51.23
C ARG A 87 12.52 -18.24 -50.47
N GLU A 88 12.48 -17.13 -51.18
CA GLU A 88 12.27 -15.82 -50.61
C GLU A 88 10.94 -15.92 -49.85
N GLU A 89 11.02 -16.08 -48.54
CA GLU A 89 9.86 -15.91 -47.66
C GLU A 89 9.70 -14.40 -47.53
N ASP A 90 8.60 -13.89 -48.10
CA ASP A 90 8.20 -12.49 -48.04
C ASP A 90 8.09 -12.08 -46.55
N ASP A 91 9.05 -11.28 -46.07
CA ASP A 91 9.07 -10.57 -44.78
C ASP A 91 7.97 -9.50 -44.71
N ARG A 92 6.71 -9.88 -44.96
CA ARG A 92 5.56 -8.98 -44.92
C ARG A 92 4.80 -9.22 -43.62
N LEU A 93 4.87 -8.24 -42.72
CA LEU A 93 3.98 -8.12 -41.57
C LEU A 93 2.52 -8.19 -42.04
N SER A 94 1.66 -8.79 -41.23
CA SER A 94 0.23 -8.89 -41.54
C SER A 94 -0.44 -7.52 -41.45
N GLU A 95 -1.62 -7.39 -42.06
CA GLU A 95 -2.42 -6.17 -41.98
C GLU A 95 -2.79 -5.85 -40.52
N ASP A 96 -3.06 -6.88 -39.71
CA ASP A 96 -3.34 -6.76 -38.29
C ASP A 96 -2.11 -6.28 -37.48
N ASP A 97 -0.90 -6.74 -37.82
CA ASP A 97 0.34 -6.26 -37.18
C ASP A 97 0.61 -4.79 -37.54
N LEU A 98 0.35 -4.41 -38.79
CA LEU A 98 0.44 -3.01 -39.22
C LEU A 98 -0.62 -2.16 -38.54
N ASP A 99 -1.82 -2.69 -38.33
CA ASP A 99 -2.92 -2.00 -37.64
C ASP A 99 -2.61 -1.79 -36.16
N LEU A 100 -2.08 -2.80 -35.46
CA LEU A 100 -1.60 -2.67 -34.08
C LEU A 100 -0.45 -1.66 -33.96
N LEU A 101 0.44 -1.61 -34.96
CA LEU A 101 1.51 -0.62 -35.01
C LEU A 101 0.97 0.79 -35.30
N MET A 102 -0.05 0.93 -36.15
CA MET A 102 -0.69 2.22 -36.44
C MET A 102 -1.52 2.74 -35.26
N GLU A 103 -2.19 1.84 -34.53
CA GLU A 103 -2.95 2.14 -33.32
C GLU A 103 -2.00 2.59 -32.20
N ASN A 104 -0.91 1.86 -31.96
CA ASN A 104 0.15 2.29 -31.05
C ASN A 104 0.87 3.57 -31.50
N ALA A 105 0.89 3.87 -32.80
CA ALA A 105 1.47 5.09 -33.37
C ALA A 105 0.50 6.28 -33.43
N GLY A 106 -0.73 6.15 -32.91
CA GLY A 106 -1.72 7.24 -32.88
C GLY A 106 -2.25 7.66 -34.26
N VAL A 107 -2.11 6.82 -35.30
CA VAL A 107 -2.62 7.12 -36.64
C VAL A 107 -4.08 6.71 -36.75
N GLU A 108 -4.99 7.68 -36.83
CA GLU A 108 -6.42 7.44 -37.00
C GLU A 108 -6.73 6.61 -38.26
N ARG A 109 -7.68 5.67 -38.12
CA ARG A 109 -8.26 4.88 -39.23
C ARG A 109 -8.83 5.80 -40.30
N THR A 110 -8.11 5.97 -41.41
CA THR A 110 -8.75 6.44 -42.63
C THR A 110 -9.72 5.36 -43.11
N LYS A 111 -11.02 5.61 -42.97
CA LYS A 111 -12.11 4.74 -43.46
C LYS A 111 -11.99 4.59 -44.99
N ALA A 112 -11.14 3.68 -45.44
CA ALA A 112 -10.99 3.36 -46.84
C ALA A 112 -12.18 2.48 -47.24
N SER A 113 -13.17 3.14 -47.86
CA SER A 113 -14.23 2.48 -48.61
C SER A 113 -13.64 1.43 -49.54
N SER A 114 -14.11 0.20 -49.34
CA SER A 114 -13.88 -0.97 -50.16
C SER A 114 -14.04 -0.68 -51.66
N SER A 115 -12.93 -0.44 -52.36
CA SER A 115 -12.88 -0.72 -53.80
C SER A 115 -11.47 -1.04 -54.25
N SER A 116 -11.34 -2.26 -54.78
CA SER A 116 -10.16 -2.84 -55.40
C SER A 116 -9.47 -1.91 -56.41
N GLY A 117 -8.17 -1.63 -56.23
CA GLY A 117 -7.48 -0.77 -57.18
C GLY A 117 -5.96 -0.70 -57.01
N LYS A 118 -5.27 -1.81 -57.29
CA LYS A 118 -3.83 -1.94 -57.58
C LYS A 118 -3.05 -0.62 -57.75
N PHE A 119 -2.10 -0.40 -56.85
CA PHE A 119 -0.97 0.52 -56.91
C PHE A 119 -0.55 0.89 -58.35
N LYS A 120 -1.00 2.06 -58.82
CA LYS A 120 -0.50 2.66 -60.07
C LYS A 120 0.62 3.63 -59.73
N ARG A 121 1.84 3.11 -59.92
CA ARG A 121 3.11 3.81 -60.09
C ARG A 121 2.94 5.17 -60.79
N LEU A 122 3.47 6.22 -60.13
CA LEU A 122 3.54 7.61 -60.59
C LEU A 122 3.74 7.70 -62.12
N LYS A 123 2.70 8.10 -62.84
CA LYS A 123 2.80 8.44 -64.26
C LYS A 123 2.45 9.91 -64.43
N ARG A 124 3.47 10.69 -64.80
CA ARG A 124 3.40 12.07 -65.27
C ARG A 124 2.39 12.18 -66.42
N VAL A 125 1.31 12.93 -66.22
CA VAL A 125 0.29 13.32 -67.21
C VAL A 125 -0.24 14.66 -66.69
N GLY A 126 -0.22 15.79 -67.39
CA GLY A 126 -0.34 15.99 -68.82
C GLY A 126 -1.80 16.32 -69.15
N ASP A 127 -2.19 17.56 -68.88
CA ASP A 127 -3.18 18.39 -69.61
C ASP A 127 -4.38 17.68 -70.27
N GLU A 128 -5.59 17.92 -69.76
CA GLU A 128 -6.81 18.09 -70.57
C GLU A 128 -7.98 18.52 -69.68
N GLY A 129 -8.51 19.73 -69.95
CA GLY A 129 -9.67 20.28 -69.26
C GLY A 129 -10.99 19.62 -69.65
N ASN A 130 -11.98 19.75 -68.77
CA ASN A 130 -13.36 19.97 -69.18
C ASN A 130 -14.16 20.55 -68.01
N ALA A 131 -14.68 21.75 -68.26
CA ALA A 131 -15.72 22.39 -67.49
C ALA A 131 -17.04 21.62 -67.58
N ALA A 132 -17.79 21.53 -66.49
CA ALA A 132 -19.25 21.60 -66.51
C ALA A 132 -19.79 21.78 -65.09
N GLU A 133 -20.49 22.90 -64.94
CA GLU A 133 -21.31 23.33 -63.82
C GLU A 133 -22.43 22.30 -63.50
N SER A 134 -22.70 22.06 -62.22
CA SER A 134 -24.06 21.77 -61.76
C SER A 134 -24.20 22.10 -60.28
N GLU A 135 -24.84 23.23 -60.00
CA GLU A 135 -25.47 23.55 -58.72
C GLU A 135 -26.65 22.60 -58.48
N SER A 136 -26.69 21.94 -57.33
CA SER A 136 -27.95 21.52 -56.72
C SER A 136 -27.78 21.36 -55.21
N ASP A 137 -28.39 22.29 -54.47
CA ASP A 137 -28.70 22.19 -53.06
C ASP A 137 -29.47 20.90 -52.75
N ASN A 138 -29.00 20.11 -51.78
CA ASN A 138 -29.87 19.41 -50.84
C ASN A 138 -29.06 18.88 -49.63
N VAL A 139 -29.39 19.48 -48.50
CA VAL A 139 -29.21 19.05 -47.10
C VAL A 139 -28.97 17.54 -46.95
N ALA A 140 -27.72 17.15 -46.70
CA ALA A 140 -27.35 15.82 -46.23
C ALA A 140 -26.95 15.90 -44.76
N ALA A 141 -27.76 15.28 -43.91
CA ALA A 141 -27.52 15.10 -42.49
C ALA A 141 -26.21 14.32 -42.26
N SER A 142 -25.34 14.91 -41.44
CA SER A 142 -24.10 14.32 -40.95
C SER A 142 -24.41 13.15 -40.01
N ARG A 143 -24.08 11.93 -40.46
CA ARG A 143 -24.02 10.74 -39.62
C ARG A 143 -22.68 10.76 -38.87
N GLN A 144 -22.71 11.08 -37.59
CA GLN A 144 -21.59 10.85 -36.68
C GLN A 144 -21.76 9.45 -36.07
N ASP A 145 -20.76 8.60 -36.31
CA ASP A 145 -20.59 7.31 -35.65
C ASP A 145 -20.11 7.57 -34.23
N SER A 146 -20.98 7.42 -33.23
CA SER A 146 -20.59 7.33 -31.82
C SER A 146 -20.68 5.86 -31.39
N THR A 147 -19.54 5.18 -31.32
CA THR A 147 -19.40 3.92 -30.59
C THR A 147 -19.67 4.18 -29.11
N SER A 148 -20.40 3.28 -28.47
CA SER A 148 -21.14 3.52 -27.22
C SER A 148 -20.24 3.63 -25.99
N LYS A 149 -19.84 4.85 -25.60
CA LYS A 149 -19.29 5.22 -24.27
C LYS A 149 -20.30 5.01 -23.09
N LEU A 150 -21.29 4.13 -23.23
CA LEU A 150 -22.42 3.97 -22.28
C LEU A 150 -22.23 2.80 -21.27
N GLU A 151 -21.40 1.80 -21.56
CA GLU A 151 -21.18 0.68 -20.62
C GLU A 151 -19.92 0.85 -19.77
N ASP A 152 -18.89 1.53 -20.28
CA ASP A 152 -17.56 1.61 -19.61
C ASP A 152 -17.46 2.71 -18.53
N PHE A 153 -18.49 3.52 -18.31
CA PHE A 153 -18.43 4.58 -17.29
C PHE A 153 -18.41 4.04 -15.84
N PHE A 154 -18.73 2.76 -15.64
CA PHE A 154 -18.70 2.09 -14.33
C PHE A 154 -17.60 1.03 -14.18
N SER A 155 -16.81 0.77 -15.22
CA SER A 155 -15.59 -0.03 -15.09
C SER A 155 -14.49 0.87 -14.52
N GLU A 156 -13.81 0.42 -13.45
CA GLU A 156 -12.79 1.18 -12.74
C GLU A 156 -11.46 1.39 -13.51
N ASP A 157 -11.43 1.21 -14.83
CA ASP A 157 -10.22 1.31 -15.66
C ASP A 157 -10.34 2.51 -16.64
N GLU A 158 -9.94 3.70 -16.18
CA GLU A 158 -9.85 4.93 -16.99
C GLU A 158 -8.47 5.07 -17.65
N GLU A 159 -8.34 4.81 -18.95
CA GLU A 159 -7.26 5.32 -19.80
C GLU A 159 -7.81 5.60 -21.22
N GLU A 160 -7.68 6.84 -21.73
CA GLU A 160 -7.44 7.21 -23.16
C GLU A 160 -7.85 8.65 -23.52
N GLU A 161 -7.08 9.23 -24.44
CA GLU A 161 -6.97 10.64 -24.82
C GLU A 161 -8.08 11.14 -25.77
N GLU A 162 -8.46 12.43 -25.72
CA GLU A 162 -9.45 13.01 -26.65
C GLU A 162 -9.11 14.44 -27.15
N SER A 163 -9.37 14.65 -28.45
CA SER A 163 -9.49 15.89 -29.24
C SER A 163 -10.64 16.81 -28.73
N GLY A 164 -10.72 18.13 -28.89
CA GLY A 164 -10.35 19.01 -30.01
C GLY A 164 -11.60 19.76 -30.50
N LEU A 165 -12.10 20.77 -29.76
CA LEU A 165 -13.18 21.66 -30.21
C LEU A 165 -12.73 23.12 -30.31
N ARG A 166 -12.80 23.65 -31.53
CA ARG A 166 -12.44 24.99 -31.96
C ARG A 166 -13.37 26.05 -31.36
N ASN A 167 -12.81 27.10 -30.77
CA ASN A 167 -13.56 28.32 -30.46
C ASN A 167 -12.84 29.54 -31.05
N GLY A 168 -13.36 30.04 -32.17
CA GLY A 168 -12.86 31.24 -32.82
C GLY A 168 -13.37 32.51 -32.15
N ARG A 169 -12.47 33.43 -31.80
CA ARG A 169 -12.78 34.85 -31.58
C ARG A 169 -11.66 35.76 -32.07
N ASN A 170 -11.92 36.33 -33.24
CA ASN A 170 -11.44 37.58 -33.84
C ASN A 170 -10.31 38.36 -33.12
N ASN A 171 -9.13 38.31 -33.76
CA ASN A 171 -8.08 39.32 -33.70
C ASN A 171 -8.55 40.62 -34.37
N GLU A 172 -8.26 41.76 -33.72
CA GLU A 172 -8.24 43.08 -34.36
C GLU A 172 -6.79 43.59 -34.26
N TYR A 173 -6.11 43.60 -35.40
CA TYR A 173 -4.71 43.98 -35.58
C TYR A 173 -4.53 45.51 -35.54
N GLY A 174 -3.52 45.98 -34.80
CA GLY A 174 -2.94 47.32 -34.91
C GLY A 174 -1.47 47.18 -35.29
N ARG A 175 -1.17 47.50 -36.56
CA ARG A 175 0.10 47.38 -37.26
C ARG A 175 0.77 48.75 -37.31
N ASP A 176 1.95 48.91 -36.71
CA ASP A 176 2.82 50.07 -36.92
C ASP A 176 4.18 49.60 -37.43
N GLU A 177 4.39 49.80 -38.74
CA GLU A 177 5.63 49.66 -39.48
C GLU A 177 6.34 51.03 -39.47
N GLU A 178 7.54 51.19 -38.91
CA GLU A 178 8.45 52.29 -39.32
C GLU A 178 9.95 51.92 -39.22
N ASP A 179 10.55 51.87 -40.41
CA ASP A 179 11.82 52.45 -40.85
C ASP A 179 13.22 51.91 -40.45
N HIS A 180 13.85 51.40 -41.52
CA HIS A 180 15.27 51.16 -41.74
C HIS A 180 16.14 52.42 -41.68
N GLU A 181 17.21 52.45 -40.87
CA GLU A 181 18.40 53.30 -41.13
C GLU A 181 19.75 52.60 -40.83
N ASN A 182 20.19 51.84 -41.82
CA ASN A 182 21.53 51.84 -42.44
C ASN A 182 22.66 52.72 -41.79
N ARG A 183 23.66 52.14 -41.10
CA ARG A 183 25.02 52.73 -40.96
C ARG A 183 26.16 51.69 -40.89
N ASN A 184 26.79 51.51 -42.05
CA ASN A 184 28.17 51.04 -42.28
C ASN A 184 29.21 51.59 -41.27
N ARG A 185 29.99 50.70 -40.64
CA ARG A 185 31.41 50.97 -40.28
C ARG A 185 32.26 49.69 -40.36
N THR A 186 32.98 49.61 -41.47
CA THR A 186 34.18 48.79 -41.69
C THR A 186 35.27 49.10 -40.66
N ALA A 187 35.86 48.07 -40.03
CA ALA A 187 37.15 48.15 -39.36
C ALA A 187 37.94 46.85 -39.60
N ASP A 188 38.85 46.97 -40.56
CA ASP A 188 39.86 46.04 -41.01
C ASP A 188 40.87 45.70 -39.90
N LYS A 189 41.03 44.41 -39.57
CA LYS A 189 42.13 43.87 -38.78
C LYS A 189 42.56 42.51 -39.34
N GLY A 190 43.45 42.56 -40.33
CA GLY A 190 44.20 41.41 -40.82
C GLY A 190 45.05 40.76 -39.71
N GLY A 191 44.87 39.45 -39.54
CA GLY A 191 45.71 38.56 -38.74
C GLY A 191 46.22 37.44 -39.64
N ILE A 192 47.53 37.38 -39.79
CA ILE A 192 48.32 36.47 -40.63
C ILE A 192 48.25 35.05 -40.07
N LEU A 193 47.55 34.13 -40.74
CA LEU A 193 47.69 32.68 -40.50
C LEU A 193 47.29 31.81 -41.71
N ASP A 194 47.62 32.27 -42.92
CA ASP A 194 47.12 31.73 -44.20
C ASP A 194 48.21 30.99 -45.03
N GLU A 195 49.12 30.25 -44.38
CA GLU A 195 50.20 29.52 -45.08
C GLU A 195 50.16 27.98 -44.88
N LEU A 196 49.06 27.42 -44.37
CA LEU A 196 48.92 25.96 -44.20
C LEU A 196 47.72 25.33 -44.93
N ASP A 197 46.84 26.11 -45.55
CA ASP A 197 45.64 25.59 -46.25
C ASP A 197 45.91 25.16 -47.71
N ASP A 198 47.13 25.34 -48.22
CA ASP A 198 47.51 24.98 -49.61
C ASP A 198 47.86 23.49 -49.81
N PHE A 199 47.51 22.58 -48.88
CA PHE A 199 47.94 21.17 -48.95
C PHE A 199 46.84 20.15 -49.27
N ILE A 200 45.56 20.51 -49.22
CA ILE A 200 44.46 19.59 -49.53
C ILE A 200 43.80 20.02 -50.83
N GLU A 201 44.07 19.28 -51.91
CA GLU A 201 43.33 19.35 -53.18
C GLU A 201 41.90 18.85 -52.91
N ASP A 202 40.99 19.75 -52.53
CA ASP A 202 39.56 19.45 -52.46
C ASP A 202 38.96 19.43 -53.87
N ASP A 203 38.44 18.26 -54.24
CA ASP A 203 37.85 17.92 -55.54
C ASP A 203 36.82 18.98 -56.02
N GLU A 204 37.10 19.52 -57.20
CA GLU A 204 36.37 20.57 -57.90
C GLU A 204 34.93 20.12 -58.28
N PHE A 205 33.92 20.58 -57.55
CA PHE A 205 32.55 20.67 -58.10
C PHE A 205 32.46 21.93 -58.97
N SER A 206 32.67 21.74 -60.27
CA SER A 206 32.86 22.74 -61.35
C SER A 206 31.83 23.89 -61.46
N ASP A 207 30.67 23.85 -60.82
CA ASP A 207 29.55 24.73 -61.21
C ASP A 207 28.87 25.48 -60.03
N GLU A 208 29.47 25.55 -58.84
CA GLU A 208 28.92 26.30 -57.69
C GLU A 208 29.46 27.74 -57.62
N ASP A 209 28.58 28.75 -57.57
CA ASP A 209 28.92 30.17 -57.48
C ASP A 209 29.71 30.48 -56.19
N ASP A 210 30.69 31.38 -56.30
CA ASP A 210 31.63 31.75 -55.22
C ASP A 210 30.93 32.23 -53.93
N GLU A 211 29.75 32.87 -54.05
CA GLU A 211 28.97 33.35 -52.90
C GLU A 211 28.41 32.20 -52.07
N THR A 212 27.86 31.16 -52.71
CA THR A 212 27.36 29.95 -52.05
C THR A 212 28.49 29.21 -51.32
N ARG A 213 29.66 29.13 -51.96
CA ARG A 213 30.87 28.54 -51.35
C ARG A 213 31.31 29.32 -50.12
N GLN A 214 31.34 30.66 -50.18
CA GLN A 214 31.64 31.54 -49.05
C GLN A 214 30.63 31.38 -47.90
N ARG A 215 29.34 31.26 -48.22
CA ARG A 215 28.27 31.11 -47.23
C ARG A 215 28.40 29.80 -46.45
N ARG A 216 28.68 28.69 -47.14
CA ARG A 216 28.98 27.38 -46.53
C ARG A 216 30.21 27.42 -45.62
N ILE A 217 31.28 28.10 -46.05
CA ILE A 217 32.50 28.27 -45.25
C ILE A 217 32.18 29.10 -43.99
N GLN A 218 31.38 30.16 -44.12
CA GLN A 218 30.96 30.97 -42.97
C GLN A 218 30.08 30.20 -42.00
N GLU A 219 29.10 29.43 -42.48
CA GLU A 219 28.28 28.53 -41.65
C GLU A 219 29.15 27.55 -40.88
N LYS A 220 30.05 26.82 -41.56
CA LYS A 220 31.00 25.91 -40.90
C LYS A 220 31.85 26.62 -39.84
N LYS A 221 32.24 27.87 -40.08
CA LYS A 221 33.04 28.65 -39.13
C LYS A 221 32.23 29.12 -37.93
N LEU A 222 30.97 29.49 -38.13
CA LEU A 222 30.02 29.91 -37.08
C LEU A 222 29.67 28.74 -36.16
N LEU A 223 29.37 27.57 -36.74
CA LEU A 223 29.20 26.31 -36.00
C LEU A 223 30.45 25.96 -35.19
N ARG A 224 31.64 26.14 -35.76
CA ARG A 224 32.92 25.91 -35.05
C ARG A 224 33.12 26.88 -33.88
N GLU A 225 32.74 28.15 -34.01
CA GLU A 225 32.83 29.14 -32.92
C GLU A 225 31.78 28.90 -31.82
N GLN A 226 30.60 28.41 -32.16
CA GLN A 226 29.57 27.99 -31.20
C GLN A 226 30.00 26.73 -30.45
N SER A 227 30.58 25.74 -31.14
CA SER A 227 31.11 24.50 -30.54
C SER A 227 32.21 24.75 -29.51
N ILE A 228 33.11 25.71 -29.74
CA ILE A 228 34.16 26.08 -28.77
C ILE A 228 33.58 26.65 -27.45
N LYS A 229 32.36 27.19 -27.47
CA LYS A 229 31.70 27.78 -26.30
C LYS A 229 30.85 26.79 -25.50
N GLN A 230 30.50 25.64 -26.08
CA GLN A 230 29.89 24.54 -25.34
C GLN A 230 30.96 23.90 -24.44
N PRO A 231 30.74 23.78 -23.12
CA PRO A 231 31.71 23.17 -22.22
C PRO A 231 31.73 21.66 -22.46
N THR A 232 32.52 21.19 -23.42
CA THR A 232 32.74 19.76 -23.65
C THR A 232 33.52 19.15 -22.49
N GLN A 233 32.81 18.76 -21.43
CA GLN A 233 33.28 17.79 -20.45
C GLN A 233 32.94 16.36 -20.92
N ILE A 234 33.11 16.04 -22.21
CA ILE A 234 33.26 14.64 -22.61
C ILE A 234 34.68 14.23 -22.20
N THR A 235 34.84 13.93 -20.92
CA THR A 235 36.16 13.74 -20.31
C THR A 235 36.81 12.48 -20.87
N GLY A 236 37.93 12.63 -21.61
CA GLY A 236 38.83 11.52 -21.95
C GLY A 236 39.26 11.40 -23.41
N LEU A 237 38.65 12.16 -24.33
CA LEU A 237 39.04 12.18 -25.75
C LEU A 237 39.91 13.41 -26.07
N SER A 238 40.87 13.25 -26.99
CA SER A 238 41.64 14.38 -27.56
C SER A 238 40.77 15.16 -28.54
N SER A 239 41.06 16.45 -28.75
CA SER A 239 40.35 17.31 -29.74
C SER A 239 40.23 16.62 -31.10
N ASP A 240 41.32 16.07 -31.62
CA ASP A 240 41.33 15.38 -32.92
C ASP A 240 40.38 14.17 -32.99
N LYS A 241 40.12 13.51 -31.86
CA LYS A 241 39.20 12.36 -31.77
C LYS A 241 37.74 12.79 -31.71
N ILE A 242 37.49 13.98 -31.14
CA ILE A 242 36.17 14.62 -31.10
C ILE A 242 35.82 15.09 -32.52
N ASP A 243 36.77 15.71 -33.23
CA ASP A 243 36.59 16.11 -34.63
C ASP A 243 36.32 14.89 -35.54
N GLU A 244 37.08 13.79 -35.40
CA GLU A 244 36.78 12.52 -36.09
C GLU A 244 35.38 11.99 -35.76
N MET A 245 34.91 12.13 -34.51
CA MET A 245 33.57 11.71 -34.13
C MET A 245 32.50 12.58 -34.80
N TYR A 246 32.69 13.89 -34.84
CA TYR A 246 31.76 14.81 -35.53
C TYR A 246 31.71 14.55 -37.03
N ASP A 247 32.85 14.25 -37.67
CA ASP A 247 32.88 13.91 -39.10
C ASP A 247 32.17 12.57 -39.42
N ILE A 248 32.17 11.62 -38.49
CA ILE A 248 31.59 10.28 -38.71
C ILE A 248 30.11 10.22 -38.33
N PHE A 249 29.72 10.83 -37.21
CA PHE A 249 28.39 10.70 -36.62
C PHE A 249 27.53 11.96 -36.73
N GLY A 250 28.10 13.07 -37.20
CA GLY A 250 27.52 14.40 -36.98
C GLY A 250 27.77 14.89 -35.55
N ASP A 251 27.55 16.18 -35.30
CA ASP A 251 27.62 16.76 -33.95
C ASP A 251 26.30 16.62 -33.17
N GLY A 252 25.28 16.02 -33.80
CA GLY A 252 23.94 15.83 -33.23
C GLY A 252 23.00 16.99 -33.48
N HIS A 253 23.45 18.08 -34.12
CA HIS A 253 22.67 19.29 -34.36
C HIS A 253 22.03 19.36 -35.77
N ASP A 254 22.21 18.34 -36.62
CA ASP A 254 21.67 18.29 -37.99
C ASP A 254 20.14 18.45 -38.07
N TYR A 255 19.43 18.19 -36.97
CA TYR A 255 17.97 18.29 -36.86
C TYR A 255 17.52 19.34 -35.84
N ASP A 256 18.43 20.15 -35.30
CA ASP A 256 18.08 21.23 -34.36
C ASP A 256 17.09 22.22 -34.99
N TRP A 257 17.15 22.42 -36.30
CA TRP A 257 16.19 23.24 -37.03
C TRP A 257 14.73 22.76 -36.85
N ALA A 258 14.48 21.46 -36.62
CA ALA A 258 13.14 20.96 -36.33
C ALA A 258 12.68 21.33 -34.92
N LEU A 259 13.59 21.28 -33.94
CA LEU A 259 13.34 21.80 -32.59
C LEU A 259 13.15 23.32 -32.61
N GLU A 260 13.92 24.04 -33.42
CA GLU A 260 13.79 25.49 -33.60
C GLU A 260 12.46 25.86 -34.24
N ILE A 261 12.03 25.20 -35.32
CA ILE A 261 10.70 25.42 -35.93
C ILE A 261 9.59 25.17 -34.91
N GLU A 262 9.67 24.07 -34.17
CA GLU A 262 8.65 23.73 -33.19
C GLU A 262 8.66 24.70 -31.98
N ASN A 263 9.83 25.21 -31.60
CA ASN A 263 9.98 26.29 -30.61
C ASN A 263 9.47 27.64 -31.15
N GLU A 264 9.67 27.96 -32.43
CA GLU A 264 9.09 29.13 -33.07
C GLU A 264 7.55 29.01 -33.12
N GLU A 265 7.02 27.81 -33.31
CA GLU A 265 5.58 27.53 -33.22
C GLU A 265 5.05 27.59 -31.78
N LEU A 266 5.90 27.31 -30.77
CA LEU A 266 5.62 27.58 -29.35
C LEU A 266 5.53 29.08 -29.08
N GLU A 267 6.52 29.85 -29.53
CA GLU A 267 6.60 31.30 -29.28
C GLU A 267 5.55 32.10 -30.03
N ASN A 268 5.27 31.74 -31.28
CA ASN A 268 4.38 32.54 -32.12
C ASN A 268 2.91 32.46 -31.68
N GLY A 269 2.54 31.51 -30.80
CA GLY A 269 1.19 31.39 -30.20
C GLY A 269 0.03 31.30 -31.21
N ASN A 270 0.34 31.30 -32.50
CA ASN A 270 -0.58 31.42 -33.61
C ASN A 270 -0.77 30.03 -34.20
N ASP A 271 -1.81 29.35 -33.73
CA ASP A 271 -2.54 28.35 -34.51
C ASP A 271 -3.25 28.97 -35.73
N ASN A 272 -2.95 30.24 -36.05
CA ASN A 272 -3.15 30.76 -37.37
C ASN A 272 -2.23 29.96 -38.31
N ASN A 273 -2.76 28.85 -38.81
CA ASN A 273 -2.78 28.56 -40.24
C ASN A 273 -3.36 29.79 -40.98
N GLU A 274 -2.69 30.94 -40.84
CA GLU A 274 -2.81 32.11 -41.68
C GLU A 274 -2.59 31.54 -43.06
N ALA A 275 -3.72 31.48 -43.77
CA ALA A 275 -3.89 31.13 -45.16
C ALA A 275 -2.65 30.47 -45.73
N GLU A 276 -2.71 29.14 -45.90
CA GLU A 276 -1.94 28.50 -46.96
C GLU A 276 -2.22 29.31 -48.23
N GLU A 277 -1.36 30.29 -48.50
CA GLU A 277 -1.41 31.09 -49.69
C GLU A 277 -1.15 30.07 -50.77
N GLU A 278 -2.22 29.66 -51.44
CA GLU A 278 -2.15 28.87 -52.65
C GLU A 278 -1.31 29.68 -53.64
N GLU A 279 0.01 29.52 -53.59
CA GLU A 279 0.92 30.09 -54.57
C GLU A 279 0.63 29.38 -55.89
N ILE A 280 -0.28 30.00 -56.64
CA ILE A 280 -0.58 29.65 -58.02
C ILE A 280 0.66 30.02 -58.81
N ASP A 281 1.37 29.03 -59.34
CA ASP A 281 2.47 29.28 -60.25
C ASP A 281 1.93 30.01 -61.49
N GLU A 282 2.26 31.31 -61.63
CA GLU A 282 1.73 32.19 -62.67
C GLU A 282 1.96 31.64 -64.10
N GLU A 283 2.94 30.77 -64.31
CA GLU A 283 3.20 30.18 -65.63
C GLU A 283 2.35 28.94 -65.95
N THR A 284 1.87 28.19 -64.96
CA THR A 284 1.15 26.92 -65.21
C THR A 284 -0.24 26.85 -64.61
N GLY A 285 -0.65 27.78 -63.75
CA GLY A 285 -1.97 27.81 -63.12
C GLY A 285 -2.26 26.59 -62.23
N ALA A 286 -1.24 25.80 -61.91
CA ALA A 286 -1.35 24.64 -61.03
C ALA A 286 -0.92 25.04 -59.61
N ILE A 287 -1.74 24.67 -58.63
CA ILE A 287 -1.46 24.81 -57.20
C ILE A 287 -0.20 23.98 -56.91
N LYS A 288 0.91 24.64 -56.52
CA LYS A 288 2.04 23.92 -55.96
C LYS A 288 1.58 23.35 -54.62
N SER A 289 1.48 22.02 -54.52
CA SER A 289 1.23 21.35 -53.25
C SER A 289 2.26 21.87 -52.23
N THR A 290 1.78 22.63 -51.24
CA THR A 290 2.56 23.09 -50.10
C THR A 290 3.29 21.88 -49.52
N LYS A 291 4.62 21.96 -49.45
CA LYS A 291 5.43 20.93 -48.81
C LYS A 291 4.97 20.88 -47.35
N LYS A 292 4.43 19.75 -46.89
CA LYS A 292 4.24 19.50 -45.46
C LYS A 292 5.55 19.87 -44.75
N LYS A 293 5.49 20.81 -43.81
CA LYS A 293 6.61 21.08 -42.90
C LYS A 293 6.89 19.78 -42.14
N ILE A 294 8.15 19.40 -42.08
CA ILE A 294 8.61 18.21 -41.36
C ILE A 294 8.47 18.52 -39.87
N SER A 295 7.75 17.69 -39.12
CA SER A 295 7.59 17.85 -37.66
C SER A 295 8.59 16.99 -36.90
N LEU A 296 8.68 17.16 -35.57
CA LEU A 296 9.54 16.31 -34.73
C LEU A 296 9.17 14.81 -34.83
N GLN A 297 7.89 14.48 -35.00
CA GLN A 297 7.39 13.12 -35.17
C GLN A 297 7.80 12.48 -36.49
N ASP A 298 8.17 13.28 -37.50
CA ASP A 298 8.70 12.78 -38.77
C ASP A 298 10.20 12.40 -38.67
N ILE A 299 10.91 12.90 -37.65
CA ILE A 299 12.37 12.74 -37.48
C ILE A 299 12.70 11.76 -36.36
N TYR A 300 12.01 11.87 -35.23
CA TYR A 300 12.26 11.09 -34.02
C TYR A 300 11.14 10.08 -33.79
N ASP A 301 11.52 8.95 -33.20
CA ASP A 301 10.56 7.93 -32.78
C ASP A 301 9.73 8.45 -31.59
N LEU A 302 8.50 7.95 -31.45
CA LEU A 302 7.57 8.35 -30.42
C LEU A 302 8.11 8.05 -29.01
N GLU A 303 8.84 6.95 -28.83
CA GLU A 303 9.49 6.63 -27.54
C GLU A 303 10.54 7.68 -27.16
N ASP A 304 11.33 8.15 -28.12
CA ASP A 304 12.33 9.21 -27.90
C ASP A 304 11.65 10.55 -27.60
N LEU A 305 10.53 10.85 -28.26
CA LEU A 305 9.72 12.04 -27.96
C LEU A 305 9.10 11.96 -26.57
N LYS A 306 8.48 10.84 -26.19
CA LYS A 306 7.91 10.62 -24.85
C LYS A 306 8.97 10.75 -23.76
N LYS A 307 10.14 10.14 -23.96
CA LYS A 307 11.26 10.19 -23.02
C LYS A 307 11.75 11.62 -22.78
N ASN A 308 11.75 12.45 -23.82
CA ASN A 308 12.18 13.84 -23.75
C ASN A 308 11.02 14.82 -23.47
N LEU A 309 9.80 14.33 -23.25
CA LEU A 309 8.58 15.13 -23.07
C LEU A 309 8.31 16.07 -24.26
N MET A 310 8.46 15.58 -25.49
CA MET A 310 8.32 16.34 -26.75
C MET A 310 7.18 15.80 -27.64
N THR A 311 6.20 15.12 -27.07
CA THR A 311 4.99 14.71 -27.82
C THR A 311 4.06 15.89 -28.07
N GLU A 312 3.12 15.78 -29.02
CA GLU A 312 2.11 16.82 -29.25
C GLU A 312 1.32 17.16 -27.98
N GLY A 313 1.00 16.15 -27.16
CA GLY A 313 0.38 16.34 -25.84
C GLY A 313 1.25 17.18 -24.90
N ASP A 314 2.56 16.91 -24.85
CA ASP A 314 3.49 17.70 -24.03
C ASP A 314 3.61 19.15 -24.53
N MET A 315 3.57 19.35 -25.85
CA MET A 315 3.60 20.68 -26.48
C MET A 315 2.33 21.48 -26.17
N LYS A 316 1.17 20.83 -26.20
CA LYS A 316 -0.09 21.43 -25.74
C LYS A 316 -0.01 21.86 -24.28
N ILE A 317 0.60 21.05 -23.41
CA ILE A 317 0.80 21.40 -22.00
C ILE A 317 1.66 22.66 -21.85
N ARG A 318 2.74 22.78 -22.64
CA ARG A 318 3.60 23.99 -22.66
C ARG A 318 2.80 25.23 -23.07
N LYS A 319 2.09 25.19 -24.21
CA LYS A 319 1.33 26.30 -24.80
C LYS A 319 0.13 26.77 -23.95
N THR A 320 -0.50 25.85 -23.21
CA THR A 320 -1.73 26.17 -22.46
C THR A 320 -1.41 27.01 -21.22
N ASP A 321 -2.05 28.18 -21.05
CA ASP A 321 -1.90 29.09 -19.91
C ASP A 321 -2.64 28.60 -18.65
N ILE A 322 -2.40 27.34 -18.26
CA ILE A 322 -2.89 26.70 -17.05
C ILE A 322 -1.69 25.99 -16.40
N PRO A 323 -1.53 26.03 -15.05
CA PRO A 323 -0.47 25.29 -14.38
C PRO A 323 -0.38 23.83 -14.84
N GLU A 324 0.83 23.33 -15.12
CA GLU A 324 1.04 21.97 -15.66
C GLU A 324 0.41 20.89 -14.77
N ARG A 325 0.59 20.97 -13.44
CA ARG A 325 -0.04 20.03 -12.50
C ARG A 325 -1.56 20.02 -12.60
N TYR A 326 -2.20 21.17 -12.81
CA TYR A 326 -3.65 21.24 -12.97
C TYR A 326 -4.10 20.67 -14.32
N GLN A 327 -3.29 20.79 -15.37
CA GLN A 327 -3.59 20.12 -16.64
C GLN A 327 -3.52 18.59 -16.51
N GLU A 328 -2.51 18.08 -15.82
CA GLU A 328 -2.36 16.63 -15.56
C GLU A 328 -3.49 16.10 -14.66
N LEU A 329 -3.80 16.81 -13.57
CA LEU A 329 -4.86 16.42 -12.63
C LEU A 329 -6.28 16.46 -13.23
N ARG A 330 -6.50 17.28 -14.26
CA ARG A 330 -7.81 17.45 -14.92
C ARG A 330 -7.90 16.66 -16.22
N ALA A 331 -6.91 15.81 -16.51
CA ALA A 331 -6.97 14.91 -17.66
C ALA A 331 -8.26 14.05 -17.58
N GLY A 332 -8.95 13.91 -18.70
CA GLY A 332 -10.23 13.18 -18.79
C GLY A 332 -11.49 13.98 -18.39
N ILE A 333 -11.36 15.12 -17.70
CA ILE A 333 -12.53 15.93 -17.30
C ILE A 333 -12.91 16.92 -18.40
N THR A 334 -14.03 16.68 -19.07
CA THR A 334 -14.60 17.60 -20.06
C THR A 334 -15.26 18.81 -19.39
N ASP A 335 -15.09 19.99 -19.97
CA ASP A 335 -15.76 21.26 -19.56
C ASP A 335 -15.49 21.70 -18.10
N TYR A 336 -14.31 21.36 -17.57
CA TYR A 336 -13.89 21.72 -16.21
C TYR A 336 -14.07 23.23 -15.93
N GLY A 337 -14.65 23.55 -14.76
CA GLY A 337 -14.90 24.93 -14.31
C GLY A 337 -16.22 25.55 -14.80
N ASN A 338 -16.94 24.92 -15.75
CA ASN A 338 -18.22 25.40 -16.28
C ASN A 338 -19.43 24.75 -15.60
N MET A 339 -19.48 24.81 -14.27
CA MET A 339 -20.58 24.26 -13.48
C MET A 339 -21.71 25.26 -13.24
N SER A 340 -22.94 24.77 -13.07
CA SER A 340 -24.09 25.60 -12.71
C SER A 340 -23.89 26.28 -11.34
N SER A 341 -24.58 27.40 -11.07
CA SER A 341 -24.48 28.04 -9.75
C SER A 341 -24.99 27.17 -8.61
N GLU A 342 -25.95 26.29 -8.90
CA GLU A 342 -26.47 25.31 -7.95
C GLU A 342 -25.40 24.25 -7.64
N ASP A 343 -24.74 23.71 -8.67
CA ASP A 343 -23.66 22.73 -8.49
C ASP A 343 -22.43 23.31 -7.77
N GLN A 344 -22.09 24.58 -8.02
CA GLN A 344 -21.03 25.28 -7.28
C GLN A 344 -21.36 25.43 -5.78
N GLU A 345 -22.64 25.62 -5.44
CA GLU A 345 -23.07 25.67 -4.04
C GLU A 345 -23.06 24.28 -3.40
N LEU A 346 -23.44 23.24 -4.15
CA LEU A 346 -23.32 21.84 -3.73
C LEU A 346 -21.86 21.46 -3.47
N GLU A 347 -20.96 21.77 -4.40
CA GLU A 347 -19.51 21.55 -4.28
C GLU A 347 -18.97 22.16 -2.98
N ARG A 348 -19.23 23.46 -2.79
CA ARG A 348 -18.78 24.18 -1.60
C ARG A 348 -19.27 23.53 -0.32
N ASN A 349 -20.53 23.09 -0.28
CA ASN A 349 -21.12 22.44 0.89
C ASN A 349 -20.50 21.06 1.14
N TRP A 350 -20.27 20.28 0.09
CA TRP A 350 -19.69 18.94 0.17
C TRP A 350 -18.25 18.93 0.62
N ILE A 351 -17.42 19.78 0.01
CA ILE A 351 -16.02 19.93 0.39
C ILE A 351 -15.94 20.43 1.84
N ALA A 352 -16.78 21.40 2.22
CA ALA A 352 -16.83 21.88 3.59
C ALA A 352 -17.23 20.78 4.58
N GLU A 353 -18.21 19.93 4.25
CA GLU A 353 -18.59 18.80 5.10
C GLU A 353 -17.41 17.84 5.28
N LYS A 354 -16.77 17.39 4.19
CA LYS A 354 -15.62 16.47 4.25
C LYS A 354 -14.47 17.02 5.07
N ILE A 355 -14.06 18.27 4.86
CA ILE A 355 -12.93 18.87 5.59
C ILE A 355 -13.31 19.20 7.04
N SER A 356 -14.57 19.55 7.33
CA SER A 356 -15.02 19.82 8.70
C SER A 356 -14.90 18.59 9.61
N VAL A 357 -15.06 17.38 9.06
CA VAL A 357 -14.84 16.12 9.78
C VAL A 357 -13.40 16.01 10.24
N ASP A 358 -12.43 16.41 9.41
CA ASP A 358 -11.01 16.40 9.72
C ASP A 358 -10.61 17.48 10.72
N LYS A 359 -11.18 18.69 10.59
CA LYS A 359 -10.99 19.81 11.52
C LYS A 359 -11.56 19.56 12.91
N ASN A 360 -12.54 18.67 13.03
CA ASN A 360 -13.17 18.29 14.29
C ASN A 360 -13.66 19.51 15.10
N PHE A 361 -14.41 20.38 14.44
CA PHE A 361 -15.02 21.55 15.07
C PHE A 361 -15.97 21.16 16.21
N ASP A 362 -16.13 22.03 17.20
CA ASP A 362 -17.15 21.88 18.23
C ASP A 362 -18.54 21.83 17.59
N ALA A 363 -19.46 21.03 18.13
CA ALA A 363 -20.82 20.86 17.58
C ALA A 363 -21.63 22.17 17.47
N ASN A 364 -21.24 23.20 18.22
CA ASN A 364 -21.89 24.53 18.20
C ASN A 364 -21.09 25.57 17.39
N TYR A 365 -20.04 25.17 16.69
CA TYR A 365 -19.20 26.06 15.90
C TYR A 365 -19.99 26.58 14.69
N ASP A 366 -19.94 27.89 14.46
CA ASP A 366 -20.55 28.51 13.29
C ASP A 366 -19.68 28.29 12.05
N LEU A 367 -20.12 27.41 11.16
CA LEU A 367 -19.41 27.05 9.94
C LEU A 367 -19.53 28.10 8.82
N THR A 368 -20.22 29.22 9.04
CA THR A 368 -20.48 30.22 7.99
C THR A 368 -19.18 30.76 7.38
N GLU A 369 -18.25 31.22 8.22
CA GLU A 369 -16.96 31.75 7.75
C GLU A 369 -16.08 30.67 7.12
N PHE A 370 -16.11 29.45 7.67
CA PHE A 370 -15.38 28.30 7.13
C PHE A 370 -15.87 27.95 5.71
N LYS A 371 -17.19 27.90 5.49
CA LYS A 371 -17.79 27.66 4.16
C LYS A 371 -17.45 28.78 3.18
N GLU A 372 -17.40 30.02 3.64
CA GLU A 372 -16.94 31.16 2.81
C GLU A 372 -15.48 30.97 2.38
N ALA A 373 -14.60 30.60 3.31
CA ALA A 373 -13.19 30.32 3.03
C ALA A 373 -13.02 29.19 2.01
N ILE A 374 -13.79 28.09 2.14
CA ILE A 374 -13.83 27.00 1.16
C ILE A 374 -14.27 27.51 -0.21
N GLY A 375 -15.35 28.30 -0.28
CA GLY A 375 -15.84 28.85 -1.54
C GLY A 375 -14.82 29.77 -2.23
N ASN A 376 -14.07 30.56 -1.46
CA ASN A 376 -12.98 31.37 -1.97
C ASN A 376 -11.84 30.50 -2.53
N ALA A 377 -11.44 29.45 -1.80
CA ALA A 377 -10.41 28.52 -2.24
C ALA A 377 -10.79 27.80 -3.55
N ILE A 378 -12.01 27.26 -3.64
CA ILE A 378 -12.54 26.63 -4.87
C ILE A 378 -12.50 27.62 -6.02
N LYS A 379 -12.97 28.86 -5.82
CA LYS A 379 -12.94 29.90 -6.85
C LYS A 379 -11.51 30.16 -7.35
N PHE A 380 -10.54 30.24 -6.44
CA PHE A 380 -9.14 30.45 -6.81
C PHE A 380 -8.58 29.29 -7.65
N ILE A 381 -8.90 28.05 -7.27
CA ILE A 381 -8.44 26.83 -7.95
C ILE A 381 -9.10 26.67 -9.32
N THR A 382 -10.43 26.75 -9.38
CA THR A 382 -11.24 26.43 -10.58
C THR A 382 -11.26 27.57 -11.59
N LYS A 383 -11.57 28.79 -11.14
CA LYS A 383 -11.83 29.94 -12.03
C LYS A 383 -10.60 30.77 -12.31
N GLU A 384 -9.72 30.91 -11.31
CA GLU A 384 -8.51 31.74 -11.44
C GLU A 384 -7.25 30.89 -11.71
N ASN A 385 -7.35 29.55 -11.68
CA ASN A 385 -6.23 28.62 -11.89
C ASN A 385 -5.01 28.93 -11.02
N LEU A 386 -5.26 29.33 -9.77
CA LEU A 386 -4.22 29.61 -8.79
C LEU A 386 -3.90 28.33 -8.01
N GLU A 387 -2.62 27.99 -7.93
CA GLU A 387 -2.14 26.84 -7.19
C GLU A 387 -2.01 27.13 -5.69
N VAL A 388 -1.94 26.03 -4.92
CA VAL A 388 -1.93 26.05 -3.45
C VAL A 388 -0.87 27.00 -2.86
N PRO A 389 0.42 26.98 -3.28
CA PRO A 389 1.41 27.89 -2.71
C PRO A 389 1.07 29.36 -2.96
N PHE A 390 0.56 29.68 -4.16
CA PHE A 390 0.14 31.03 -4.49
C PHE A 390 -1.03 31.48 -3.62
N ILE A 391 -2.06 30.64 -3.47
CA ILE A 391 -3.22 30.93 -2.63
C ILE A 391 -2.78 31.15 -1.18
N TYR A 392 -1.93 30.27 -0.66
CA TYR A 392 -1.46 30.33 0.71
C TYR A 392 -0.61 31.57 1.00
N ALA A 393 0.24 31.98 0.06
CA ALA A 393 1.11 33.15 0.19
C ALA A 393 0.39 34.48 -0.04
N TYR A 394 -0.44 34.59 -1.09
CA TYR A 394 -0.94 35.88 -1.59
C TYR A 394 -2.46 36.05 -1.53
N ARG A 395 -3.22 35.01 -1.21
CA ARG A 395 -4.68 35.06 -0.98
C ARG A 395 -5.08 34.68 0.44
N ARG A 396 -4.11 34.62 1.36
CA ARG A 396 -4.27 34.11 2.73
C ARG A 396 -5.43 34.73 3.51
N ASN A 397 -5.72 36.02 3.31
CA ASN A 397 -6.81 36.69 4.02
C ASN A 397 -8.21 36.14 3.67
N TYR A 398 -8.41 35.63 2.46
CA TYR A 398 -9.69 35.07 2.01
C TYR A 398 -9.97 33.67 2.55
N ILE A 399 -8.93 33.01 3.08
CA ILE A 399 -8.97 31.67 3.66
C ILE A 399 -8.65 31.66 5.17
N SER A 400 -8.57 32.84 5.79
CA SER A 400 -8.33 33.04 7.23
C SER A 400 -9.48 33.80 7.88
N SER A 401 -9.61 33.66 9.20
CA SER A 401 -10.70 34.31 9.94
C SER A 401 -10.58 35.85 9.92
N ARG A 402 -11.72 36.53 9.98
CA ARG A 402 -11.89 37.98 10.03
C ARG A 402 -11.74 38.53 11.44
N GLU A 403 -12.19 37.78 12.44
CA GLU A 403 -12.24 38.24 13.84
C GLU A 403 -11.11 37.69 14.71
N LYS A 404 -10.50 36.59 14.29
CA LYS A 404 -9.47 35.87 15.05
C LYS A 404 -8.22 35.80 14.20
N ASP A 405 -7.04 35.91 14.81
CA ASP A 405 -5.74 35.56 14.21
C ASP A 405 -5.61 34.05 13.89
N GLY A 406 -6.74 33.37 13.70
CA GLY A 406 -6.83 31.93 13.46
C GLY A 406 -6.86 31.61 11.97
N PHE A 407 -6.02 30.66 11.59
CA PHE A 407 -6.10 29.98 10.30
C PHE A 407 -7.37 29.11 10.25
N LEU A 408 -8.25 29.37 9.28
CA LEU A 408 -9.37 28.48 8.97
C LEU A 408 -8.88 27.31 8.13
N LEU A 409 -8.22 27.64 7.01
CA LEU A 409 -7.61 26.69 6.09
C LEU A 409 -6.08 26.75 6.17
N THR A 410 -5.46 25.58 6.25
CA THR A 410 -4.02 25.36 6.15
C THR A 410 -3.66 24.94 4.73
N GLU A 411 -2.36 24.91 4.40
CA GLU A 411 -1.88 24.47 3.08
C GLU A 411 -2.31 23.03 2.77
N ASP A 412 -2.30 22.13 3.77
CA ASP A 412 -2.86 20.78 3.63
C ASP A 412 -4.35 20.78 3.24
N ASP A 413 -5.14 21.71 3.79
CA ASP A 413 -6.57 21.74 3.46
C ASP A 413 -6.76 22.21 2.03
N LEU A 414 -5.91 23.11 1.53
CA LEU A 414 -5.95 23.55 0.14
C LEU A 414 -5.63 22.39 -0.82
N TRP A 415 -4.65 21.54 -0.50
CA TRP A 415 -4.38 20.32 -1.26
C TRP A 415 -5.53 19.31 -1.17
N ASP A 416 -6.17 19.19 -0.01
CA ASP A 416 -7.39 18.40 0.17
C ASP A 416 -8.52 18.96 -0.72
N ILE A 417 -8.68 20.29 -0.81
CA ILE A 417 -9.68 20.94 -1.70
C ILE A 417 -9.37 20.65 -3.15
N VAL A 418 -8.12 20.74 -3.62
CA VAL A 418 -7.74 20.39 -5.01
C VAL A 418 -8.16 18.96 -5.34
N SER A 419 -7.90 18.01 -4.43
CA SER A 419 -8.22 16.60 -4.65
C SER A 419 -9.74 16.36 -4.65
N LEU A 420 -10.45 17.02 -3.73
CA LEU A 420 -11.91 16.91 -3.63
C LEU A 420 -12.63 17.61 -4.78
N ASP A 421 -12.11 18.72 -5.29
CA ASP A 421 -12.63 19.42 -6.46
C ASP A 421 -12.66 18.51 -7.70
N ILE A 422 -11.56 17.79 -7.95
CA ILE A 422 -11.48 16.78 -9.03
C ILE A 422 -12.50 15.66 -8.80
N GLU A 423 -12.54 15.11 -7.58
CA GLU A 423 -13.53 14.07 -7.23
C GLU A 423 -14.96 14.58 -7.48
N PHE A 424 -15.26 15.83 -7.12
CA PHE A 424 -16.59 16.42 -7.29
C PHE A 424 -16.97 16.62 -8.77
N HIS A 425 -16.04 17.06 -9.61
CA HIS A 425 -16.29 17.16 -11.05
C HIS A 425 -16.60 15.80 -11.66
N SER A 426 -15.90 14.73 -11.25
CA SER A 426 -16.23 13.36 -11.66
C SER A 426 -17.62 12.93 -11.17
N LEU A 427 -18.03 13.34 -9.96
CA LEU A 427 -19.40 13.11 -9.46
C LEU A 427 -20.45 13.82 -10.31
N VAL A 428 -20.21 15.06 -10.71
CA VAL A 428 -21.14 15.82 -11.55
C VAL A 428 -21.24 15.21 -12.95
N ASN A 429 -20.12 14.84 -13.57
CA ASN A 429 -20.12 14.14 -14.85
C ASN A 429 -20.92 12.83 -14.78
N LYS A 430 -20.75 12.06 -13.69
CA LYS A 430 -21.53 10.84 -13.43
C LYS A 430 -23.02 11.13 -13.26
N LYS A 431 -23.36 12.18 -12.51
CA LYS A 431 -24.74 12.61 -12.26
C LYS A 431 -25.44 12.98 -13.56
N ASP A 432 -24.81 13.83 -14.36
CA ASP A 432 -25.35 14.31 -15.64
C ASP A 432 -25.49 13.16 -16.64
N TYR A 433 -24.55 12.21 -16.63
CA TYR A 433 -24.64 10.98 -17.39
C TYR A 433 -25.89 10.16 -17.03
N VAL A 434 -26.08 9.83 -15.74
CA VAL A 434 -27.24 9.03 -15.30
C VAL A 434 -28.55 9.78 -15.55
N GLN A 435 -28.57 11.10 -15.40
CA GLN A 435 -29.74 11.92 -15.67
C GLN A 435 -30.11 11.94 -17.16
N ARG A 436 -29.11 12.05 -18.05
CA ARG A 436 -29.33 11.95 -19.50
C ARG A 436 -29.79 10.56 -19.88
N PHE A 437 -29.14 9.52 -19.36
CA PHE A 437 -29.53 8.13 -19.56
C PHE A 437 -31.00 7.90 -19.18
N TYR A 438 -31.42 8.39 -18.02
CA TYR A 438 -32.81 8.31 -17.59
C TYR A 438 -33.79 9.05 -18.52
N ALA A 439 -33.43 10.23 -19.02
CA ALA A 439 -34.26 10.99 -19.95
C ALA A 439 -34.39 10.32 -21.33
N GLU A 440 -33.33 9.67 -21.80
CA GLU A 440 -33.28 8.94 -23.09
C GLU A 440 -34.12 7.66 -23.05
N LEU A 441 -34.31 7.04 -21.89
CA LEU A 441 -35.22 5.91 -21.72
C LEU A 441 -36.69 6.28 -21.93
N HIS A 442 -37.05 7.57 -21.84
CA HIS A 442 -38.42 8.07 -21.99
C HIS A 442 -39.42 7.46 -20.98
N ILE A 443 -38.94 7.22 -19.74
CA ILE A 443 -39.70 6.62 -18.64
C ILE A 443 -39.99 7.67 -17.58
N ASP A 444 -41.11 7.50 -16.85
CA ASP A 444 -41.43 8.26 -15.64
C ASP A 444 -41.48 7.29 -14.46
N ASP A 445 -40.51 7.43 -13.56
CA ASP A 445 -40.33 6.59 -12.38
C ASP A 445 -40.32 7.51 -11.14
N PRO A 446 -41.27 7.34 -10.20
CA PRO A 446 -41.38 8.21 -9.04
C PRO A 446 -40.13 8.23 -8.16
N ILE A 447 -39.43 7.11 -7.97
CA ILE A 447 -38.25 7.01 -7.10
C ILE A 447 -37.09 7.78 -7.73
N VAL A 448 -36.85 7.57 -9.02
CA VAL A 448 -35.77 8.23 -9.75
C VAL A 448 -36.04 9.73 -9.90
N THR A 449 -37.29 10.08 -10.22
CA THR A 449 -37.72 11.48 -10.31
C THR A 449 -37.63 12.19 -8.96
N GLU A 450 -37.99 11.53 -7.86
CA GLU A 450 -37.83 12.06 -6.50
C GLU A 450 -36.35 12.26 -6.16
N TYR A 451 -35.50 11.28 -6.47
CA TYR A 451 -34.06 11.36 -6.24
C TYR A 451 -33.47 12.62 -6.89
N PHE A 452 -33.69 12.84 -8.19
CA PHE A 452 -33.18 14.02 -8.89
C PHE A 452 -33.84 15.35 -8.44
N LYS A 453 -35.08 15.32 -7.92
CA LYS A 453 -35.75 16.53 -7.38
C LYS A 453 -35.23 16.95 -6.00
N ASN A 454 -34.78 15.99 -5.20
CA ASN A 454 -34.37 16.22 -3.81
C ASN A 454 -32.86 16.49 -3.65
N GLN A 455 -32.09 16.53 -4.74
CA GLN A 455 -30.64 16.81 -4.73
C GLN A 455 -30.34 18.21 -4.17
N ASN A 456 -30.19 18.28 -2.85
CA ASN A 456 -29.76 19.49 -2.15
C ASN A 456 -28.42 19.28 -1.41
N THR A 457 -27.80 18.11 -1.49
CA THR A 457 -26.74 17.69 -0.54
C THR A 457 -25.65 16.81 -1.15
N ALA A 458 -24.74 17.35 -1.95
CA ALA A 458 -23.51 16.66 -2.32
C ALA A 458 -22.86 15.99 -1.09
N SER A 459 -22.80 14.65 -1.08
CA SER A 459 -22.24 13.80 -0.01
C SER A 459 -21.71 12.49 -0.60
N ILE A 460 -20.76 11.79 0.06
CA ILE A 460 -20.32 10.46 -0.41
C ILE A 460 -21.52 9.50 -0.51
N ALA A 461 -22.48 9.64 0.40
CA ALA A 461 -23.71 8.88 0.35
C ALA A 461 -24.46 9.10 -0.98
N GLU A 462 -24.31 10.26 -1.63
CA GLU A 462 -24.87 10.50 -2.95
C GLU A 462 -24.18 9.73 -4.08
N LEU A 463 -22.86 9.52 -4.07
CA LEU A 463 -22.19 8.69 -5.10
C LEU A 463 -22.77 7.27 -5.10
N ASN A 464 -22.85 6.66 -3.91
CA ASN A 464 -23.42 5.31 -3.80
C ASN A 464 -24.92 5.32 -4.09
N SER A 465 -25.65 6.39 -3.73
CA SER A 465 -27.07 6.52 -4.08
C SER A 465 -27.28 6.70 -5.58
N LEU A 466 -26.38 7.40 -6.27
CA LEU A 466 -26.41 7.57 -7.72
C LEU A 466 -26.10 6.24 -8.43
N GLN A 467 -25.15 5.47 -7.88
CA GLN A 467 -24.91 4.08 -8.30
C GLN A 467 -26.16 3.23 -8.10
N ASP A 468 -26.81 3.30 -6.93
CA ASP A 468 -28.03 2.57 -6.64
C ASP A 468 -29.16 2.95 -7.62
N ILE A 469 -29.27 4.21 -8.03
CA ILE A 469 -30.24 4.69 -9.03
C ILE A 469 -29.93 4.09 -10.40
N TYR A 470 -28.67 4.09 -10.82
CA TYR A 470 -28.26 3.48 -12.07
C TYR A 470 -28.54 1.97 -12.08
N ASP A 471 -28.13 1.26 -11.03
CA ASP A 471 -28.38 -0.17 -10.85
C ASP A 471 -29.89 -0.49 -10.81
N TYR A 472 -30.68 0.39 -10.20
CA TYR A 472 -32.14 0.28 -10.16
C TYR A 472 -32.76 0.43 -11.55
N LEU A 473 -32.32 1.42 -12.33
CA LEU A 473 -32.75 1.61 -13.72
C LEU A 473 -32.37 0.40 -14.59
N GLU A 474 -31.13 -0.07 -14.47
CA GLU A 474 -30.61 -1.24 -15.20
C GLU A 474 -31.39 -2.52 -14.84
N PHE A 475 -31.79 -2.67 -13.58
CA PHE A 475 -32.60 -3.80 -13.13
C PHE A 475 -34.08 -3.71 -13.57
N LYS A 476 -34.71 -2.54 -13.43
CA LYS A 476 -36.17 -2.38 -13.60
C LYS A 476 -36.59 -2.22 -15.06
N TYR A 477 -35.75 -1.56 -15.87
CA TYR A 477 -36.05 -1.11 -17.23
C TYR A 477 -35.09 -1.70 -18.27
N ALA A 478 -34.65 -2.95 -18.06
CA ALA A 478 -33.68 -3.62 -18.92
C ALA A 478 -34.15 -3.70 -20.39
N ASN A 479 -35.45 -3.92 -20.64
CA ASN A 479 -36.00 -3.98 -21.99
C ASN A 479 -35.95 -2.62 -22.70
N GLU A 480 -36.35 -1.56 -22.01
CA GLU A 480 -36.32 -0.19 -22.52
C GLU A 480 -34.89 0.26 -22.81
N ILE A 481 -33.93 -0.14 -21.98
CA ILE A 481 -32.50 0.07 -22.22
C ILE A 481 -32.06 -0.62 -23.52
N ASN A 482 -32.47 -1.88 -23.72
CA ASN A 482 -32.14 -2.61 -24.94
C ASN A 482 -32.79 -1.98 -26.18
N GLU A 483 -34.05 -1.56 -26.10
CA GLU A 483 -34.74 -0.81 -27.16
C GLU A 483 -34.02 0.50 -27.49
N MET A 484 -33.60 1.25 -26.46
CA MET A 484 -32.82 2.47 -26.61
C MET A 484 -31.49 2.20 -27.33
N PHE A 485 -30.76 1.15 -26.95
CA PHE A 485 -29.51 0.75 -27.61
C PHE A 485 -29.72 0.30 -29.06
N ILE A 486 -30.78 -0.45 -29.35
CA ILE A 486 -31.14 -0.87 -30.72
C ILE A 486 -31.45 0.37 -31.57
N ASN A 487 -32.17 1.34 -31.01
CA ASN A 487 -32.50 2.60 -31.68
C ASN A 487 -31.24 3.45 -31.97
N HIS A 488 -30.27 3.49 -31.05
CA HIS A 488 -29.01 4.23 -31.25
C HIS A 488 -28.07 3.57 -32.24
N THR A 489 -27.86 2.26 -32.14
CA THR A 489 -26.84 1.55 -32.93
C THR A 489 -27.37 1.07 -34.29
N GLY A 490 -28.69 0.98 -34.46
CA GLY A 490 -29.32 0.40 -35.64
C GLY A 490 -29.01 -1.08 -35.86
N LYS A 491 -28.27 -1.71 -34.94
CA LYS A 491 -27.92 -3.13 -34.97
C LYS A 491 -28.99 -3.90 -34.20
N THR A 492 -29.61 -4.89 -34.84
CA THR A 492 -30.61 -5.78 -34.23
C THR A 492 -29.99 -6.87 -33.35
N GLY A 493 -28.74 -6.71 -32.92
CA GLY A 493 -28.14 -7.64 -31.97
C GLY A 493 -28.83 -7.46 -30.63
N LYS A 494 -29.60 -8.47 -30.20
CA LYS A 494 -30.06 -8.54 -28.81
C LYS A 494 -28.79 -8.66 -27.97
N LYS A 495 -28.33 -7.58 -27.33
CA LYS A 495 -27.30 -7.72 -26.31
C LYS A 495 -27.87 -8.60 -25.19
N HIS A 496 -27.01 -9.39 -24.54
CA HIS A 496 -27.38 -10.09 -23.31
C HIS A 496 -27.88 -9.07 -22.30
N LEU A 497 -29.17 -9.11 -21.98
CA LEU A 497 -29.74 -8.30 -20.91
C LEU A 497 -29.11 -8.76 -19.60
N LYS A 498 -28.44 -7.87 -18.87
CA LYS A 498 -28.22 -8.09 -17.44
C LYS A 498 -29.59 -8.32 -16.81
N ASN A 499 -29.72 -9.39 -16.03
CA ASN A 499 -30.98 -9.86 -15.44
C ASN A 499 -32.01 -10.46 -16.44
N SER A 500 -31.57 -11.02 -17.58
CA SER A 500 -32.43 -11.76 -18.53
C SER A 500 -33.36 -12.77 -17.86
N SER A 501 -32.88 -13.48 -16.84
CA SER A 501 -33.67 -14.45 -16.08
C SER A 501 -34.85 -13.79 -15.33
N TYR A 502 -34.63 -12.64 -14.71
CA TYR A 502 -35.69 -11.85 -14.06
C TYR A 502 -36.72 -11.32 -15.06
N GLU A 503 -36.30 -10.83 -16.22
CA GLU A 503 -37.23 -10.35 -17.25
C GLU A 503 -38.09 -11.49 -17.82
N LYS A 504 -37.51 -12.67 -18.04
CA LYS A 504 -38.29 -13.87 -18.41
C LYS A 504 -39.28 -14.26 -17.31
N PHE A 505 -38.89 -14.17 -16.03
CA PHE A 505 -39.79 -14.39 -14.90
C PHE A 505 -40.93 -13.36 -14.83
N LYS A 506 -40.62 -12.07 -15.00
CA LYS A 506 -41.57 -10.95 -15.01
C LYS A 506 -42.58 -11.05 -16.16
N ALA A 507 -42.13 -11.52 -17.32
CA ALA A 507 -43.00 -11.83 -18.47
C ALA A 507 -43.84 -13.10 -18.27
N SER A 508 -43.49 -13.96 -17.32
CA SER A 508 -44.20 -15.21 -17.06
C SER A 508 -45.48 -14.98 -16.26
N PRO A 509 -46.50 -15.86 -16.39
CA PRO A 509 -47.68 -15.82 -15.55
C PRO A 509 -47.38 -15.98 -14.04
N LEU A 510 -46.21 -16.51 -13.68
CA LEU A 510 -45.77 -16.70 -12.31
C LEU A 510 -45.55 -15.38 -11.57
N TYR A 511 -45.28 -14.28 -12.30
CA TYR A 511 -45.15 -12.94 -11.73
C TYR A 511 -46.43 -12.46 -11.03
N GLN A 512 -47.60 -13.01 -11.38
CA GLN A 512 -48.84 -12.73 -10.67
C GLN A 512 -48.73 -13.01 -9.16
N ALA A 513 -47.95 -14.04 -8.77
CA ALA A 513 -47.73 -14.38 -7.37
C ALA A 513 -47.03 -13.26 -6.59
N VAL A 514 -46.19 -12.45 -7.25
CA VAL A 514 -45.53 -11.28 -6.63
C VAL A 514 -46.56 -10.23 -6.23
N SER A 515 -47.58 -9.99 -7.07
CA SER A 515 -48.69 -9.08 -6.73
C SER A 515 -49.51 -9.58 -5.53
N ASP A 516 -49.66 -10.90 -5.37
CA ASP A 516 -50.42 -11.50 -4.27
C ASP A 516 -49.65 -11.49 -2.92
N ILE A 517 -48.36 -11.13 -2.93
CA ILE A 517 -47.58 -10.87 -1.70
C ILE A 517 -48.20 -9.71 -0.90
N GLY A 518 -48.93 -8.82 -1.57
CA GLY A 518 -49.77 -7.81 -0.92
C GLY A 518 -49.05 -6.50 -0.57
N ILE A 519 -47.78 -6.36 -0.93
CA ILE A 519 -47.00 -5.13 -0.84
C ILE A 519 -45.90 -5.19 -1.91
N SER A 520 -45.61 -4.07 -2.59
CA SER A 520 -44.53 -4.00 -3.58
C SER A 520 -43.19 -3.63 -2.93
N ALA A 521 -42.08 -3.88 -3.63
CA ALA A 521 -40.76 -3.47 -3.15
C ALA A 521 -40.65 -1.94 -2.96
N GLU A 522 -41.31 -1.15 -3.79
CA GLU A 522 -41.38 0.32 -3.63
C GLU A 522 -42.08 0.72 -2.34
N ASP A 523 -43.25 0.16 -2.06
CA ASP A 523 -44.01 0.43 -0.83
C ASP A 523 -43.23 0.01 0.43
N VAL A 524 -42.46 -1.07 0.35
CA VAL A 524 -41.54 -1.48 1.42
C VAL A 524 -40.43 -0.44 1.63
N GLY A 525 -39.83 0.04 0.54
CA GLY A 525 -38.82 1.10 0.58
C GLY A 525 -39.34 2.39 1.24
N GLU A 526 -40.57 2.81 0.90
CA GLU A 526 -41.24 3.96 1.53
C GLU A 526 -41.47 3.78 3.03
N ASN A 527 -41.94 2.58 3.43
CA ASN A 527 -42.15 2.27 4.84
C ASN A 527 -40.84 2.31 5.64
N ILE A 528 -39.75 1.78 5.07
CA ILE A 528 -38.42 1.77 5.70
C ILE A 528 -37.86 3.19 5.80
N SER A 529 -37.92 3.96 4.72
CA SER A 529 -37.46 5.36 4.69
C SER A 529 -38.23 6.22 5.71
N SER A 530 -39.55 6.04 5.78
CA SER A 530 -40.43 6.76 6.70
C SER A 530 -40.39 6.25 8.15
N GLN A 531 -39.73 5.11 8.39
CA GLN A 531 -39.67 4.41 9.70
C GLN A 531 -41.04 4.10 10.32
N HIS A 532 -42.08 4.01 9.49
CA HIS A 532 -43.43 3.59 9.87
C HIS A 532 -44.20 3.06 8.66
N GLN A 533 -45.21 2.23 8.91
CA GLN A 533 -46.00 1.57 7.87
C GLN A 533 -47.03 2.53 7.24
N ILE A 534 -46.64 3.27 6.19
CA ILE A 534 -47.54 4.07 5.34
C ILE A 534 -48.41 3.15 4.48
N HIS A 535 -47.77 2.13 3.91
CA HIS A 535 -48.35 1.14 3.02
C HIS A 535 -48.46 -0.19 3.78
N PRO A 536 -49.60 -0.46 4.45
CA PRO A 536 -49.76 -1.73 5.16
C PRO A 536 -49.90 -2.90 4.17
N PRO A 537 -49.15 -4.00 4.36
CA PRO A 537 -49.30 -5.20 3.56
C PRO A 537 -50.71 -5.76 3.67
N VAL A 538 -51.26 -6.18 2.53
CA VAL A 538 -52.61 -6.74 2.43
C VAL A 538 -52.51 -8.24 2.22
N ASP A 539 -52.83 -9.02 3.26
CA ASP A 539 -52.85 -10.48 3.14
C ASP A 539 -53.94 -10.96 2.17
N HIS A 540 -53.64 -12.01 1.41
CA HIS A 540 -54.62 -12.61 0.52
C HIS A 540 -55.83 -13.15 1.33
N PRO A 541 -57.08 -12.86 0.93
CA PRO A 541 -58.25 -13.05 1.80
C PRO A 541 -58.64 -14.52 2.03
N SER A 542 -58.21 -15.45 1.17
CA SER A 542 -58.74 -16.81 1.16
C SER A 542 -57.73 -17.92 0.88
N SER A 543 -56.47 -17.58 0.57
CA SER A 543 -55.48 -18.56 0.12
C SER A 543 -54.10 -18.25 0.66
N LYS A 544 -53.36 -19.32 0.97
CA LYS A 544 -51.96 -19.28 1.39
C LYS A 544 -51.03 -19.07 0.18
N PRO A 545 -49.75 -18.65 0.38
CA PRO A 545 -48.79 -18.47 -0.72
C PRO A 545 -48.69 -19.69 -1.64
N VAL A 546 -48.56 -20.89 -1.05
CA VAL A 546 -48.48 -22.17 -1.77
C VAL A 546 -49.72 -22.40 -2.64
N GLU A 547 -50.91 -22.12 -2.12
CA GLU A 547 -52.19 -22.35 -2.82
C GLU A 547 -52.36 -21.39 -4.01
N VAL A 548 -51.90 -20.14 -3.86
CA VAL A 548 -51.90 -19.14 -4.96
C VAL A 548 -50.98 -19.59 -6.09
N ILE A 549 -49.75 -20.01 -5.76
CA ILE A 549 -48.76 -20.45 -6.75
C ILE A 549 -49.24 -21.74 -7.45
N GLU A 550 -49.77 -22.72 -6.70
CA GLU A 550 -50.37 -23.92 -7.29
C GLU A 550 -51.53 -23.58 -8.24
N SER A 551 -52.36 -22.58 -7.90
CA SER A 551 -53.44 -22.13 -8.77
C SER A 551 -52.92 -21.53 -10.08
N ILE A 552 -51.85 -20.72 -10.02
CA ILE A 552 -51.22 -20.12 -11.21
C ILE A 552 -50.60 -21.21 -12.11
N LEU A 553 -49.91 -22.19 -11.51
CA LEU A 553 -49.32 -23.32 -12.24
C LEU A 553 -50.39 -24.18 -12.93
N ASN A 554 -51.48 -24.49 -12.23
CA ASN A 554 -52.58 -25.26 -12.81
C ASN A 554 -53.28 -24.52 -13.96
N ALA A 555 -53.38 -23.20 -13.89
CA ALA A 555 -53.97 -22.37 -14.95
C ALA A 555 -53.06 -22.24 -16.18
N ASN A 556 -51.73 -22.30 -16.00
CA ASN A 556 -50.72 -22.02 -17.04
C ASN A 556 -49.74 -23.19 -17.26
N SER A 557 -50.22 -24.42 -17.10
CA SER A 557 -49.39 -25.64 -17.15
C SER A 557 -48.58 -25.84 -18.44
N GLY A 558 -48.96 -25.19 -19.54
CA GLY A 558 -48.20 -25.20 -20.80
C GLY A 558 -46.89 -24.41 -20.70
N ASP A 559 -46.97 -23.13 -20.34
CA ASP A 559 -45.83 -22.21 -20.31
C ASP A 559 -44.92 -22.44 -19.09
N LEU A 560 -45.45 -23.06 -18.02
CA LEU A 560 -44.77 -23.29 -16.74
C LEU A 560 -44.54 -24.79 -16.47
N GLN A 561 -44.30 -25.59 -17.52
CA GLN A 561 -44.22 -27.05 -17.40
C GLN A 561 -43.14 -27.51 -16.40
N VAL A 562 -41.99 -26.84 -16.36
CA VAL A 562 -40.88 -27.14 -15.44
C VAL A 562 -41.30 -26.98 -13.98
N PHE A 563 -42.05 -25.91 -13.68
CA PHE A 563 -42.58 -25.64 -12.35
C PHE A 563 -43.74 -26.57 -11.97
N THR A 564 -44.53 -27.04 -12.95
CA THR A 564 -45.66 -27.96 -12.72
C THR A 564 -45.18 -29.31 -12.16
N SER A 565 -43.97 -29.75 -12.50
CA SER A 565 -43.34 -30.93 -11.90
C SER A 565 -42.76 -30.70 -10.49
N ASN A 566 -42.46 -29.46 -10.14
CA ASN A 566 -41.81 -29.10 -8.87
C ASN A 566 -42.35 -27.77 -8.32
N THR A 567 -43.50 -27.81 -7.63
CA THR A 567 -44.12 -26.62 -7.02
C THR A 567 -43.19 -25.89 -6.06
N LYS A 568 -42.30 -26.61 -5.34
CA LYS A 568 -41.34 -26.00 -4.42
C LYS A 568 -40.39 -25.06 -5.16
N LEU A 569 -39.89 -25.49 -6.32
CA LEU A 569 -39.04 -24.65 -7.17
C LEU A 569 -39.78 -23.35 -7.55
N ALA A 570 -41.07 -23.42 -7.90
CA ALA A 570 -41.85 -22.22 -8.21
C ALA A 570 -41.96 -21.25 -7.03
N ILE A 571 -42.17 -21.78 -5.82
CA ILE A 571 -42.20 -20.98 -4.58
C ILE A 571 -40.85 -20.31 -4.33
N ASP A 572 -39.77 -21.07 -4.42
CA ASP A 572 -38.40 -20.59 -4.21
C ASP A 572 -38.04 -19.53 -5.27
N THR A 573 -38.48 -19.70 -6.53
CA THR A 573 -38.30 -18.74 -7.62
C THR A 573 -39.05 -17.43 -7.38
N VAL A 574 -40.33 -17.47 -6.99
CA VAL A 574 -41.10 -16.26 -6.66
C VAL A 574 -40.45 -15.52 -5.48
N GLN A 575 -40.03 -16.26 -4.45
CA GLN A 575 -39.35 -15.69 -3.29
C GLN A 575 -38.01 -15.04 -3.68
N LYS A 576 -37.20 -15.72 -4.49
CA LYS A 576 -35.91 -15.23 -5.00
C LYS A 576 -36.07 -13.92 -5.75
N TYR A 577 -37.01 -13.84 -6.70
CA TYR A 577 -37.16 -12.64 -7.52
C TYR A 577 -37.82 -11.47 -6.78
N TYR A 578 -38.75 -11.73 -5.86
CA TYR A 578 -39.24 -10.67 -4.96
C TYR A 578 -38.14 -10.18 -4.01
N SER A 579 -37.30 -11.08 -3.51
CA SER A 579 -36.10 -10.72 -2.76
C SER A 579 -35.13 -9.85 -3.59
N LEU A 580 -34.99 -10.16 -4.88
CA LEU A 580 -34.17 -9.38 -5.80
C LEU A 580 -34.73 -7.97 -6.00
N GLU A 581 -36.05 -7.81 -6.19
CA GLU A 581 -36.73 -6.49 -6.25
C GLU A 581 -36.48 -5.66 -4.97
N LEU A 582 -36.58 -6.30 -3.79
CA LEU A 582 -36.27 -5.65 -2.51
C LEU A 582 -34.79 -5.25 -2.43
N SER A 583 -33.87 -6.14 -2.84
CA SER A 583 -32.42 -5.90 -2.76
C SER A 583 -31.96 -4.73 -3.65
N LYS A 584 -32.68 -4.46 -4.73
CA LYS A 584 -32.41 -3.37 -5.68
C LYS A 584 -33.18 -2.09 -5.37
N ASN A 585 -34.03 -2.07 -4.35
CA ASN A 585 -34.72 -0.85 -3.95
C ASN A 585 -33.76 0.17 -3.31
N THR A 586 -33.71 1.37 -3.88
CA THR A 586 -32.77 2.43 -3.47
C THR A 586 -33.00 2.91 -2.04
N LYS A 587 -34.26 3.08 -1.61
CA LYS A 587 -34.61 3.55 -0.25
C LYS A 587 -34.21 2.55 0.84
N ILE A 588 -34.33 1.25 0.56
CA ILE A 588 -33.87 0.20 1.49
C ILE A 588 -32.34 0.26 1.62
N ARG A 589 -31.62 0.29 0.50
CA ARG A 589 -30.15 0.34 0.46
C ARG A 589 -29.61 1.59 1.16
N GLU A 590 -30.17 2.76 0.87
CA GLU A 590 -29.79 4.03 1.49
C GLU A 590 -29.90 3.97 3.02
N LYS A 591 -31.03 3.47 3.54
CA LYS A 591 -31.26 3.33 4.98
C LYS A 591 -30.24 2.38 5.63
N VAL A 592 -30.03 1.21 5.03
CA VAL A 592 -29.07 0.22 5.54
C VAL A 592 -27.65 0.77 5.52
N ARG A 593 -27.25 1.45 4.44
CA ARG A 593 -25.92 2.07 4.30
C ARG A 593 -25.68 3.10 5.37
N SER A 594 -26.63 4.02 5.57
CA SER A 594 -26.54 5.08 6.57
C SER A 594 -26.35 4.53 7.99
N ASP A 595 -27.09 3.49 8.35
CA ASP A 595 -26.99 2.88 9.68
C ASP A 595 -25.71 2.03 9.81
N PHE A 596 -25.36 1.26 8.78
CA PHE A 596 -24.17 0.41 8.78
C PHE A 596 -22.89 1.23 8.89
N SER A 597 -22.72 2.29 8.09
CA SER A 597 -21.53 3.16 8.16
C SER A 597 -21.34 3.82 9.52
N LYS A 598 -22.41 4.05 10.29
CA LYS A 598 -22.35 4.63 11.64
C LYS A 598 -21.96 3.62 12.73
N TYR A 599 -22.36 2.36 12.56
CA TYR A 599 -22.34 1.37 13.64
C TYR A 599 -21.60 0.07 13.29
N TYR A 600 -20.89 0.01 12.15
CA TYR A 600 -20.11 -1.17 11.82
C TYR A 600 -19.00 -1.42 12.84
N LEU A 601 -18.71 -2.70 13.02
CA LEU A 601 -17.58 -3.25 13.71
C LEU A 601 -16.77 -4.07 12.72
N ALA A 602 -15.45 -3.93 12.76
CA ALA A 602 -14.53 -4.72 11.98
C ALA A 602 -13.86 -5.78 12.85
N ASP A 603 -14.01 -7.03 12.41
CA ASP A 603 -13.48 -8.23 13.04
C ASP A 603 -12.53 -8.96 12.09
N VAL A 604 -11.48 -9.55 12.65
CA VAL A 604 -10.54 -10.41 11.94
C VAL A 604 -10.91 -11.87 12.17
N VAL A 605 -11.12 -12.61 11.09
CA VAL A 605 -11.32 -14.07 11.12
C VAL A 605 -10.12 -14.76 10.49
N LEU A 606 -9.37 -15.52 11.29
CA LEU A 606 -8.15 -16.20 10.82
C LEU A 606 -8.47 -17.36 9.88
N THR A 607 -7.73 -17.44 8.76
CA THR A 607 -7.75 -18.60 7.88
C THR A 607 -6.87 -19.71 8.45
N ALA A 608 -6.99 -20.94 7.92
CA ALA A 608 -6.11 -22.04 8.29
C ALA A 608 -4.62 -21.73 8.01
N LYS A 609 -4.34 -20.91 6.98
CA LYS A 609 -3.00 -20.43 6.65
C LYS A 609 -2.53 -19.39 7.67
N GLY A 610 -3.32 -18.36 7.97
CA GLY A 610 -2.90 -17.33 8.93
C GLY A 610 -2.78 -17.83 10.37
N LYS A 611 -3.56 -18.82 10.80
CA LYS A 611 -3.34 -19.50 12.09
C LYS A 611 -1.92 -20.08 12.20
N LYS A 612 -1.38 -20.60 11.09
CA LYS A 612 -0.04 -21.19 11.01
C LYS A 612 1.06 -20.16 10.79
N GLU A 613 0.85 -19.17 9.92
CA GLU A 613 1.90 -18.23 9.48
C GLU A 613 1.99 -16.97 10.36
N ILE A 614 0.88 -16.47 10.91
CA ILE A 614 0.89 -15.33 11.84
C ILE A 614 1.34 -15.84 13.21
N GLN A 615 2.64 -16.00 13.36
CA GLN A 615 3.30 -16.36 14.62
C GLN A 615 3.88 -15.14 15.30
N LYS A 616 4.45 -15.34 16.48
CA LYS A 616 5.19 -14.28 17.19
C LYS A 616 6.34 -13.76 16.32
N GLY A 617 6.44 -12.44 16.18
CA GLY A 617 7.38 -11.76 15.28
C GLY A 617 6.87 -11.57 13.86
N SER A 618 5.65 -12.03 13.53
CA SER A 618 4.99 -11.70 12.27
C SER A 618 4.61 -10.21 12.21
N LEU A 619 4.61 -9.64 11.01
CA LEU A 619 4.17 -8.26 10.77
C LEU A 619 2.70 -8.03 11.14
N TYR A 620 1.88 -9.10 11.16
CA TYR A 620 0.44 -9.07 11.45
C TYR A 620 0.10 -9.59 12.86
N GLU A 621 1.09 -9.77 13.73
CA GLU A 621 0.87 -10.29 15.09
C GLU A 621 -0.12 -9.43 15.88
N ASP A 622 -0.04 -8.12 15.73
CA ASP A 622 -0.84 -7.09 16.41
C ASP A 622 -2.30 -6.98 15.95
N ILE A 623 -2.66 -7.64 14.86
CA ILE A 623 -4.04 -7.70 14.33
C ILE A 623 -4.61 -9.12 14.31
N LYS A 624 -3.83 -10.14 14.71
CA LYS A 624 -4.19 -11.56 14.63
C LYS A 624 -5.57 -11.90 15.23
N TYR A 625 -5.91 -11.28 16.35
CA TYR A 625 -7.18 -11.49 17.04
C TYR A 625 -7.96 -10.18 17.21
N ALA A 626 -7.83 -9.24 16.26
CA ALA A 626 -8.53 -7.97 16.34
C ALA A 626 -10.04 -8.17 16.18
N ILE A 627 -10.82 -7.59 17.09
CA ILE A 627 -12.29 -7.59 17.07
C ILE A 627 -12.84 -6.23 17.47
N ASN A 628 -14.12 -6.00 17.23
CA ASN A 628 -14.90 -4.81 17.57
C ASN A 628 -14.20 -3.49 17.22
N ARG A 629 -13.46 -3.44 16.10
CA ARG A 629 -12.79 -2.20 15.68
C ARG A 629 -13.83 -1.26 15.07
N THR A 630 -13.87 -0.05 15.60
CA THR A 630 -14.81 1.02 15.20
C THR A 630 -14.11 2.03 14.28
N PRO A 631 -14.86 2.89 13.57
CA PRO A 631 -14.27 3.98 12.75
C PRO A 631 -13.23 4.82 13.50
N MET A 632 -13.46 5.10 14.79
CA MET A 632 -12.56 5.89 15.63
C MET A 632 -11.19 5.22 15.81
N HIS A 633 -11.13 3.88 15.84
CA HIS A 633 -9.86 3.16 15.94
C HIS A 633 -9.01 3.37 14.69
N PHE A 634 -9.62 3.26 13.50
CA PHE A 634 -8.93 3.42 12.23
C PHE A 634 -8.59 4.88 11.91
N ARG A 635 -9.33 5.85 12.44
CA ARG A 635 -8.93 7.26 12.35
C ARG A 635 -7.67 7.56 13.17
N ARG A 636 -7.48 6.87 14.30
CA ARG A 636 -6.28 7.03 15.14
C ARG A 636 -5.07 6.30 14.55
N ASP A 637 -5.28 5.05 14.14
CA ASP A 637 -4.23 4.15 13.64
C ASP A 637 -4.66 3.61 12.25
N PRO A 638 -4.59 4.41 11.18
CA PRO A 638 -5.13 4.06 9.85
C PRO A 638 -4.37 2.94 9.16
N ASP A 639 -3.08 2.80 9.42
CA ASP A 639 -2.23 1.73 8.93
C ASP A 639 -2.68 0.35 9.43
N VAL A 640 -3.34 0.27 10.60
CA VAL A 640 -3.90 -0.99 11.12
C VAL A 640 -4.92 -1.58 10.15
N PHE A 641 -5.80 -0.77 9.57
CA PHE A 641 -6.79 -1.25 8.61
C PHE A 641 -6.13 -1.67 7.29
N LEU A 642 -5.18 -0.90 6.79
CA LEU A 642 -4.45 -1.26 5.56
C LEU A 642 -3.69 -2.59 5.73
N LYS A 643 -3.12 -2.84 6.92
CA LYS A 643 -2.51 -4.15 7.25
C LYS A 643 -3.54 -5.27 7.30
N MET A 644 -4.76 -5.02 7.75
CA MET A 644 -5.84 -6.01 7.71
C MET A 644 -6.18 -6.38 6.26
N VAL A 645 -6.29 -5.39 5.38
CA VAL A 645 -6.55 -5.59 3.94
C VAL A 645 -5.38 -6.31 3.26
N GLU A 646 -4.14 -5.95 3.55
CA GLU A 646 -2.95 -6.64 3.03
C GLU A 646 -2.88 -8.11 3.51
N ALA A 647 -3.13 -8.37 4.80
CA ALA A 647 -3.14 -9.73 5.32
C ALA A 647 -4.28 -10.58 4.73
N GLU A 648 -5.39 -9.94 4.36
CA GLU A 648 -6.51 -10.57 3.65
C GLU A 648 -6.16 -10.92 2.21
N SER A 649 -5.49 -10.03 1.47
CA SER A 649 -5.02 -10.34 0.11
C SER A 649 -3.99 -11.47 0.09
N LEU A 650 -3.24 -11.65 1.19
CA LEU A 650 -2.33 -12.78 1.41
C LEU A 650 -3.01 -14.07 1.90
N ASN A 651 -4.34 -14.06 2.04
CA ASN A 651 -5.19 -15.14 2.54
C ASN A 651 -4.79 -15.63 3.95
N LEU A 652 -4.30 -14.72 4.80
CA LEU A 652 -3.97 -15.01 6.20
C LEU A 652 -5.20 -14.83 7.10
N LEU A 653 -6.05 -13.88 6.76
CA LEU A 653 -7.26 -13.57 7.51
C LEU A 653 -8.36 -13.07 6.57
N SER A 654 -9.57 -12.94 7.08
CA SER A 654 -10.67 -12.23 6.41
C SER A 654 -11.17 -11.11 7.32
N VAL A 655 -11.39 -9.94 6.73
CA VAL A 655 -11.89 -8.75 7.41
C VAL A 655 -13.41 -8.71 7.25
N LYS A 656 -14.12 -8.93 8.34
CA LYS A 656 -15.59 -8.92 8.37
C LYS A 656 -16.08 -7.63 8.97
N LEU A 657 -16.82 -6.85 8.19
CA LEU A 657 -17.58 -5.72 8.71
C LEU A 657 -19.02 -6.18 8.98
N HIS A 658 -19.53 -5.90 10.18
CA HIS A 658 -20.89 -6.24 10.58
C HIS A 658 -21.40 -5.30 11.69
N MET A 659 -22.67 -5.42 12.05
CA MET A 659 -23.24 -4.73 13.22
C MET A 659 -23.42 -5.70 14.40
N SER A 660 -23.27 -5.23 15.65
CA SER A 660 -23.41 -6.08 16.85
C SER A 660 -24.79 -6.72 17.00
N SER A 661 -25.84 -6.05 16.50
CA SER A 661 -27.24 -6.46 16.61
C SER A 661 -27.91 -6.54 15.24
N GLN A 662 -27.18 -7.01 14.22
CA GLN A 662 -27.66 -7.04 12.83
C GLN A 662 -28.96 -7.83 12.67
N ALA A 663 -29.08 -9.00 13.32
CA ALA A 663 -30.30 -9.80 13.25
C ALA A 663 -31.52 -9.08 13.87
N GLN A 664 -31.33 -8.41 15.01
CA GLN A 664 -32.40 -7.63 15.64
C GLN A 664 -32.74 -6.38 14.82
N TYR A 665 -31.76 -5.79 14.15
CA TYR A 665 -31.96 -4.69 13.22
C TYR A 665 -32.81 -5.11 12.01
N ILE A 666 -32.50 -6.25 11.39
CA ILE A 666 -33.30 -6.84 10.30
C ILE A 666 -34.73 -7.11 10.78
N GLU A 667 -34.87 -7.73 11.96
CA GLU A 667 -36.19 -8.00 12.53
C GLU A 667 -36.99 -6.72 12.79
N HIS A 668 -36.34 -5.66 13.28
CA HIS A 668 -36.98 -4.37 13.49
C HIS A 668 -37.45 -3.72 12.17
N LEU A 669 -36.62 -3.76 11.11
CA LEU A 669 -37.03 -3.26 9.80
C LEU A 669 -38.22 -4.05 9.23
N PHE A 670 -38.21 -5.38 9.39
CA PHE A 670 -39.31 -6.24 8.97
C PHE A 670 -40.62 -5.87 9.70
N GLN A 671 -40.56 -5.67 11.02
CA GLN A 671 -41.72 -5.26 11.84
C GLN A 671 -42.30 -3.92 11.39
N ILE A 672 -41.45 -2.97 11.01
CA ILE A 672 -41.87 -1.64 10.56
C ILE A 672 -42.47 -1.67 9.15
N ALA A 673 -41.95 -2.52 8.26
CA ALA A 673 -42.23 -2.40 6.84
C ALA A 673 -43.13 -3.50 6.25
N LEU A 674 -43.04 -4.75 6.72
CA LEU A 674 -43.70 -5.91 6.10
C LEU A 674 -44.59 -6.74 7.03
N GLU A 675 -44.52 -6.56 8.35
CA GLU A 675 -45.32 -7.36 9.26
C GLU A 675 -46.78 -6.86 9.33
N THR A 676 -47.73 -7.80 9.20
CA THR A 676 -49.15 -7.54 9.47
C THR A 676 -49.51 -7.96 10.89
N THR A 677 -50.41 -7.19 11.51
CA THR A 677 -50.95 -7.51 12.85
C THR A 677 -52.04 -8.60 12.85
N ASN A 678 -52.37 -9.15 11.67
CA ASN A 678 -53.34 -10.22 11.50
C ASN A 678 -52.83 -11.54 12.08
N THR A 679 -53.72 -12.27 12.77
CA THR A 679 -53.40 -13.53 13.47
C THR A 679 -54.02 -14.77 12.82
N SER A 680 -54.55 -14.64 11.60
CA SER A 680 -55.09 -15.79 10.87
C SER A 680 -53.96 -16.71 10.38
N ASP A 681 -54.23 -18.01 10.25
CA ASP A 681 -53.25 -18.96 9.69
C ASP A 681 -52.78 -18.54 8.29
N ILE A 682 -53.65 -17.89 7.51
CA ILE A 682 -53.30 -17.36 6.18
C ILE A 682 -52.30 -16.19 6.32
N ALA A 683 -52.55 -15.25 7.23
CA ALA A 683 -51.65 -14.11 7.46
C ALA A 683 -50.28 -14.54 7.99
N ILE A 684 -50.24 -15.56 8.87
CA ILE A 684 -48.98 -16.10 9.39
C ILE A 684 -48.11 -16.66 8.25
N GLU A 685 -48.70 -17.42 7.33
CA GLU A 685 -47.98 -17.99 6.18
C GLU A 685 -47.47 -16.91 5.22
N TRP A 686 -48.29 -15.88 4.94
CA TRP A 686 -47.84 -14.73 4.13
C TRP A 686 -46.72 -13.93 4.81
N ASN A 687 -46.81 -13.70 6.13
CA ASN A 687 -45.74 -13.05 6.89
C ASN A 687 -44.45 -13.89 6.87
N ASN A 688 -44.54 -15.21 7.00
CA ASN A 688 -43.37 -16.09 6.88
C ASN A 688 -42.74 -16.00 5.49
N PHE A 689 -43.56 -16.02 4.44
CA PHE A 689 -43.10 -15.89 3.06
C PHE A 689 -42.39 -14.54 2.82
N ARG A 690 -42.99 -13.42 3.26
CA ARG A 690 -42.37 -12.08 3.22
C ARG A 690 -41.07 -12.04 4.02
N LYS A 691 -41.02 -12.67 5.20
CA LYS A 691 -39.84 -12.67 6.07
C LYS A 691 -38.66 -13.42 5.43
N LEU A 692 -38.90 -14.54 4.76
CA LEU A 692 -37.86 -15.28 4.06
C LEU A 692 -37.28 -14.47 2.88
N ALA A 693 -38.15 -13.89 2.04
CA ALA A 693 -37.71 -13.03 0.95
C ALA A 693 -36.95 -11.79 1.45
N PHE A 694 -37.45 -11.15 2.50
CA PHE A 694 -36.82 -9.99 3.11
C PHE A 694 -35.45 -10.31 3.71
N ASN A 695 -35.31 -11.43 4.42
CA ASN A 695 -34.01 -11.86 4.95
C ASN A 695 -32.99 -12.09 3.83
N GLN A 696 -33.37 -12.79 2.76
CA GLN A 696 -32.50 -12.98 1.59
C GLN A 696 -32.09 -11.65 0.95
N ALA A 697 -33.00 -10.67 0.91
CA ALA A 697 -32.72 -9.35 0.36
C ALA A 697 -31.74 -8.59 1.25
N MET A 698 -31.95 -8.64 2.56
CA MET A 698 -31.08 -8.01 3.56
C MET A 698 -29.69 -8.62 3.56
N ASP A 699 -29.56 -9.94 3.43
CA ASP A 699 -28.26 -10.62 3.36
C ASP A 699 -27.44 -10.10 2.17
N LYS A 700 -28.07 -9.98 0.99
CA LYS A 700 -27.45 -9.38 -0.20
C LYS A 700 -27.10 -7.91 -0.01
N ILE A 701 -28.03 -7.10 0.50
CA ILE A 701 -27.79 -5.67 0.77
C ILE A 701 -26.62 -5.47 1.75
N PHE A 702 -26.57 -6.24 2.84
CA PHE A 702 -25.48 -6.16 3.81
C PHE A 702 -24.15 -6.60 3.21
N GLN A 703 -24.13 -7.60 2.33
CA GLN A 703 -22.91 -8.01 1.63
C GLN A 703 -22.37 -6.88 0.76
N ASP A 704 -23.23 -6.29 -0.09
CA ASP A 704 -22.85 -5.21 -1.00
C ASP A 704 -22.35 -3.98 -0.22
N ILE A 705 -23.14 -3.53 0.77
CA ILE A 705 -22.82 -2.33 1.57
C ILE A 705 -21.60 -2.55 2.45
N SER A 706 -21.39 -3.76 2.97
CA SER A 706 -20.19 -4.09 3.73
C SER A 706 -18.94 -3.92 2.87
N GLN A 707 -18.99 -4.36 1.61
CA GLN A 707 -17.90 -4.17 0.66
C GLN A 707 -17.71 -2.68 0.30
N GLU A 708 -18.79 -1.95 -0.01
CA GLU A 708 -18.72 -0.49 -0.28
C GLU A 708 -18.06 0.28 0.87
N VAL A 709 -18.44 -0.02 2.13
CA VAL A 709 -17.88 0.63 3.32
C VAL A 709 -16.42 0.24 3.54
N LYS A 710 -16.05 -1.01 3.23
CA LYS A 710 -14.67 -1.48 3.30
C LYS A 710 -13.77 -0.76 2.30
N ASP A 711 -14.24 -0.56 1.07
CA ASP A 711 -13.49 0.14 0.03
C ASP A 711 -13.34 1.62 0.37
N ASN A 712 -14.41 2.26 0.86
CA ASN A 712 -14.36 3.64 1.34
C ASN A 712 -13.38 3.81 2.52
N LEU A 713 -13.44 2.89 3.49
CA LEU A 713 -12.52 2.89 4.63
C LEU A 713 -11.07 2.69 4.16
N THR A 714 -10.83 1.84 3.16
CA THR A 714 -9.50 1.65 2.56
C THR A 714 -8.96 2.96 1.98
N LYS A 715 -9.76 3.63 1.13
CA LYS A 715 -9.41 4.93 0.52
C LYS A 715 -9.11 6.00 1.59
N ASN A 716 -9.93 6.08 2.64
CA ASN A 716 -9.72 7.02 3.74
C ASN A 716 -8.45 6.72 4.55
N CYS A 717 -8.18 5.45 4.87
CA CYS A 717 -6.98 5.06 5.58
C CYS A 717 -5.71 5.32 4.75
N GLN A 718 -5.74 5.06 3.44
CA GLN A 718 -4.66 5.42 2.52
C GLN A 718 -4.41 6.93 2.53
N LYS A 719 -5.46 7.76 2.43
CA LYS A 719 -5.35 9.22 2.51
C LYS A 719 -4.66 9.68 3.81
N LEU A 720 -5.06 9.13 4.96
CA LEU A 720 -4.47 9.51 6.26
C LEU A 720 -2.99 9.08 6.39
N VAL A 721 -2.64 7.89 5.88
CA VAL A 721 -1.25 7.43 5.83
C VAL A 721 -0.42 8.29 4.87
N ALA A 722 -0.94 8.64 3.69
CA ALA A 722 -0.28 9.52 2.73
C ALA A 722 -0.01 10.92 3.32
N LYS A 723 -0.98 11.48 4.06
CA LYS A 723 -0.80 12.75 4.79
C LYS A 723 0.32 12.65 5.84
N THR A 724 0.39 11.54 6.58
CA THR A 724 1.47 11.28 7.53
C THR A 724 2.84 11.15 6.85
N VAL A 725 2.91 10.48 5.68
CA VAL A 725 4.13 10.39 4.86
C VAL A 725 4.57 11.78 4.41
N ARG A 726 3.64 12.56 3.86
CA ARG A 726 3.86 13.95 3.42
C ARG A 726 4.50 14.79 4.53
N HIS A 727 3.91 14.82 5.73
CA HIS A 727 4.45 15.62 6.85
C HIS A 727 5.84 15.17 7.29
N LYS A 728 6.09 13.87 7.41
CA LYS A 728 7.42 13.34 7.75
C LYS A 728 8.46 13.66 6.68
N PHE A 729 8.05 13.66 5.42
CA PHE A 729 8.94 14.06 4.34
C PHE A 729 9.20 15.56 4.35
N MET A 730 8.18 16.39 4.61
CA MET A 730 8.35 17.83 4.78
C MET A 730 9.38 18.17 5.86
N THR A 731 9.44 17.45 6.98
CA THR A 731 10.49 17.71 8.00
C THR A 731 11.92 17.44 7.51
N LYS A 732 12.09 16.61 6.48
CA LYS A 732 13.39 16.41 5.81
C LYS A 732 13.72 17.55 4.85
N LEU A 733 12.72 18.14 4.22
CA LEU A 733 12.85 19.24 3.24
C LEU A 733 12.97 20.62 3.91
N ASP A 734 12.22 20.83 5.01
CA ASP A 734 12.14 22.05 5.81
C ASP A 734 13.38 22.21 6.70
N GLN A 735 14.52 22.33 6.04
CA GLN A 735 15.82 22.57 6.66
C GLN A 735 16.60 23.59 5.84
N ALA A 736 16.96 24.68 6.50
CA ALA A 736 17.88 25.70 6.02
C ALA A 736 19.29 25.12 5.78
N PRO A 737 20.14 25.79 4.99
CA PRO A 737 21.56 25.49 4.91
C PRO A 737 22.22 25.50 6.29
N PHE A 738 23.22 24.65 6.52
CA PHE A 738 23.98 24.71 7.78
C PHE A 738 24.76 26.02 7.87
N ILE A 739 24.48 26.84 8.89
CA ILE A 739 25.16 28.12 9.13
C ILE A 739 26.04 28.01 10.38
N PRO A 740 27.39 27.97 10.25
CA PRO A 740 28.29 27.85 11.41
C PRO A 740 28.30 29.08 12.32
N ASN A 741 27.98 30.26 11.79
CA ASN A 741 27.95 31.52 12.55
C ASN A 741 26.68 32.28 12.23
N VAL A 742 25.72 32.22 13.16
CA VAL A 742 24.41 32.90 13.05
C VAL A 742 24.55 34.41 12.86
N ARG A 743 25.62 35.04 13.36
CA ARG A 743 25.84 36.50 13.20
C ARG A 743 26.31 36.91 11.79
N ASP A 744 26.73 35.96 10.98
CA ASP A 744 27.19 36.17 9.60
C ASP A 744 26.71 34.98 8.76
N PRO A 745 25.40 34.92 8.44
CA PRO A 745 24.75 33.76 7.84
C PRO A 745 25.18 33.61 6.38
N LYS A 746 26.29 32.88 6.19
CA LYS A 746 26.83 32.58 4.87
C LYS A 746 27.02 31.09 4.72
N ILE A 747 26.63 30.57 3.55
CA ILE A 747 26.88 29.17 3.15
C ILE A 747 28.35 28.82 3.40
N PRO A 748 28.65 27.75 4.17
CA PRO A 748 29.99 27.45 4.63
C PRO A 748 30.85 26.79 3.57
N LYS A 749 32.17 26.92 3.71
CA LYS A 749 33.13 26.01 3.06
C LYS A 749 33.16 24.70 3.85
N ILE A 750 32.98 23.57 3.17
CA ILE A 750 32.80 22.28 3.84
C ILE A 750 33.93 21.34 3.47
N LEU A 751 34.47 20.66 4.48
CA LEU A 751 35.31 19.48 4.30
C LEU A 751 34.51 18.25 4.77
N SER A 752 34.02 17.44 3.85
CA SER A 752 33.33 16.20 4.19
C SER A 752 34.33 15.05 4.30
N LEU A 753 34.15 14.14 5.25
CA LEU A 753 35.00 12.96 5.44
C LEU A 753 34.18 11.68 5.57
N THR A 754 34.74 10.58 5.06
CA THR A 754 34.27 9.23 5.36
C THR A 754 35.46 8.30 5.56
N CYS A 755 35.32 7.36 6.50
CA CYS A 755 36.32 6.29 6.71
C CYS A 755 36.01 5.02 5.91
N GLY A 756 34.98 5.04 5.05
CA GLY A 756 34.52 3.86 4.31
C GLY A 756 34.21 2.70 5.28
N GLN A 757 34.79 1.53 5.03
CA GLN A 757 34.58 0.36 5.90
C GLN A 757 35.34 0.42 7.24
N GLY A 758 36.12 1.48 7.48
CA GLY A 758 36.79 1.73 8.75
C GLY A 758 37.93 0.76 9.08
N ARG A 759 38.51 0.07 8.09
CA ARG A 759 39.73 -0.75 8.29
C ARG A 759 40.97 0.15 8.28
N PHE A 760 41.12 0.97 9.32
CA PHE A 760 42.14 2.01 9.39
C PHE A 760 43.56 1.49 9.13
N GLY A 761 44.24 2.12 8.17
CA GLY A 761 45.57 1.74 7.68
C GLY A 761 45.57 0.77 6.49
N ALA A 762 44.47 0.06 6.25
CA ALA A 762 44.25 -0.72 5.02
C ALA A 762 43.34 0.04 4.04
N ASP A 763 42.22 0.56 4.55
CA ASP A 763 41.34 1.45 3.80
C ASP A 763 41.83 2.89 3.97
N ALA A 764 41.82 3.64 2.86
CA ALA A 764 42.09 5.07 2.91
C ALA A 764 40.84 5.83 3.35
N ILE A 765 41.03 6.84 4.18
CA ILE A 765 39.99 7.82 4.50
C ILE A 765 39.90 8.79 3.33
N ILE A 766 38.67 9.09 2.92
CA ILE A 766 38.40 10.05 1.85
C ILE A 766 37.93 11.35 2.50
N ALA A 767 38.48 12.46 2.04
CA ALA A 767 38.01 13.79 2.39
C ALA A 767 37.77 14.60 1.12
N VAL A 768 36.67 15.34 1.06
CA VAL A 768 36.32 16.19 -0.08
C VAL A 768 36.08 17.60 0.39
N TYR A 769 36.67 18.56 -0.31
CA TYR A 769 36.49 19.97 -0.08
C TYR A 769 35.53 20.58 -1.11
N VAL A 770 34.45 21.18 -0.60
CA VAL A 770 33.44 21.91 -1.38
C VAL A 770 33.44 23.38 -0.95
N ASN A 771 33.47 24.28 -1.94
CA ASN A 771 33.49 25.73 -1.69
C ASN A 771 32.11 26.26 -1.26
N ARG A 772 31.94 27.58 -1.09
CA ARG A 772 30.65 28.17 -0.71
C ARG A 772 29.57 28.09 -1.79
N LYS A 773 29.94 27.85 -3.05
CA LYS A 773 29.00 27.76 -4.19
C LYS A 773 28.43 26.35 -4.37
N GLY A 774 28.95 25.36 -3.64
CA GLY A 774 28.61 23.95 -3.82
C GLY A 774 29.50 23.23 -4.84
N ASP A 775 30.55 23.89 -5.35
CA ASP A 775 31.45 23.28 -6.32
C ASP A 775 32.45 22.35 -5.63
N PHE A 776 32.62 21.16 -6.21
CA PHE A 776 33.73 20.29 -5.87
C PHE A 776 35.06 20.95 -6.24
N ILE A 777 35.98 21.07 -5.28
CA ILE A 777 37.30 21.69 -5.52
C ILE A 777 38.41 20.63 -5.53
N ARG A 778 38.44 19.77 -4.51
CA ARG A 778 39.53 18.80 -4.33
C ARG A 778 39.11 17.65 -3.44
N ASP A 779 39.59 16.45 -3.78
CA ASP A 779 39.56 15.28 -2.92
C ASP A 779 40.95 14.96 -2.36
N TYR A 780 40.96 14.34 -1.18
CA TYR A 780 42.15 13.89 -0.48
C TYR A 780 41.97 12.42 -0.09
N LYS A 781 43.02 11.64 -0.34
CA LYS A 781 43.13 10.25 0.08
C LYS A 781 44.13 10.15 1.22
N ILE A 782 43.62 10.00 2.44
CA ILE A 782 44.44 9.88 3.65
C ILE A 782 44.69 8.40 3.90
N VAL A 783 45.92 7.96 3.67
CA VAL A 783 46.36 6.56 3.91
C VAL A 783 46.90 6.35 5.32
N ASP A 784 47.20 7.44 6.03
CA ASP A 784 47.71 7.39 7.41
C ASP A 784 46.63 6.84 8.35
N ASN A 785 47.01 5.88 9.20
CA ASN A 785 46.10 5.30 10.19
C ASN A 785 45.88 6.30 11.35
N PRO A 786 44.64 6.77 11.61
CA PRO A 786 44.36 7.70 12.71
C PRO A 786 44.70 7.17 14.10
N PHE A 787 44.81 5.84 14.24
CA PHE A 787 45.04 5.13 15.49
C PHE A 787 46.44 4.47 15.56
N ASP A 788 47.39 4.88 14.70
CA ASP A 788 48.78 4.43 14.80
C ASP A 788 49.38 4.84 16.16
N LYS A 789 49.85 3.86 16.93
CA LYS A 789 50.49 4.08 18.24
C LYS A 789 51.96 4.51 18.12
N THR A 790 52.60 4.23 16.99
CA THR A 790 54.03 4.47 16.79
C THR A 790 54.31 5.86 16.26
N ASN A 791 53.52 6.33 15.28
CA ASN A 791 53.65 7.64 14.66
C ASN A 791 52.27 8.32 14.50
N PRO A 792 51.53 8.58 15.60
CA PRO A 792 50.20 9.21 15.53
C PRO A 792 50.24 10.57 14.83
N GLU A 793 51.36 11.28 14.92
CA GLU A 793 51.57 12.59 14.31
C GLU A 793 51.43 12.59 12.79
N LYS A 794 51.67 11.47 12.09
CA LYS A 794 51.52 11.43 10.62
C LYS A 794 50.11 11.76 10.17
N PHE A 795 49.12 11.09 10.75
CA PHE A 795 47.71 11.38 10.46
C PHE A 795 47.34 12.80 10.92
N GLU A 796 47.79 13.20 12.11
CA GLU A 796 47.49 14.52 12.66
C GLU A 796 48.04 15.66 11.79
N ASP A 797 49.27 15.51 11.31
CA ASP A 797 49.94 16.47 10.42
C ASP A 797 49.29 16.46 9.03
N THR A 798 48.94 15.30 8.48
CA THR A 798 48.20 15.20 7.21
C THR A 798 46.84 15.91 7.32
N LEU A 799 46.08 15.67 8.39
CA LEU A 799 44.78 16.32 8.61
C LEU A 799 44.92 17.83 8.79
N ASP A 800 45.87 18.29 9.61
CA ASP A 800 46.14 19.72 9.80
C ASP A 800 46.52 20.38 8.46
N ASN A 801 47.43 19.79 7.69
CA ASN A 801 47.80 20.30 6.36
C ASN A 801 46.60 20.43 5.41
N ILE A 802 45.69 19.45 5.41
CA ILE A 802 44.46 19.50 4.61
C ILE A 802 43.56 20.64 5.08
N ILE A 803 43.30 20.75 6.39
CA ILE A 803 42.44 21.80 6.95
C ILE A 803 43.03 23.18 6.71
N GLN A 804 44.35 23.35 6.89
CA GLN A 804 45.03 24.62 6.60
C GLN A 804 44.96 24.98 5.12
N SER A 805 45.04 24.00 4.22
CA SER A 805 44.92 24.22 2.78
C SER A 805 43.49 24.61 2.36
N CYS A 806 42.46 24.02 2.97
CA CYS A 806 41.06 24.20 2.56
C CYS A 806 40.38 25.36 3.30
N GLN A 807 40.83 25.66 4.52
CA GLN A 807 40.20 26.58 5.46
C GLN A 807 38.67 26.36 5.57
N PRO A 808 38.19 25.15 5.90
CA PRO A 808 36.77 24.86 6.01
C PRO A 808 36.15 25.61 7.20
N ASN A 809 34.86 25.93 7.10
CA ASN A 809 34.07 26.48 8.20
C ASN A 809 33.36 25.39 9.00
N ALA A 810 33.18 24.21 8.42
CA ALA A 810 32.60 23.04 9.06
C ALA A 810 33.16 21.76 8.44
N ILE A 811 33.15 20.69 9.23
CA ILE A 811 33.50 19.34 8.77
C ILE A 811 32.24 18.48 8.81
N GLY A 812 31.85 17.91 7.68
CA GLY A 812 30.77 16.92 7.60
C GLY A 812 31.33 15.51 7.71
N ILE A 813 30.69 14.61 8.45
CA ILE A 813 31.11 13.21 8.55
C ILE A 813 29.90 12.29 8.54
N ASN A 814 29.98 11.19 7.79
CA ASN A 814 29.16 10.00 8.02
C ASN A 814 29.85 8.78 7.38
N GLY A 815 29.35 7.59 7.62
CA GLY A 815 29.87 6.36 7.01
C GLY A 815 29.03 5.13 7.37
N PRO A 816 29.34 3.97 6.78
CA PRO A 816 28.43 2.83 6.76
C PRO A 816 28.36 2.02 8.07
N ASN A 817 29.16 2.35 9.10
CA ASN A 817 29.24 1.53 10.31
C ASN A 817 29.74 2.30 11.56
N PRO A 818 29.61 1.73 12.78
CA PRO A 818 29.99 2.38 14.04
C PRO A 818 31.46 2.78 14.18
N LYS A 819 32.36 2.28 13.31
CA LYS A 819 33.77 2.72 13.30
C LYS A 819 33.88 4.20 12.93
N THR A 820 32.89 4.76 12.22
CA THR A 820 32.75 6.20 12.00
C THR A 820 32.73 6.97 13.32
N GLN A 821 32.08 6.44 14.37
CA GLN A 821 32.05 7.11 15.69
C GLN A 821 33.38 7.14 16.40
N LYS A 822 34.21 6.10 16.24
CA LYS A 822 35.59 6.13 16.72
C LYS A 822 36.41 7.15 15.95
N PHE A 823 36.22 7.23 14.63
CA PHE A 823 36.90 8.20 13.78
C PHE A 823 36.49 9.64 14.11
N TYR A 824 35.21 9.91 14.30
CA TYR A 824 34.68 11.19 14.74
C TYR A 824 35.36 11.69 16.03
N LYS A 825 35.39 10.85 17.08
CA LYS A 825 36.08 11.21 18.33
C LYS A 825 37.56 11.47 18.13
N ARG A 826 38.21 10.67 17.28
CA ARG A 826 39.61 10.88 16.95
C ARG A 826 39.83 12.22 16.24
N LEU A 827 38.95 12.61 15.33
CA LEU A 827 39.01 13.93 14.70
C LEU A 827 38.88 15.04 15.75
N GLN A 828 37.89 14.95 16.65
CA GLN A 828 37.72 15.93 17.74
C GLN A 828 38.97 16.05 18.62
N GLU A 829 39.57 14.93 19.00
CA GLU A 829 40.83 14.92 19.76
C GLU A 829 41.96 15.62 19.02
N VAL A 830 42.11 15.37 17.71
CA VAL A 830 43.17 15.96 16.90
C VAL A 830 42.97 17.46 16.72
N LEU A 831 41.75 17.90 16.39
CA LEU A 831 41.42 19.33 16.28
C LEU A 831 41.72 20.06 17.60
N HIS A 832 41.34 19.46 18.73
CA HIS A 832 41.63 20.03 20.05
C HIS A 832 43.13 20.06 20.37
N LYS A 833 43.84 18.94 20.16
CA LYS A 833 45.27 18.80 20.44
C LYS A 833 46.12 19.77 19.62
N LYS A 834 45.78 19.95 18.34
CA LYS A 834 46.48 20.84 17.40
C LYS A 834 45.98 22.30 17.46
N GLN A 835 44.93 22.59 18.23
CA GLN A 835 44.29 23.90 18.33
C GLN A 835 43.85 24.45 16.96
N ILE A 836 43.29 23.58 16.13
CA ILE A 836 42.85 23.93 14.77
C ILE A 836 41.58 24.77 14.87
N VAL A 837 41.63 25.94 14.25
CA VAL A 837 40.54 26.93 14.21
C VAL A 837 40.31 27.42 12.79
N ASP A 838 39.13 27.97 12.53
CA ASP A 838 38.81 28.60 11.26
C ASP A 838 39.58 29.92 11.08
N SER A 839 39.41 30.55 9.91
CA SER A 839 40.05 31.84 9.59
C SER A 839 39.68 33.00 10.51
N ARG A 840 38.67 32.83 11.38
CA ARG A 840 38.21 33.82 12.37
C ARG A 840 38.62 33.45 13.81
N GLY A 841 39.34 32.33 13.99
CA GLY A 841 39.77 31.85 15.29
C GLY A 841 38.70 31.04 16.05
N HIS A 842 37.60 30.66 15.39
CA HIS A 842 36.56 29.82 16.00
C HIS A 842 36.88 28.34 15.82
N THR A 843 36.41 27.51 16.75
CA THR A 843 36.51 26.05 16.63
C THR A 843 35.71 25.55 15.42
N ILE A 844 36.30 24.69 14.60
CA ILE A 844 35.61 24.09 13.45
C ILE A 844 34.70 22.97 13.95
N PRO A 845 33.37 23.07 13.78
CA PRO A 845 32.45 22.02 14.19
C PRO A 845 32.59 20.79 13.27
N ILE A 846 32.42 19.60 13.86
CA ILE A 846 32.31 18.33 13.14
C ILE A 846 30.86 17.87 13.29
N ILE A 847 30.15 17.73 12.17
CA ILE A 847 28.71 17.50 12.10
C ILE A 847 28.45 16.14 11.46
N TYR A 848 27.64 15.32 12.12
CA TYR A 848 27.06 14.15 11.47
C TYR A 848 25.97 14.59 10.49
N VAL A 849 26.12 14.17 9.23
CA VAL A 849 25.25 14.57 8.13
C VAL A 849 24.41 13.38 7.71
N GLU A 850 23.11 13.59 7.49
CA GLU A 850 22.23 12.59 6.88
C GLU A 850 22.80 12.14 5.53
N ASP A 851 22.93 10.83 5.34
CA ASP A 851 23.62 10.23 4.20
C ASP A 851 22.70 9.42 3.29
N GLU A 852 21.39 9.33 3.57
CA GLU A 852 20.45 8.57 2.74
C GLU A 852 20.43 9.02 1.27
N VAL A 853 20.61 10.31 1.00
CA VAL A 853 20.75 10.85 -0.37
C VAL A 853 22.13 10.52 -0.94
N ALA A 854 23.18 10.65 -0.12
CA ALA A 854 24.56 10.37 -0.54
C ALA A 854 24.78 8.89 -0.90
N ILE A 855 24.12 7.97 -0.19
CA ILE A 855 24.14 6.52 -0.44
C ILE A 855 23.54 6.20 -1.82
N ARG A 856 22.44 6.86 -2.20
CA ARG A 856 21.81 6.71 -3.52
C ARG A 856 22.66 7.37 -4.62
N TYR A 857 23.07 8.62 -4.36
CA TYR A 857 23.84 9.40 -5.32
C TYR A 857 25.15 8.73 -5.74
N GLN A 858 25.95 8.18 -4.82
CA GLN A 858 27.31 7.71 -5.12
C GLN A 858 27.42 6.70 -6.29
N ASN A 859 26.36 5.93 -6.54
CA ASN A 859 26.28 4.93 -7.62
C ASN A 859 25.20 5.27 -8.68
N SER A 860 24.55 6.43 -8.56
CA SER A 860 23.54 6.90 -9.52
C SER A 860 24.16 7.25 -10.88
N GLU A 861 23.33 7.22 -11.92
CA GLU A 861 23.72 7.70 -13.26
C GLU A 861 24.09 9.19 -13.22
N ARG A 862 23.33 10.01 -12.47
CA ARG A 862 23.62 11.43 -12.24
C ARG A 862 25.06 11.63 -11.75
N ALA A 863 25.49 10.87 -10.75
CA ALA A 863 26.86 10.98 -10.26
C ALA A 863 27.90 10.44 -11.23
N ALA A 864 27.56 9.46 -12.08
CA ALA A 864 28.41 8.99 -13.15
C ALA A 864 28.60 10.04 -14.24
N GLN A 865 27.56 10.81 -14.56
CA GLN A 865 27.62 11.92 -15.51
C GLN A 865 28.35 13.15 -14.93
N GLU A 866 28.04 13.55 -13.69
CA GLU A 866 28.69 14.70 -13.04
C GLU A 866 30.18 14.45 -12.74
N PHE A 867 30.55 13.23 -12.32
CA PHE A 867 31.91 12.90 -11.91
C PHE A 867 32.37 11.51 -12.43
N PRO A 868 32.52 11.33 -13.76
CA PRO A 868 32.82 10.02 -14.36
C PRO A 868 34.14 9.42 -13.85
N ASN A 869 35.14 10.26 -13.62
CA ASN A 869 36.49 9.85 -13.22
C ASN A 869 36.70 9.79 -11.70
N LYS A 870 35.63 9.85 -10.89
CA LYS A 870 35.72 9.83 -9.42
C LYS A 870 35.14 8.52 -8.85
N PRO A 871 35.79 7.93 -7.83
CA PRO A 871 35.28 6.72 -7.19
C PRO A 871 34.04 7.02 -6.33
N PRO A 872 33.19 6.01 -6.04
CA PRO A 872 31.94 6.19 -5.30
C PRO A 872 32.09 6.93 -3.96
N LEU A 873 33.11 6.62 -3.15
CA LEU A 873 33.32 7.29 -1.85
C LEU A 873 33.62 8.80 -1.98
N VAL A 874 34.21 9.24 -3.11
CA VAL A 874 34.39 10.68 -3.36
C VAL A 874 33.04 11.32 -3.69
N LYS A 875 32.21 10.67 -4.53
CA LYS A 875 30.86 11.11 -4.87
C LYS A 875 29.96 11.19 -3.64
N TYR A 876 30.03 10.18 -2.77
CA TYR A 876 29.38 10.16 -1.46
C TYR A 876 29.75 11.39 -0.62
N CYS A 877 31.05 11.69 -0.48
CA CYS A 877 31.48 12.88 0.26
C CYS A 877 31.04 14.20 -0.40
N ILE A 878 30.97 14.27 -1.73
CA ILE A 878 30.41 15.44 -2.44
C ILE A 878 28.95 15.65 -2.02
N ALA A 879 28.13 14.59 -2.05
CA ALA A 879 26.72 14.67 -1.64
C ALA A 879 26.55 15.05 -0.17
N LEU A 880 27.36 14.52 0.76
CA LEU A 880 27.32 14.97 2.16
C LEU A 880 27.56 16.47 2.30
N ALA A 881 28.53 17.01 1.55
CA ALA A 881 28.82 18.44 1.60
C ALA A 881 27.69 19.28 0.97
N ARG A 882 27.10 18.83 -0.14
CA ARG A 882 25.95 19.51 -0.76
C ARG A 882 24.70 19.43 0.09
N TYR A 883 24.46 18.33 0.81
CA TYR A 883 23.35 18.21 1.75
C TYR A 883 23.41 19.27 2.84
N MET A 884 24.59 19.54 3.38
CA MET A 884 24.80 20.64 4.33
C MET A 884 24.58 22.04 3.73
N HIS A 885 24.67 22.20 2.39
CA HIS A 885 24.34 23.45 1.71
C HIS A 885 22.84 23.58 1.43
N SER A 886 22.17 22.49 1.09
CA SER A 886 20.72 22.47 0.88
C SER A 886 20.19 21.04 0.90
N PRO A 887 19.58 20.59 2.02
CA PRO A 887 18.90 19.31 2.07
C PRO A 887 17.82 19.21 1.00
N LEU A 888 17.00 20.26 0.84
CA LEU A 888 15.96 20.37 -0.17
C LEU A 888 16.45 20.06 -1.59
N LEU A 889 17.57 20.66 -2.02
CA LEU A 889 18.09 20.43 -3.37
C LEU A 889 18.63 19.01 -3.55
N GLU A 890 19.26 18.44 -2.53
CA GLU A 890 19.75 17.06 -2.59
C GLU A 890 18.58 16.07 -2.76
N TYR A 891 17.45 16.29 -2.07
CA TYR A 891 16.22 15.51 -2.32
C TYR A 891 15.58 15.82 -3.67
N ALA A 892 15.51 17.09 -4.10
CA ALA A 892 14.87 17.48 -5.36
C ALA A 892 15.54 16.89 -6.61
N ASN A 893 16.84 16.58 -6.53
CA ASN A 893 17.61 15.95 -7.59
C ASN A 893 17.53 14.41 -7.58
N LEU A 894 16.82 13.78 -6.65
CA LEU A 894 16.51 12.36 -6.73
C LEU A 894 15.47 12.10 -7.84
N THR A 895 15.56 10.95 -8.48
CA THR A 895 14.51 10.46 -9.37
C THR A 895 13.24 10.11 -8.58
N SER A 896 12.09 10.10 -9.24
CA SER A 896 10.81 9.75 -8.58
C SER A 896 10.82 8.37 -7.93
N GLU A 897 11.55 7.41 -8.50
CA GLU A 897 11.75 6.09 -7.89
C GLU A 897 12.65 6.15 -6.65
N GLU A 898 13.77 6.89 -6.72
CA GLU A 898 14.66 7.08 -5.59
C GLU A 898 13.96 7.77 -4.41
N VAL A 899 13.11 8.79 -4.66
CA VAL A 899 12.33 9.45 -3.59
C VAL A 899 11.33 8.46 -2.97
N ARG A 900 10.60 7.68 -3.76
CA ARG A 900 9.66 6.66 -3.25
C ARG A 900 10.36 5.56 -2.43
N SER A 901 11.63 5.28 -2.71
CA SER A 901 12.44 4.31 -1.96
C SER A 901 12.90 4.81 -0.59
N LEU A 902 12.70 6.09 -0.25
CA LEU A 902 13.06 6.64 1.06
C LEU A 902 12.19 6.00 2.15
N SER A 903 12.78 5.57 3.27
CA SER A 903 12.05 4.93 4.37
C SER A 903 11.40 5.97 5.28
N ILE A 904 10.34 6.63 4.81
CA ILE A 904 9.66 7.74 5.50
C ILE A 904 8.62 7.22 6.50
N HIS A 905 7.84 6.21 6.10
CA HIS A 905 6.84 5.56 6.94
C HIS A 905 6.92 4.02 6.82
N PRO A 906 6.78 3.25 7.92
CA PRO A 906 6.90 1.78 7.89
C PRO A 906 5.93 1.06 6.93
N HIS A 907 4.78 1.69 6.65
CA HIS A 907 3.69 1.15 5.83
C HIS A 907 3.36 2.03 4.61
N GLN A 908 4.31 2.88 4.14
CA GLN A 908 4.09 3.68 2.92
C GLN A 908 3.89 2.83 1.66
N ASN A 909 4.37 1.58 1.67
CA ASN A 909 4.21 0.62 0.58
C ASN A 909 2.76 0.10 0.45
N LEU A 910 1.88 0.40 1.41
CA LEU A 910 0.45 0.08 1.34
C LEU A 910 -0.36 1.17 0.60
N LEU A 911 0.31 2.25 0.17
CA LEU A 911 -0.25 3.28 -0.70
C LEU A 911 -0.04 2.91 -2.16
N SER A 912 -0.91 3.38 -3.05
CA SER A 912 -0.63 3.29 -4.48
C SER A 912 0.59 4.15 -4.85
N SER A 913 1.24 3.81 -5.96
CA SER A 913 2.38 4.56 -6.48
C SER A 913 2.04 6.03 -6.74
N GLU A 914 0.82 6.32 -7.17
CA GLU A 914 0.31 7.66 -7.45
C GLU A 914 0.07 8.44 -6.15
N GLN A 915 -0.63 7.86 -5.18
CA GLN A 915 -0.88 8.49 -3.88
C GLN A 915 0.44 8.86 -3.18
N LEU A 916 1.42 7.95 -3.20
CA LEU A 916 2.73 8.21 -2.62
C LEU A 916 3.47 9.31 -3.39
N SER A 917 3.46 9.26 -4.73
CA SER A 917 4.12 10.29 -5.55
C SER A 917 3.52 11.66 -5.33
N TRP A 918 2.19 11.75 -5.30
CA TRP A 918 1.45 12.99 -5.03
C TRP A 918 1.77 13.58 -3.64
N ALA A 919 1.80 12.74 -2.61
CA ALA A 919 2.17 13.16 -1.26
C ALA A 919 3.60 13.72 -1.18
N LEU A 920 4.55 13.11 -1.89
CA LEU A 920 5.95 13.56 -1.92
C LEU A 920 6.13 14.82 -2.78
N GLU A 921 5.46 14.88 -3.93
CA GLU A 921 5.51 16.02 -4.85
C GLU A 921 4.92 17.28 -4.23
N THR A 922 3.73 17.20 -3.65
CA THR A 922 3.10 18.35 -2.98
C THR A 922 3.94 18.86 -1.80
N ALA A 923 4.70 18.00 -1.11
CA ALA A 923 5.67 18.44 -0.10
C ALA A 923 6.84 19.21 -0.72
N PHE A 924 7.36 18.77 -1.88
CA PHE A 924 8.35 19.54 -2.63
C PHE A 924 7.80 20.89 -3.07
N VAL A 925 6.58 20.92 -3.61
CA VAL A 925 5.93 22.15 -4.08
C VAL A 925 5.86 23.18 -2.96
N ASP A 926 5.31 22.84 -1.79
CA ASP A 926 5.20 23.80 -0.68
C ASP A 926 6.58 24.33 -0.25
N ILE A 927 7.55 23.44 -0.02
CA ILE A 927 8.86 23.83 0.51
C ILE A 927 9.71 24.57 -0.54
N VAL A 928 9.63 24.20 -1.83
CA VAL A 928 10.32 24.93 -2.89
C VAL A 928 9.73 26.33 -3.06
N ASN A 929 8.41 26.52 -3.00
CA ASN A 929 7.82 27.86 -3.11
C ASN A 929 8.11 28.71 -1.86
N LEU A 930 8.14 28.12 -0.66
CA LEU A 930 8.58 28.80 0.56
C LEU A 930 9.98 29.40 0.42
N VAL A 931 10.91 28.66 -0.18
CA VAL A 931 12.31 29.09 -0.38
C VAL A 931 12.47 29.96 -1.62
N SER A 932 11.74 29.65 -2.69
CA SER A 932 11.85 30.19 -4.05
C SER A 932 13.11 29.75 -4.81
N VAL A 933 13.18 30.06 -6.10
CA VAL A 933 14.32 29.72 -6.97
C VAL A 933 14.93 30.97 -7.59
N GLU A 934 16.25 31.14 -7.47
CA GLU A 934 16.98 32.22 -8.13
C GLU A 934 17.11 31.94 -9.63
N VAL A 935 16.45 32.76 -10.46
CA VAL A 935 16.27 32.49 -11.90
C VAL A 935 17.60 32.37 -12.63
N ASN A 936 18.46 33.39 -12.53
CA ASN A 936 19.74 33.40 -13.25
C ASN A 936 20.67 32.26 -12.82
N LYS A 937 20.63 31.90 -11.54
CA LYS A 937 21.41 30.77 -11.02
C LYS A 937 20.88 29.45 -11.56
N ALA A 938 19.56 29.31 -11.74
CA ALA A 938 18.95 28.12 -12.33
C ALA A 938 19.31 28.00 -13.81
N THR A 939 19.32 29.10 -14.57
CA THR A 939 19.73 29.10 -15.99
C THR A 939 21.14 28.53 -16.20
N ASP A 940 22.08 28.87 -15.30
CA ASP A 940 23.49 28.47 -15.41
C ASP A 940 23.83 27.14 -14.72
N ASN A 941 22.91 26.54 -13.96
CA ASN A 941 23.20 25.39 -13.11
C ASN A 941 22.04 24.39 -13.08
N ASN A 942 22.15 23.32 -13.88
CA ASN A 942 21.17 22.25 -13.99
C ASN A 942 20.83 21.59 -12.63
N TYR A 943 21.81 21.42 -11.74
CA TYR A 943 21.58 20.87 -10.39
C TYR A 943 20.66 21.79 -9.57
N TYR A 944 20.84 23.10 -9.67
CA TYR A 944 19.97 24.08 -9.01
C TYR A 944 18.61 24.21 -9.71
N ALA A 945 18.59 24.12 -11.04
CA ALA A 945 17.39 24.21 -11.87
C ALA A 945 16.37 23.09 -11.62
N SER A 946 16.80 21.94 -11.09
CA SER A 946 15.95 20.81 -10.73
C SER A 946 14.76 21.16 -9.82
N ALA A 947 14.87 22.24 -9.04
CA ALA A 947 13.80 22.73 -8.18
C ALA A 947 12.67 23.43 -8.96
N LEU A 948 12.93 23.96 -10.17
CA LEU A 948 11.95 24.75 -10.92
C LEU A 948 10.65 24.01 -11.22
N LYS A 949 10.70 22.71 -11.47
CA LYS A 949 9.48 21.90 -11.73
C LYS A 949 8.47 21.93 -10.58
N TYR A 950 8.91 22.29 -9.37
CA TYR A 950 8.05 22.40 -8.19
C TYR A 950 7.57 23.84 -7.91
N ILE A 951 8.00 24.83 -8.70
CA ILE A 951 7.48 26.21 -8.58
C ILE A 951 6.00 26.22 -8.96
N SER A 952 5.23 27.03 -8.24
CA SER A 952 3.81 27.27 -8.50
C SER A 952 3.60 27.75 -9.93
N GLY A 953 2.70 27.10 -10.68
CA GLY A 953 2.47 27.30 -12.11
C GLY A 953 3.29 26.37 -13.02
N PHE A 954 4.38 25.78 -12.54
CA PHE A 954 5.27 24.94 -13.35
C PHE A 954 4.98 23.45 -13.17
N GLY A 955 5.58 22.66 -14.04
CA GLY A 955 5.79 21.21 -13.92
C GLY A 955 7.05 20.85 -14.69
N LYS A 956 7.21 19.59 -15.09
CA LYS A 956 8.44 19.15 -15.78
C LYS A 956 8.60 19.87 -17.13
N ARG A 957 7.54 19.95 -17.93
CA ARG A 957 7.57 20.50 -19.29
C ARG A 957 7.74 22.01 -19.27
N LYS A 958 6.96 22.70 -18.43
CA LYS A 958 7.02 24.17 -18.30
C LYS A 958 8.33 24.65 -17.68
N ALA A 959 8.93 23.88 -16.77
CA ALA A 959 10.26 24.23 -16.25
C ALA A 959 11.37 24.12 -17.31
N ILE A 960 11.30 23.09 -18.18
CA ILE A 960 12.23 22.95 -19.31
C ILE A 960 12.06 24.12 -20.29
N ASP A 961 10.83 24.41 -20.68
CA ASP A 961 10.50 25.50 -21.60
C ASP A 961 10.92 26.89 -21.05
N PHE A 962 10.70 27.13 -19.75
CA PHE A 962 11.17 28.33 -19.05
C PHE A 962 12.68 28.49 -19.13
N LEU A 963 13.46 27.43 -18.89
CA LEU A 963 14.92 27.46 -18.96
C LEU A 963 15.40 27.70 -20.39
N GLN A 964 14.81 27.04 -21.38
CA GLN A 964 15.15 27.23 -22.80
C GLN A 964 14.86 28.67 -23.23
N SER A 965 13.72 29.24 -22.83
CA SER A 965 13.35 30.64 -23.09
C SER A 965 14.36 31.63 -22.50
N LEU A 966 14.83 31.37 -21.26
CA LEU A 966 15.88 32.18 -20.64
C LEU A 966 17.24 32.06 -21.34
N GLN A 967 17.57 30.87 -21.87
CA GLN A 967 18.80 30.69 -22.64
C GLN A 967 18.74 31.43 -23.97
N ARG A 968 17.59 31.46 -24.65
CA ARG A 968 17.38 32.22 -25.89
C ARG A 968 17.53 33.73 -25.72
N LEU A 969 17.18 34.25 -24.54
CA LEU A 969 17.40 35.67 -24.20
C LEU A 969 18.88 36.07 -24.36
N ASN A 970 19.82 35.11 -24.25
CA ASN A 970 21.28 35.31 -24.39
C ASN A 970 21.88 36.38 -23.44
N GLU A 971 21.10 36.83 -22.47
CA GLU A 971 21.51 37.71 -21.37
C GLU A 971 20.79 37.30 -20.08
N PRO A 972 21.37 37.61 -18.89
CA PRO A 972 20.71 37.31 -17.63
C PRO A 972 19.37 38.06 -17.51
N LEU A 973 18.37 37.43 -16.90
CA LEU A 973 17.12 38.10 -16.55
C LEU A 973 17.43 39.26 -15.58
N LEU A 974 17.09 40.47 -15.99
CA LEU A 974 17.39 41.70 -15.28
C LEU A 974 16.23 42.16 -14.40
N ALA A 975 15.01 42.06 -14.92
CA ALA A 975 13.80 42.50 -14.25
C ALA A 975 12.67 41.49 -14.44
N ARG A 976 11.77 41.38 -13.46
CA ARG A 976 10.63 40.46 -13.51
C ARG A 976 9.67 40.78 -14.65
N GLN A 977 9.57 42.04 -15.05
CA GLN A 977 8.79 42.50 -16.20
C GLN A 977 9.22 41.83 -17.52
N GLN A 978 10.50 41.42 -17.64
CA GLN A 978 11.01 40.73 -18.82
C GLN A 978 10.35 39.37 -19.06
N LEU A 979 9.85 38.72 -18.01
CA LEU A 979 9.11 37.47 -18.15
C LEU A 979 7.85 37.62 -19.01
N ILE A 980 7.26 38.83 -19.03
CA ILE A 980 6.10 39.17 -19.84
C ILE A 980 6.54 39.79 -21.16
N THR A 981 7.43 40.79 -21.14
CA THR A 981 7.78 41.54 -22.36
C THR A 981 8.54 40.71 -23.38
N HIS A 982 9.21 39.63 -22.96
CA HIS A 982 9.86 38.66 -23.85
C HIS A 982 9.02 37.38 -24.06
N ASN A 983 7.72 37.39 -23.70
CA ASN A 983 6.81 36.25 -23.85
C ASN A 983 7.33 34.94 -23.22
N ILE A 984 8.12 35.03 -22.14
CA ILE A 984 8.68 33.85 -21.45
C ILE A 984 7.60 33.13 -20.65
N LEU A 985 6.71 33.88 -19.99
CA LEU A 985 5.59 33.33 -19.21
C LEU A 985 4.27 33.93 -19.68
N HIS A 986 3.28 33.05 -19.86
CA HIS A 986 1.90 33.44 -20.03
C HIS A 986 1.31 34.04 -18.74
N LYS A 987 0.17 34.72 -18.86
CA LYS A 987 -0.42 35.53 -17.78
C LYS A 987 -0.71 34.74 -16.51
N THR A 988 -1.38 33.59 -16.60
CA THR A 988 -1.78 32.77 -15.45
C THR A 988 -0.56 32.08 -14.83
N ILE A 989 0.38 31.63 -15.67
CA ILE A 989 1.65 31.07 -15.18
C ILE A 989 2.48 32.14 -14.48
N PHE A 990 2.57 33.36 -15.02
CA PHE A 990 3.23 34.49 -14.38
C PHE A 990 2.57 34.81 -13.04
N MET A 991 1.24 34.86 -12.99
CA MET A 991 0.48 35.09 -11.76
C MET A 991 0.83 34.06 -10.68
N ASN A 992 0.92 32.78 -11.03
CA ASN A 992 1.23 31.73 -10.07
C ASN A 992 2.69 31.72 -9.59
N SER A 993 3.63 32.10 -10.46
CA SER A 993 5.07 31.83 -10.30
C SER A 993 5.88 33.05 -9.87
N ALA A 994 5.47 34.26 -10.26
CA ALA A 994 6.35 35.44 -10.25
C ALA A 994 6.90 35.79 -8.85
N GLY A 995 6.09 35.61 -7.80
CA GLY A 995 6.50 35.84 -6.40
C GLY A 995 7.51 34.81 -5.86
N PHE A 996 7.62 33.65 -6.51
CA PHE A 996 8.51 32.54 -6.14
C PHE A 996 9.75 32.44 -7.05
N LEU A 997 9.87 33.33 -8.03
CA LEU A 997 11.03 33.46 -8.92
C LEU A 997 11.89 34.63 -8.45
N TYR A 998 12.99 34.32 -7.76
CA TYR A 998 13.89 35.33 -7.20
C TYR A 998 14.85 35.87 -8.28
N ILE A 999 14.93 37.20 -8.37
CA ILE A 999 15.91 37.90 -9.21
C ILE A 999 16.81 38.73 -8.28
N SER A 1000 18.09 38.35 -8.20
CA SER A 1000 19.02 39.03 -7.30
C SER A 1000 19.30 40.47 -7.74
N TRP A 1001 19.30 41.38 -6.76
CA TRP A 1001 19.64 42.78 -6.98
C TRP A 1001 21.11 42.92 -7.41
N ASN A 1002 21.36 43.70 -8.46
CA ASN A 1002 22.71 43.93 -8.96
C ASN A 1002 23.06 45.42 -9.01
N GLU A 1003 23.76 45.90 -7.98
CA GLU A 1003 24.22 47.29 -7.85
C GLU A 1003 25.06 47.80 -9.05
N LYS A 1004 25.69 46.91 -9.83
CA LYS A 1004 26.64 47.30 -10.88
C LYS A 1004 26.00 47.62 -12.25
N ARG A 1005 24.67 47.70 -12.34
CA ARG A 1005 23.93 47.76 -13.62
C ARG A 1005 23.66 49.16 -14.20
N GLN A 1006 24.57 50.11 -13.99
CA GLN A 1006 24.62 51.40 -14.72
C GLN A 1006 24.62 51.29 -16.26
N LYS A 1007 24.71 50.07 -16.82
CA LYS A 1007 24.70 49.79 -18.25
C LYS A 1007 23.29 49.70 -18.87
N TYR A 1008 22.25 49.57 -18.05
CA TYR A 1008 20.87 49.38 -18.51
C TYR A 1008 20.00 50.54 -17.98
N GLU A 1009 20.24 51.76 -18.45
CA GLU A 1009 19.47 52.95 -18.03
C GLU A 1009 17.99 52.88 -18.48
N ASP A 1010 17.69 52.11 -19.52
CA ASP A 1010 16.36 52.06 -20.14
C ASP A 1010 15.40 51.02 -19.51
N LEU A 1011 15.90 50.12 -18.66
CA LEU A 1011 15.07 49.12 -17.98
C LEU A 1011 14.78 49.59 -16.55
N GLU A 1012 13.50 49.84 -16.26
CA GLU A 1012 13.00 50.12 -14.90
C GLU A 1012 13.22 48.87 -14.03
N HIS A 1013 14.40 48.78 -13.41
CA HIS A 1013 14.71 47.72 -12.47
C HIS A 1013 14.09 48.04 -11.11
N ASP A 1014 13.12 47.24 -10.68
CA ASP A 1014 12.48 47.42 -9.38
C ASP A 1014 13.27 46.67 -8.29
N GLN A 1015 13.67 47.38 -7.23
CA GLN A 1015 14.33 46.79 -6.07
C GLN A 1015 13.50 45.67 -5.42
N LEU A 1016 12.17 45.70 -5.59
CA LEU A 1016 11.24 44.69 -5.10
C LEU A 1016 11.35 43.35 -5.83
N ASP A 1017 12.01 43.27 -7.00
CA ASP A 1017 12.31 42.00 -7.68
C ASP A 1017 13.20 41.09 -6.81
N SER A 1018 13.96 41.70 -5.89
CA SER A 1018 14.76 41.02 -4.87
C SER A 1018 13.98 40.68 -3.59
N THR A 1019 12.65 40.60 -3.66
CA THR A 1019 11.76 40.21 -2.56
C THR A 1019 10.71 39.19 -3.00
N ARG A 1020 10.06 38.53 -2.03
CA ARG A 1020 8.88 37.65 -2.27
C ARG A 1020 7.59 38.42 -2.51
N ILE A 1021 7.63 39.75 -2.52
CA ILE A 1021 6.44 40.56 -2.82
C ILE A 1021 6.03 40.26 -4.26
N HIS A 1022 4.76 39.90 -4.46
CA HIS A 1022 4.25 39.64 -5.79
C HIS A 1022 4.11 40.96 -6.57
N PRO A 1023 4.39 41.02 -7.89
CA PRO A 1023 4.23 42.23 -8.71
C PRO A 1023 2.87 42.94 -8.58
N GLU A 1024 1.80 42.18 -8.31
CA GLU A 1024 0.46 42.73 -8.06
C GLU A 1024 0.41 43.71 -6.86
N ASP A 1025 1.36 43.59 -5.93
CA ASP A 1025 1.43 44.35 -4.68
C ASP A 1025 2.64 45.31 -4.63
N TYR A 1026 3.36 45.52 -5.73
CA TYR A 1026 4.51 46.45 -5.76
C TYR A 1026 4.09 47.88 -5.42
N HIS A 1027 3.01 48.35 -6.03
CA HIS A 1027 2.46 49.66 -5.73
C HIS A 1027 2.10 49.80 -4.25
N LEU A 1028 1.54 48.74 -3.65
CA LEU A 1028 1.24 48.69 -2.22
C LEU A 1028 2.51 48.78 -1.37
N ALA A 1029 3.58 48.09 -1.74
CA ALA A 1029 4.87 48.16 -1.06
C ALA A 1029 5.51 49.56 -1.13
N THR A 1030 5.43 50.23 -2.28
CA THR A 1030 5.92 51.62 -2.40
C THR A 1030 5.15 52.60 -1.52
N LYS A 1031 3.83 52.42 -1.36
CA LYS A 1031 3.01 53.20 -0.43
C LYS A 1031 3.37 52.95 1.02
N VAL A 1032 3.54 51.68 1.41
CA VAL A 1032 4.01 51.31 2.76
C VAL A 1032 5.37 51.95 3.08
N ALA A 1033 6.28 51.97 2.11
CA ALA A 1033 7.58 52.63 2.28
C ALA A 1033 7.45 54.16 2.43
N ALA A 1034 6.62 54.80 1.60
CA ALA A 1034 6.36 56.23 1.69
C ALA A 1034 5.75 56.64 3.05
N ASP A 1035 4.79 55.84 3.53
CA ASP A 1035 4.14 56.05 4.83
C ASP A 1035 5.12 55.84 5.99
N ALA A 1036 5.97 54.79 5.93
CA ALA A 1036 7.03 54.57 6.91
C ALA A 1036 8.04 55.72 6.96
N LEU A 1037 8.31 56.35 5.82
CA LEU A 1037 9.17 57.52 5.71
C LEU A 1037 8.47 58.84 6.09
N GLU A 1038 7.18 58.80 6.44
CA GLU A 1038 6.35 59.95 6.81
C GLU A 1038 6.26 61.04 5.72
N TYR A 1039 6.30 60.64 4.45
CA TYR A 1039 6.06 61.57 3.34
C TYR A 1039 4.60 62.05 3.35
N ASP A 1040 4.40 63.33 3.01
CA ASP A 1040 3.05 63.88 2.94
C ASP A 1040 2.29 63.39 1.69
N PRO A 1041 0.95 63.31 1.73
CA PRO A 1041 0.15 62.79 0.62
C PRO A 1041 0.31 63.54 -0.71
N ASP A 1042 0.64 64.84 -0.69
CA ASP A 1042 0.84 65.62 -1.93
C ASP A 1042 2.13 65.17 -2.63
N THR A 1043 3.22 64.96 -1.87
CA THR A 1043 4.47 64.41 -2.40
C THR A 1043 4.29 62.98 -2.94
N ILE A 1044 3.50 62.15 -2.25
CA ILE A 1044 3.19 60.78 -2.71
C ILE A 1044 2.43 60.82 -4.04
N ALA A 1045 1.39 61.67 -4.14
CA ALA A 1045 0.62 61.81 -5.37
C ALA A 1045 1.45 62.34 -6.55
N GLU A 1046 2.37 63.28 -6.30
CA GLU A 1046 3.31 63.77 -7.32
C GLU A 1046 4.21 62.64 -7.85
N LYS A 1047 4.77 61.81 -6.96
CA LYS A 1047 5.59 60.66 -7.34
C LYS A 1047 4.80 59.58 -8.08
N GLU A 1048 3.54 59.36 -7.69
CA GLU A 1048 2.62 58.43 -8.36
C GLU A 1048 2.29 58.89 -9.79
N GLU A 1049 2.00 60.18 -9.99
CA GLU A 1049 1.78 60.75 -11.34
C GLU A 1049 3.03 60.69 -12.22
N GLN A 1050 4.21 60.82 -11.62
CA GLN A 1050 5.50 60.72 -12.31
C GLN A 1050 5.95 59.27 -12.59
N GLY A 1051 5.27 58.26 -12.02
CA GLY A 1051 5.71 56.87 -12.12
C GLY A 1051 7.00 56.55 -11.34
N THR A 1052 7.39 57.38 -10.37
CA THR A 1052 8.67 57.28 -9.64
C THR A 1052 8.50 56.81 -8.19
N MET A 1053 7.41 56.08 -7.90
CA MET A 1053 7.10 55.56 -6.56
C MET A 1053 8.16 54.61 -6.00
N SER A 1054 8.86 53.85 -6.87
CA SER A 1054 9.92 52.92 -6.45
C SER A 1054 11.11 53.62 -5.77
N GLU A 1055 11.28 54.94 -5.95
CA GLU A 1055 12.28 55.73 -5.21
C GLU A 1055 12.11 55.65 -3.68
N PHE A 1056 10.87 55.48 -3.18
CA PHE A 1056 10.62 55.33 -1.75
C PHE A 1056 11.24 54.06 -1.17
N ILE A 1057 11.37 53.00 -1.96
CA ILE A 1057 12.04 51.76 -1.55
C ILE A 1057 13.53 52.03 -1.34
N GLU A 1058 14.15 52.78 -2.24
CA GLU A 1058 15.57 53.13 -2.15
C GLU A 1058 15.84 53.99 -0.92
N LEU A 1059 15.02 55.04 -0.73
CA LEU A 1059 15.09 55.93 0.42
C LEU A 1059 14.91 55.18 1.75
N LEU A 1060 13.97 54.25 1.81
CA LEU A 1060 13.72 53.42 3.00
C LEU A 1060 14.90 52.49 3.29
N ARG A 1061 15.51 51.90 2.27
CA ARG A 1061 16.66 51.00 2.43
C ARG A 1061 17.89 51.75 2.97
N GLU A 1062 18.09 53.00 2.54
CA GLU A 1062 19.16 53.88 3.03
C GLU A 1062 18.90 54.44 4.44
N ASP A 1063 17.65 54.39 4.92
CA ASP A 1063 17.28 54.90 6.23
C ASP A 1063 17.79 53.98 7.37
N PRO A 1064 18.62 54.49 8.31
CA PRO A 1064 19.16 53.68 9.41
C PRO A 1064 18.09 53.27 10.43
N ASP A 1065 16.98 53.99 10.51
CA ASP A 1065 15.86 53.76 11.42
C ASP A 1065 14.71 52.99 10.75
N ARG A 1066 14.90 52.47 9.51
CA ARG A 1066 13.85 51.79 8.72
C ARG A 1066 13.09 50.70 9.48
N ARG A 1067 13.78 49.93 10.32
CA ARG A 1067 13.15 48.87 11.12
C ARG A 1067 12.14 49.43 12.11
N ALA A 1068 12.55 50.46 12.85
CA ALA A 1068 11.66 51.12 13.80
C ALA A 1068 10.48 51.80 13.09
N LYS A 1069 10.72 52.40 11.91
CA LYS A 1069 9.68 53.05 11.10
C LYS A 1069 8.64 52.05 10.61
N LEU A 1070 9.07 50.95 9.97
CA LEU A 1070 8.18 49.90 9.47
C LEU A 1070 7.41 49.20 10.60
N GLU A 1071 8.07 48.86 11.71
CA GLU A 1071 7.42 48.23 12.87
C GLU A 1071 6.45 49.18 13.60
N SER A 1072 6.55 50.49 13.37
CA SER A 1072 5.62 51.48 13.95
C SER A 1072 4.32 51.66 13.16
N LEU A 1073 4.23 51.11 11.95
CA LEU A 1073 3.03 51.19 11.11
C LEU A 1073 1.87 50.38 11.71
N ASN A 1074 0.68 50.96 11.72
CA ASN A 1074 -0.54 50.26 12.09
C ASN A 1074 -1.17 49.58 10.86
N LEU A 1075 -0.67 48.39 10.54
CA LEU A 1075 -1.08 47.63 9.34
C LEU A 1075 -2.54 47.17 9.39
N GLU A 1076 -3.10 46.93 10.58
CA GLU A 1076 -4.51 46.56 10.74
C GLU A 1076 -5.43 47.70 10.31
N SER A 1077 -5.18 48.92 10.82
CA SER A 1077 -5.97 50.10 10.43
C SER A 1077 -5.80 50.44 8.96
N TYR A 1078 -4.58 50.30 8.43
CA TYR A 1078 -4.30 50.49 7.01
C TYR A 1078 -5.05 49.46 6.14
N ALA A 1079 -5.04 48.19 6.53
CA ALA A 1079 -5.76 47.13 5.83
C ALA A 1079 -7.28 47.36 5.83
N GLU A 1080 -7.85 47.82 6.94
CA GLU A 1080 -9.27 48.16 7.01
C GLU A 1080 -9.64 49.32 6.08
N GLU A 1081 -8.82 50.36 6.01
CA GLU A 1081 -9.04 51.48 5.08
C GLU A 1081 -8.90 51.04 3.63
N LEU A 1082 -7.90 50.21 3.33
CA LEU A 1082 -7.70 49.62 2.01
C LEU A 1082 -8.91 48.77 1.58
N GLU A 1083 -9.43 47.92 2.48
CA GLU A 1083 -10.62 47.11 2.23
C GLU A 1083 -11.86 47.99 2.01
N LYS A 1084 -12.05 49.06 2.82
CA LYS A 1084 -13.17 50.00 2.63
C LYS A 1084 -13.13 50.71 1.28
N ASN A 1085 -11.93 51.05 0.79
CA ASN A 1085 -11.75 51.82 -0.43
C ASN A 1085 -11.71 50.97 -1.71
N THR A 1086 -11.16 49.76 -1.64
CA THR A 1086 -10.89 48.90 -2.81
C THR A 1086 -11.68 47.60 -2.80
N GLY A 1087 -12.22 47.19 -1.65
CA GLY A 1087 -12.82 45.86 -1.44
C GLY A 1087 -11.81 44.72 -1.29
N LEU A 1088 -10.50 45.00 -1.32
CA LEU A 1088 -9.45 43.98 -1.26
C LEU A 1088 -8.95 43.78 0.17
N ARG A 1089 -8.88 42.53 0.60
CA ARG A 1089 -8.31 42.14 1.90
C ARG A 1089 -6.82 41.80 1.74
N LYS A 1090 -5.94 42.61 2.34
CA LYS A 1090 -4.47 42.52 2.14
C LYS A 1090 -3.65 42.57 3.44
N LEU A 1091 -4.24 42.35 4.61
CA LEU A 1091 -3.50 42.40 5.89
C LEU A 1091 -2.30 41.45 5.94
N ASN A 1092 -2.43 40.23 5.41
CA ASN A 1092 -1.30 39.29 5.38
C ASN A 1092 -0.23 39.75 4.39
N ASN A 1093 -0.64 40.21 3.20
CA ASN A 1093 0.26 40.76 2.20
C ASN A 1093 1.04 41.96 2.76
N LEU A 1094 0.40 42.85 3.52
CA LEU A 1094 1.04 43.99 4.19
C LEU A 1094 2.09 43.55 5.22
N ASN A 1095 1.78 42.54 6.03
CA ASN A 1095 2.76 41.96 6.95
C ASN A 1095 3.95 41.37 6.21
N THR A 1096 3.71 40.61 5.13
CA THR A 1096 4.76 40.05 4.27
C THR A 1096 5.60 41.16 3.63
N ILE A 1097 4.96 42.21 3.11
CA ILE A 1097 5.64 43.39 2.55
C ILE A 1097 6.57 43.99 3.59
N VAL A 1098 6.10 44.23 4.82
CA VAL A 1098 6.95 44.79 5.88
C VAL A 1098 8.14 43.90 6.17
N LEU A 1099 7.95 42.58 6.30
CA LEU A 1099 9.05 41.64 6.55
C LEU A 1099 10.07 41.64 5.39
N GLU A 1100 9.60 41.62 4.15
CA GLU A 1100 10.45 41.61 2.96
C GLU A 1100 11.16 42.95 2.71
N LEU A 1101 10.57 44.09 3.12
CA LEU A 1101 11.24 45.39 3.09
C LEU A 1101 12.34 45.51 4.17
N LEU A 1102 12.22 44.77 5.29
CA LEU A 1102 13.26 44.69 6.31
C LEU A 1102 14.45 43.85 5.81
N ASP A 1103 14.15 42.59 5.47
CA ASP A 1103 15.11 41.52 5.21
C ASP A 1103 14.58 40.64 4.04
N GLY A 1104 14.65 41.17 2.82
CA GLY A 1104 14.13 40.50 1.61
C GLY A 1104 14.77 39.14 1.34
N PHE A 1105 13.94 38.16 0.96
CA PHE A 1105 14.31 36.75 0.77
C PHE A 1105 15.06 36.11 1.95
N GLU A 1106 14.74 36.50 3.19
CA GLU A 1106 15.22 35.79 4.38
C GLU A 1106 14.85 34.29 4.32
N GLU A 1107 15.70 33.42 4.88
CA GLU A 1107 15.45 31.98 4.97
C GLU A 1107 14.34 31.70 5.99
N LEU A 1108 13.23 31.12 5.53
CA LEU A 1108 12.01 30.91 6.34
C LEU A 1108 11.92 29.50 6.93
N ARG A 1109 12.75 28.56 6.49
CA ARG A 1109 12.74 27.17 6.97
C ARG A 1109 13.36 27.04 8.35
N ASN A 1110 13.11 25.89 8.97
CA ASN A 1110 13.78 25.52 10.22
C ASN A 1110 15.30 25.39 10.03
N ASP A 1111 16.06 25.64 11.10
CA ASP A 1111 17.52 25.48 11.09
C ASP A 1111 17.93 24.07 10.65
N PHE A 1112 19.10 23.96 9.99
CA PHE A 1112 19.68 22.67 9.60
C PHE A 1112 19.70 21.68 10.78
N HIS A 1113 19.17 20.47 10.59
CA HIS A 1113 19.09 19.45 11.65
C HIS A 1113 20.35 18.55 11.64
N PRO A 1114 21.26 18.69 12.63
CA PRO A 1114 22.39 17.78 12.78
C PRO A 1114 21.90 16.48 13.44
N LEU A 1115 22.36 15.32 12.96
CA LEU A 1115 21.94 14.04 13.55
C LEU A 1115 22.31 13.97 15.04
N GLN A 1116 21.35 13.54 15.85
CA GLN A 1116 21.47 13.34 17.30
C GLN A 1116 21.88 11.91 17.65
N GLY A 1117 22.17 11.62 18.93
CA GLY A 1117 22.81 10.37 19.34
C GLY A 1117 22.09 9.08 18.91
N ASP A 1118 20.77 9.06 18.99
CA ASP A 1118 19.89 7.98 18.55
C ASP A 1118 19.81 7.89 17.01
N GLU A 1119 19.73 9.02 16.31
CA GLU A 1119 19.74 9.06 14.84
C GLU A 1119 21.10 8.62 14.27
N ILE A 1120 22.21 9.05 14.88
CA ILE A 1120 23.57 8.60 14.57
C ILE A 1120 23.67 7.09 14.83
N PHE A 1121 23.12 6.60 15.95
CA PHE A 1121 23.11 5.18 16.24
C PHE A 1121 22.37 4.41 15.15
N GLN A 1122 21.19 4.87 14.73
CA GLN A 1122 20.41 4.23 13.67
C GLN A 1122 21.10 4.29 12.31
N SER A 1123 21.61 5.46 11.91
CA SER A 1123 22.35 5.64 10.65
C SER A 1123 23.58 4.72 10.58
N LEU A 1124 24.35 4.62 11.67
CA LEU A 1124 25.59 3.83 11.67
C LEU A 1124 25.38 2.33 11.94
N THR A 1125 24.29 1.90 12.58
CA THR A 1125 24.08 0.47 12.93
C THR A 1125 23.01 -0.21 12.08
N GLY A 1126 22.12 0.56 11.47
CA GLY A 1126 20.88 0.07 10.85
C GLY A 1126 19.81 -0.35 11.87
N GLU A 1127 20.04 -0.15 13.17
CA GLU A 1127 19.13 -0.55 14.23
C GLU A 1127 18.24 0.62 14.67
N SER A 1128 16.97 0.34 14.97
CA SER A 1128 16.00 1.31 15.49
C SER A 1128 15.69 1.04 16.96
N GLU A 1129 14.98 1.96 17.62
CA GLU A 1129 14.44 1.74 18.97
C GLU A 1129 13.47 0.53 19.05
N LYS A 1130 13.00 0.01 17.91
CA LYS A 1130 12.17 -1.20 17.86
C LYS A 1130 12.99 -2.49 17.79
N THR A 1131 14.17 -2.45 17.19
CA THR A 1131 15.03 -3.64 17.00
C THR A 1131 16.10 -3.75 18.08
N PHE A 1132 16.57 -2.62 18.60
CA PHE A 1132 17.63 -2.53 19.61
C PHE A 1132 17.22 -1.64 20.79
N PHE A 1133 16.55 -2.24 21.77
CA PHE A 1133 16.07 -1.54 22.98
C PHE A 1133 16.42 -2.29 24.26
N LYS A 1134 16.35 -1.60 25.40
CA LYS A 1134 16.55 -2.20 26.72
C LYS A 1134 15.56 -3.34 26.98
N GLY A 1135 16.07 -4.54 27.16
CA GLY A 1135 15.30 -5.76 27.40
C GLY A 1135 15.23 -6.70 26.20
N SER A 1136 15.57 -6.22 24.99
CA SER A 1136 15.70 -7.05 23.79
C SER A 1136 16.78 -8.12 23.98
N ILE A 1137 16.60 -9.27 23.33
CA ILE A 1137 17.60 -10.35 23.29
C ILE A 1137 18.27 -10.30 21.93
N ILE A 1138 19.57 -10.04 21.94
CA ILE A 1138 20.39 -9.89 20.74
C ILE A 1138 21.52 -10.92 20.73
N PRO A 1139 21.92 -11.42 19.55
CA PRO A 1139 23.12 -12.25 19.44
C PRO A 1139 24.37 -11.39 19.65
N VAL A 1140 25.24 -11.79 20.58
CA VAL A 1140 26.53 -11.13 20.82
C VAL A 1140 27.68 -12.13 20.66
N ARG A 1141 28.69 -11.76 19.87
CA ARG A 1141 29.90 -12.54 19.65
C ARG A 1141 30.97 -12.14 20.66
N VAL A 1142 31.53 -13.10 21.38
CA VAL A 1142 32.58 -12.84 22.38
C VAL A 1142 33.90 -12.51 21.68
N GLU A 1143 34.45 -11.33 21.95
CA GLU A 1143 35.72 -10.87 21.36
C GLU A 1143 36.90 -11.10 22.31
N ARG A 1144 36.76 -10.74 23.60
CA ARG A 1144 37.82 -10.87 24.60
C ARG A 1144 37.31 -10.83 26.03
N PHE A 1145 38.15 -11.28 26.98
CA PHE A 1145 37.90 -11.16 28.41
C PHE A 1145 38.76 -10.05 29.02
N TRP A 1146 38.21 -9.29 29.97
CA TRP A 1146 38.91 -8.20 30.64
C TRP A 1146 38.44 -8.06 32.08
N HIS A 1147 39.32 -8.30 33.07
CA HIS A 1147 38.99 -8.19 34.50
C HIS A 1147 37.69 -8.92 34.93
N ASN A 1148 37.48 -10.14 34.42
CA ASN A 1148 36.23 -10.94 34.53
C ASN A 1148 35.02 -10.44 33.73
N ASP A 1149 35.08 -9.27 33.11
CA ASP A 1149 34.06 -8.86 32.14
C ASP A 1149 34.29 -9.57 30.80
N ILE A 1150 33.21 -9.74 30.04
CA ILE A 1150 33.24 -10.27 28.69
C ILE A 1150 32.94 -9.12 27.73
N ILE A 1151 33.86 -8.86 26.82
CA ILE A 1151 33.67 -7.88 25.75
C ILE A 1151 33.15 -8.64 24.54
N CYS A 1152 32.05 -8.16 23.99
CA CYS A 1152 31.37 -8.78 22.87
C CYS A 1152 30.93 -7.73 21.85
N THR A 1153 30.53 -8.18 20.67
CA THR A 1153 30.04 -7.32 19.59
C THR A 1153 28.78 -7.91 18.99
N THR A 1154 27.88 -7.04 18.54
CA THR A 1154 26.66 -7.45 17.82
C THR A 1154 26.94 -7.61 16.33
N ASN A 1155 25.96 -8.10 15.57
CA ASN A 1155 26.06 -8.16 14.11
C ASN A 1155 26.12 -6.75 13.48
N SER A 1156 25.44 -5.79 14.10
CA SER A 1156 25.42 -4.36 13.78
C SER A 1156 26.65 -3.60 14.33
N GLU A 1157 27.73 -4.31 14.66
CA GLU A 1157 29.01 -3.80 15.16
C GLU A 1157 28.94 -2.95 16.45
N VAL A 1158 27.86 -3.04 17.23
CA VAL A 1158 27.74 -2.37 18.54
C VAL A 1158 28.62 -3.09 19.56
N GLU A 1159 29.49 -2.36 20.27
CA GLU A 1159 30.33 -2.95 21.32
C GLU A 1159 29.52 -3.17 22.59
N CYS A 1160 29.53 -4.41 23.08
CA CYS A 1160 28.76 -4.83 24.24
C CYS A 1160 29.67 -5.29 25.38
N VAL A 1161 29.33 -4.92 26.61
CA VAL A 1161 30.03 -5.36 27.82
C VAL A 1161 29.10 -6.22 28.68
N VAL A 1162 29.57 -7.42 29.01
CA VAL A 1162 28.96 -8.28 30.03
C VAL A 1162 29.77 -8.11 31.31
N ASN A 1163 29.20 -7.35 32.25
CA ASN A 1163 29.81 -7.13 33.56
C ASN A 1163 30.02 -8.45 34.31
N ALA A 1164 31.03 -8.52 35.18
CA ALA A 1164 31.48 -9.72 35.90
C ALA A 1164 30.41 -10.40 36.79
N GLN A 1165 29.24 -9.79 36.97
CA GLN A 1165 28.10 -10.34 37.71
C GLN A 1165 26.99 -10.92 36.79
N ARG A 1166 27.06 -10.66 35.48
CA ARG A 1166 25.98 -10.90 34.49
C ARG A 1166 26.27 -12.06 33.53
N HIS A 1167 27.09 -13.01 33.94
CA HIS A 1167 27.36 -14.23 33.17
C HIS A 1167 27.43 -15.44 34.12
N ALA A 1168 27.25 -16.66 33.58
CA ALA A 1168 27.12 -17.88 34.39
C ALA A 1168 28.34 -18.16 35.30
N GLY A 1169 29.54 -17.76 34.86
CA GLY A 1169 30.77 -17.83 35.67
C GLY A 1169 30.68 -17.13 37.02
N ALA A 1170 29.96 -16.02 37.11
CA ALA A 1170 29.73 -15.31 38.37
C ALA A 1170 28.96 -16.18 39.38
N GLN A 1171 27.93 -16.91 38.90
CA GLN A 1171 27.09 -17.78 39.72
C GLN A 1171 27.84 -19.06 40.12
N LEU A 1172 28.61 -19.63 39.19
CA LEU A 1172 29.37 -20.86 39.39
C LEU A 1172 30.72 -20.63 40.09
N ARG A 1173 31.11 -19.38 40.33
CA ARG A 1173 32.43 -18.96 40.83
C ARG A 1173 33.57 -19.52 39.98
N ARG A 1174 33.41 -19.49 38.66
CA ARG A 1174 34.40 -19.89 37.66
C ARG A 1174 34.77 -18.70 36.78
N PRO A 1175 36.02 -18.61 36.31
CA PRO A 1175 36.41 -17.55 35.40
C PRO A 1175 35.62 -17.66 34.08
N ALA A 1176 35.29 -16.51 33.48
CA ALA A 1176 34.40 -16.46 32.32
C ALA A 1176 34.89 -17.27 31.11
N ASN A 1177 36.22 -17.33 30.91
CA ASN A 1177 36.87 -18.06 29.82
C ASN A 1177 36.80 -19.60 29.93
N GLU A 1178 36.37 -20.15 31.07
CA GLU A 1178 36.08 -21.59 31.20
C GLU A 1178 34.66 -21.95 30.71
N ILE A 1179 33.79 -20.95 30.52
CA ILE A 1179 32.37 -21.14 30.17
C ILE A 1179 32.07 -20.61 28.78
N TYR A 1180 32.63 -19.44 28.45
CA TYR A 1180 32.45 -18.77 27.17
C TYR A 1180 33.72 -18.87 26.35
N GLU A 1181 33.58 -19.01 25.04
CA GLU A 1181 34.71 -19.10 24.11
C GLU A 1181 34.77 -17.87 23.21
N ILE A 1182 35.99 -17.39 22.95
CA ILE A 1182 36.24 -16.30 22.01
C ILE A 1182 35.79 -16.72 20.60
N GLY A 1183 35.10 -15.83 19.90
CA GLY A 1183 34.55 -16.03 18.56
C GLY A 1183 33.17 -16.70 18.53
N LYS A 1184 32.69 -17.28 19.64
CA LYS A 1184 31.34 -17.84 19.71
C LYS A 1184 30.29 -16.75 19.98
N THR A 1185 29.10 -16.94 19.41
CA THR A 1185 27.94 -16.07 19.58
C THR A 1185 26.99 -16.64 20.62
N TYR A 1186 26.52 -15.78 21.52
CA TYR A 1186 25.57 -16.13 22.58
C TYR A 1186 24.40 -15.15 22.57
N PRO A 1187 23.16 -15.58 22.87
CA PRO A 1187 22.06 -14.66 23.10
C PRO A 1187 22.29 -13.88 24.39
N ALA A 1188 22.17 -12.55 24.33
CA ALA A 1188 22.31 -11.68 25.48
C ALA A 1188 21.16 -10.69 25.57
N LYS A 1189 20.76 -10.36 26.78
CA LYS A 1189 19.73 -9.34 27.04
C LYS A 1189 20.35 -7.97 27.16
N VAL A 1190 19.85 -6.98 26.42
CA VAL A 1190 20.27 -5.57 26.53
C VAL A 1190 19.77 -4.98 27.85
N ILE A 1191 20.66 -4.33 28.59
CA ILE A 1191 20.39 -3.75 29.91
C ILE A 1191 20.42 -2.22 29.86
N TYR A 1192 21.37 -1.68 29.13
CA TYR A 1192 21.60 -0.26 28.97
C TYR A 1192 22.24 -0.01 27.60
N ILE A 1193 21.90 1.11 26.97
CA ILE A 1193 22.42 1.52 25.66
C ILE A 1193 23.01 2.92 25.85
N ASP A 1194 24.23 3.10 25.38
CA ASP A 1194 24.90 4.38 25.29
C ASP A 1194 24.97 4.81 23.83
N TYR A 1195 23.94 5.52 23.37
CA TYR A 1195 23.82 5.98 21.99
C TYR A 1195 25.01 6.87 21.58
N ALA A 1196 25.47 7.75 22.47
CA ALA A 1196 26.60 8.64 22.21
C ALA A 1196 27.91 7.89 21.96
N ASN A 1197 28.09 6.71 22.56
CA ASN A 1197 29.29 5.91 22.39
C ASN A 1197 29.12 4.69 21.46
N ILE A 1198 27.90 4.40 21.00
CA ILE A 1198 27.52 3.18 20.27
C ILE A 1198 28.00 1.94 21.02
N THR A 1199 27.67 1.89 22.31
CA THR A 1199 27.96 0.75 23.18
C THR A 1199 26.73 0.32 23.96
N ALA A 1200 26.72 -0.92 24.45
CA ALA A 1200 25.65 -1.43 25.29
C ALA A 1200 26.16 -2.31 26.43
N GLU A 1201 25.45 -2.31 27.56
CA GLU A 1201 25.63 -3.33 28.59
C GLU A 1201 24.64 -4.47 28.36
N VAL A 1202 25.12 -5.71 28.40
CA VAL A 1202 24.29 -6.89 28.14
C VAL A 1202 24.48 -7.97 29.22
N SER A 1203 23.51 -8.89 29.31
CA SER A 1203 23.52 -10.00 30.27
C SER A 1203 23.42 -11.35 29.57
N LEU A 1204 24.27 -12.29 29.99
CA LEU A 1204 24.30 -13.69 29.54
C LEU A 1204 23.74 -14.66 30.59
N LEU A 1205 23.07 -14.16 31.64
CA LEU A 1205 22.48 -15.02 32.66
C LEU A 1205 21.27 -15.78 32.10
N ASP A 1206 21.19 -17.06 32.42
CA ASP A 1206 20.11 -17.96 32.00
C ASP A 1206 18.71 -17.39 32.27
N HIS A 1207 18.49 -16.74 33.42
CA HIS A 1207 17.18 -16.17 33.76
C HIS A 1207 16.87 -14.88 32.99
N ASP A 1208 17.88 -14.13 32.57
CA ASP A 1208 17.70 -12.94 31.73
C ASP A 1208 17.39 -13.34 30.29
N VAL A 1209 18.08 -14.35 29.75
CA VAL A 1209 17.91 -14.81 28.37
C VAL A 1209 16.65 -15.69 28.20
N LYS A 1210 16.29 -16.51 29.19
CA LYS A 1210 15.05 -17.31 29.13
C LYS A 1210 13.80 -16.44 29.27
N GLN A 1211 13.89 -15.31 29.96
CA GLN A 1211 12.82 -14.33 30.06
C GLN A 1211 12.99 -13.27 28.98
N GLN A 1212 12.59 -13.62 27.75
CA GLN A 1212 12.40 -12.62 26.71
C GLN A 1212 11.20 -11.76 27.10
N TYR A 1213 11.47 -10.56 27.60
CA TYR A 1213 10.47 -9.51 27.62
C TYR A 1213 10.44 -8.94 26.20
N VAL A 1214 9.46 -9.36 25.41
CA VAL A 1214 9.10 -8.67 24.18
C VAL A 1214 8.11 -7.59 24.60
N PRO A 1215 8.46 -6.29 24.55
CA PRO A 1215 7.47 -5.25 24.71
C PRO A 1215 6.40 -5.48 23.67
N ILE A 1216 5.18 -5.76 24.11
CA ILE A 1216 4.04 -5.80 23.21
C ILE A 1216 3.72 -4.35 22.90
N SER A 1217 3.95 -3.92 21.67
CA SER A 1217 3.66 -2.55 21.22
C SER A 1217 2.16 -2.29 21.05
N TYR A 1218 1.35 -3.35 21.11
CA TYR A 1218 -0.09 -3.32 20.87
C TYR A 1218 -0.90 -3.73 22.12
N SER A 1219 -2.15 -3.27 22.17
CA SER A 1219 -3.06 -3.56 23.28
C SER A 1219 -3.74 -4.92 23.09
N LYS A 1220 -3.79 -5.71 24.17
CA LYS A 1220 -4.62 -6.94 24.28
C LYS A 1220 -5.85 -6.72 25.14
N ASP A 1221 -6.43 -5.51 25.07
CA ASP A 1221 -7.67 -5.19 25.77
C ASP A 1221 -8.79 -6.09 25.24
N PRO A 1222 -9.53 -6.82 26.10
CA PRO A 1222 -10.62 -7.71 25.69
C PRO A 1222 -11.70 -7.04 24.84
N SER A 1223 -11.81 -5.70 24.89
CA SER A 1223 -12.75 -4.95 24.03
C SER A 1223 -12.39 -5.01 22.55
N ILE A 1224 -11.10 -5.09 22.21
CA ILE A 1224 -10.59 -5.02 20.83
C ILE A 1224 -9.72 -6.23 20.42
N TRP A 1225 -9.62 -7.22 21.32
CA TRP A 1225 -8.76 -8.39 21.17
C TRP A 1225 -9.44 -9.65 21.69
N ASP A 1226 -9.60 -10.65 20.82
CA ASP A 1226 -10.25 -11.91 21.16
C ASP A 1226 -9.32 -12.83 21.98
N LEU A 1227 -9.32 -12.61 23.30
CA LEU A 1227 -8.60 -13.45 24.25
C LEU A 1227 -9.13 -14.89 24.27
N LYS A 1228 -10.41 -15.11 23.91
CA LYS A 1228 -11.00 -16.45 23.92
C LYS A 1228 -10.44 -17.24 22.74
N GLN A 1229 -10.46 -16.68 21.54
CA GLN A 1229 -9.87 -17.31 20.35
C GLN A 1229 -8.36 -17.52 20.52
N GLU A 1230 -7.63 -16.57 21.11
CA GLU A 1230 -6.20 -16.73 21.41
C GLU A 1230 -5.93 -17.93 22.34
N LEU A 1231 -6.77 -18.12 23.38
CA LEU A 1231 -6.65 -19.25 24.29
C LEU A 1231 -6.97 -20.59 23.61
N GLU A 1232 -8.01 -20.63 22.79
CA GLU A 1232 -8.42 -21.82 22.04
C GLU A 1232 -7.32 -22.25 21.05
N ASP A 1233 -6.81 -21.32 20.23
CA ASP A 1233 -5.73 -21.58 19.27
C ASP A 1233 -4.45 -22.03 19.99
N ALA A 1234 -4.12 -21.42 21.15
CA ALA A 1234 -2.96 -21.83 21.95
C ALA A 1234 -3.12 -23.23 22.58
N GLU A 1235 -4.35 -23.66 22.90
CA GLU A 1235 -4.63 -25.02 23.35
C GLU A 1235 -4.51 -26.03 22.21
N GLU A 1236 -4.99 -25.69 21.01
CA GLU A 1236 -4.84 -26.51 19.81
C GLU A 1236 -3.39 -26.70 19.42
N GLU A 1237 -2.60 -25.62 19.39
CA GLU A 1237 -1.17 -25.66 19.11
C GLU A 1237 -0.45 -26.55 20.13
N ARG A 1238 -0.79 -26.44 21.42
CA ARG A 1238 -0.23 -27.28 22.47
C ARG A 1238 -0.59 -28.75 22.29
N LYS A 1239 -1.83 -29.06 21.88
CA LYS A 1239 -2.29 -30.44 21.59
C LYS A 1239 -1.51 -31.02 20.40
N LEU A 1240 -1.32 -30.24 19.33
CA LEU A 1240 -0.53 -30.63 18.15
C LEU A 1240 0.94 -30.86 18.53
N MET A 1241 1.55 -29.94 19.26
CA MET A 1241 2.94 -30.07 19.73
C MET A 1241 3.13 -31.34 20.60
N MET A 1242 2.17 -31.64 21.48
CA MET A 1242 2.19 -32.87 22.28
C MET A 1242 2.00 -34.13 21.42
N ALA A 1243 1.16 -34.07 20.38
CA ALA A 1243 0.97 -35.18 19.43
C ALA A 1243 2.23 -35.44 18.60
N GLU A 1244 2.87 -34.38 18.09
CA GLU A 1244 4.15 -34.48 17.39
C GLU A 1244 5.27 -35.00 18.28
N ALA A 1245 5.37 -34.50 19.52
CA ALA A 1245 6.35 -35.00 20.49
C ALA A 1245 6.14 -36.48 20.81
N ARG A 1246 4.88 -36.95 20.84
CA ARG A 1246 4.55 -38.39 20.95
C ARG A 1246 4.89 -39.16 19.68
N ALA A 1247 4.69 -38.60 18.49
CA ALA A 1247 5.00 -39.24 17.22
C ALA A 1247 6.52 -39.35 16.96
N LYS A 1248 7.29 -38.32 17.35
CA LYS A 1248 8.77 -38.29 17.29
C LYS A 1248 9.43 -39.18 18.34
N ARG A 1249 8.66 -39.78 19.25
CA ARG A 1249 9.16 -40.69 20.27
C ARG A 1249 9.60 -41.99 19.58
N THR A 1250 10.91 -42.11 19.35
CA THR A 1250 11.53 -43.26 18.69
C THR A 1250 11.14 -44.56 19.39
N HIS A 1251 10.62 -45.52 18.63
CA HIS A 1251 10.37 -46.88 19.12
C HIS A 1251 11.67 -47.47 19.68
N ARG A 1252 11.65 -47.76 20.98
CA ARG A 1252 12.78 -48.38 21.67
C ARG A 1252 12.92 -49.82 21.20
N VAL A 1253 14.15 -50.24 20.87
CA VAL A 1253 14.42 -51.64 20.49
C VAL A 1253 15.09 -52.34 21.67
N ILE A 1254 14.38 -53.27 22.29
CA ILE A 1254 14.93 -54.11 23.36
C ILE A 1254 15.14 -55.50 22.78
N ASN A 1255 16.38 -55.99 22.83
CA ASN A 1255 16.72 -57.32 22.33
C ASN A 1255 16.26 -58.40 23.31
N HIS A 1256 14.98 -58.75 23.25
CA HIS A 1256 14.37 -59.78 24.08
C HIS A 1256 13.29 -60.53 23.28
N PRO A 1257 13.20 -61.88 23.34
CA PRO A 1257 12.34 -62.67 22.44
C PRO A 1257 10.85 -62.33 22.52
N TYR A 1258 10.38 -61.94 23.71
CA TYR A 1258 8.99 -61.56 23.95
C TYR A 1258 8.75 -60.04 23.82
N TYR A 1259 9.77 -59.25 23.49
CA TYR A 1259 9.61 -57.82 23.29
C TYR A 1259 9.11 -57.52 21.87
N PHE A 1260 7.97 -56.85 21.77
CA PHE A 1260 7.39 -56.42 20.52
C PHE A 1260 7.13 -54.90 20.57
N PRO A 1261 7.32 -54.19 19.44
CA PRO A 1261 7.04 -52.76 19.33
C PRO A 1261 5.53 -52.49 19.21
N PHE A 1262 4.74 -53.08 20.10
CA PHE A 1262 3.28 -52.93 20.10
C PHE A 1262 2.84 -51.79 21.02
N ASN A 1263 1.80 -51.07 20.62
CA ASN A 1263 0.99 -50.30 21.56
C ASN A 1263 0.02 -51.22 22.34
N GLY A 1264 -0.77 -50.66 23.25
CA GLY A 1264 -1.72 -51.44 24.07
C GLY A 1264 -2.73 -52.25 23.24
N ARG A 1265 -3.35 -51.63 22.22
CA ARG A 1265 -4.35 -52.28 21.35
C ARG A 1265 -3.72 -53.36 20.47
N GLN A 1266 -2.60 -53.07 19.82
CA GLN A 1266 -1.85 -54.03 19.00
C GLN A 1266 -1.46 -55.28 19.80
N ALA A 1267 -1.07 -55.10 21.08
CA ALA A 1267 -0.77 -56.22 21.95
C ALA A 1267 -2.01 -57.07 22.28
N GLU A 1268 -3.16 -56.45 22.54
CA GLU A 1268 -4.43 -57.18 22.75
C GLU A 1268 -4.88 -57.92 21.48
N ASP A 1269 -4.83 -57.26 20.32
CA ASP A 1269 -5.21 -57.86 19.05
C ASP A 1269 -4.32 -59.07 18.70
N TYR A 1270 -3.01 -58.94 18.91
CA TYR A 1270 -2.06 -60.04 18.75
C TYR A 1270 -2.39 -61.22 19.67
N LEU A 1271 -2.70 -60.95 20.94
CA LEU A 1271 -3.02 -61.97 21.93
C LEU A 1271 -4.44 -62.53 21.77
N ARG A 1272 -5.37 -61.85 21.08
CA ARG A 1272 -6.76 -62.30 20.93
C ARG A 1272 -6.86 -63.70 20.30
N SER A 1273 -5.97 -64.04 19.38
CA SER A 1273 -5.89 -65.37 18.75
C SER A 1273 -5.10 -66.43 19.55
N LYS A 1274 -4.42 -66.03 20.63
CA LYS A 1274 -3.52 -66.88 21.41
C LYS A 1274 -4.22 -67.59 22.57
N GLU A 1275 -3.56 -68.57 23.17
CA GLU A 1275 -4.11 -69.27 24.33
C GLU A 1275 -4.02 -68.43 25.62
N ARG A 1276 -4.76 -68.83 26.65
CA ARG A 1276 -4.69 -68.20 27.98
C ARG A 1276 -3.28 -68.34 28.54
N GLY A 1277 -2.74 -67.26 29.09
CA GLY A 1277 -1.40 -67.22 29.67
C GLY A 1277 -0.33 -66.67 28.72
N GLU A 1278 -0.61 -66.61 27.42
CA GLU A 1278 0.28 -65.99 26.44
C GLU A 1278 0.44 -64.49 26.68
N PHE A 1279 1.63 -63.97 26.38
CA PHE A 1279 2.01 -62.60 26.73
C PHE A 1279 2.99 -61.96 25.74
N VAL A 1280 3.09 -60.64 25.80
CA VAL A 1280 4.07 -59.82 25.10
C VAL A 1280 4.61 -58.74 26.05
N ILE A 1281 5.88 -58.38 25.86
CA ILE A 1281 6.52 -57.23 26.50
C ILE A 1281 6.51 -56.09 25.48
N ARG A 1282 6.15 -54.90 25.92
CA ARG A 1282 6.10 -53.70 25.07
C ARG A 1282 6.52 -52.46 25.82
N GLN A 1283 6.78 -51.38 25.08
CA GLN A 1283 7.01 -50.07 25.68
C GLN A 1283 5.75 -49.56 26.40
N SER A 1284 5.96 -48.88 27.52
CA SER A 1284 4.87 -48.22 28.26
C SER A 1284 4.54 -46.87 27.64
N SER A 1285 3.28 -46.46 27.73
CA SER A 1285 2.86 -45.09 27.45
C SER A 1285 3.21 -44.11 28.58
N ARG A 1286 3.62 -44.62 29.76
CA ARG A 1286 3.93 -43.81 30.95
C ARG A 1286 5.26 -43.08 30.88
N GLY A 1287 6.18 -43.52 30.01
CA GLY A 1287 7.49 -42.92 29.89
C GLY A 1287 8.54 -43.96 29.49
N ASP A 1288 9.74 -43.46 29.22
CA ASP A 1288 10.84 -44.30 28.72
C ASP A 1288 11.42 -45.19 29.84
N ASP A 1289 11.12 -44.89 31.10
CA ASP A 1289 11.51 -45.65 32.30
C ASP A 1289 10.47 -46.70 32.70
N HIS A 1290 9.54 -47.02 31.80
CA HIS A 1290 8.51 -48.02 32.03
C HIS A 1290 8.38 -48.99 30.85
N LEU A 1291 8.25 -50.28 31.17
CA LEU A 1291 7.82 -51.35 30.27
C LEU A 1291 6.48 -51.92 30.72
N VAL A 1292 5.78 -52.60 29.82
CA VAL A 1292 4.52 -53.25 30.13
C VAL A 1292 4.52 -54.68 29.62
N ILE A 1293 4.17 -55.63 30.49
CA ILE A 1293 3.77 -56.98 30.09
C ILE A 1293 2.27 -56.97 29.86
N THR A 1294 1.84 -57.26 28.64
CA THR A 1294 0.42 -57.52 28.34
C THR A 1294 0.23 -59.01 28.19
N TRP A 1295 -0.71 -59.60 28.93
CA TRP A 1295 -0.96 -61.04 28.87
C TRP A 1295 -2.46 -61.37 28.88
N LYS A 1296 -2.81 -62.52 28.31
CA LYS A 1296 -4.19 -62.96 28.14
C LYS A 1296 -4.67 -63.77 29.34
N LEU A 1297 -5.71 -63.27 30.00
CA LEU A 1297 -6.39 -63.96 31.11
C LEU A 1297 -7.49 -64.89 30.61
N ASP A 1298 -8.27 -64.46 29.62
CA ASP A 1298 -9.33 -65.27 29.00
C ASP A 1298 -9.71 -64.71 27.62
N LYS A 1299 -10.75 -65.27 27.00
CA LYS A 1299 -11.33 -64.70 25.76
C LYS A 1299 -11.71 -63.24 25.98
N ASP A 1300 -11.13 -62.36 25.17
CA ASP A 1300 -11.32 -60.89 25.22
C ASP A 1300 -11.07 -60.26 26.61
N LEU A 1301 -10.20 -60.88 27.42
CA LEU A 1301 -9.79 -60.36 28.72
C LEU A 1301 -8.26 -60.36 28.86
N PHE A 1302 -7.67 -59.17 28.93
CA PHE A 1302 -6.23 -58.95 28.99
C PHE A 1302 -5.85 -58.14 30.22
N GLN A 1303 -4.65 -58.37 30.74
CA GLN A 1303 -4.09 -57.55 31.82
C GLN A 1303 -2.76 -56.94 31.39
N HIS A 1304 -2.57 -55.67 31.72
CA HIS A 1304 -1.31 -54.95 31.56
C HIS A 1304 -0.61 -54.81 32.91
N ILE A 1305 0.62 -55.30 33.00
CA ILE A 1305 1.47 -55.24 34.19
C ILE A 1305 2.58 -54.23 33.90
N ASP A 1306 2.64 -53.18 34.71
CA ASP A 1306 3.66 -52.14 34.63
C ASP A 1306 4.98 -52.64 35.25
N ILE A 1307 6.08 -52.36 34.56
CA ILE A 1307 7.46 -52.63 34.99
C ILE A 1307 8.15 -51.28 35.03
N GLN A 1308 8.53 -50.84 36.23
CA GLN A 1308 9.35 -49.65 36.39
C GLN A 1308 10.82 -50.02 36.25
N GLU A 1309 11.56 -49.26 35.45
CA GLU A 1309 12.99 -49.43 35.21
C GLU A 1309 13.80 -48.38 35.96
N LEU A 1310 14.88 -48.82 36.60
CA LEU A 1310 15.85 -47.97 37.28
C LEU A 1310 17.27 -48.29 36.78
N GLU A 1311 18.20 -47.36 37.03
CA GLU A 1311 19.63 -47.49 36.69
C GLU A 1311 19.90 -47.69 35.19
N LYS A 1312 19.31 -46.82 34.35
CA LYS A 1312 19.51 -46.83 32.89
C LYS A 1312 20.75 -46.03 32.49
N GLU A 1313 21.52 -46.55 31.54
CA GLU A 1313 22.69 -45.87 30.98
C GLU A 1313 22.32 -44.75 30.01
N ASN A 1314 21.23 -44.92 29.28
CA ASN A 1314 20.58 -43.91 28.46
C ASN A 1314 19.07 -44.19 28.37
N PRO A 1315 18.23 -43.25 27.90
CA PRO A 1315 16.78 -43.44 27.85
C PRO A 1315 16.31 -44.67 27.03
N LEU A 1316 17.13 -45.17 26.11
CA LEU A 1316 16.83 -46.31 25.23
C LEU A 1316 17.31 -47.67 25.78
N ALA A 1317 18.29 -47.69 26.68
CA ALA A 1317 18.86 -48.90 27.27
C ALA A 1317 17.92 -49.52 28.32
N LEU A 1318 17.92 -50.85 28.45
CA LEU A 1318 17.17 -51.55 29.52
C LEU A 1318 17.74 -51.20 30.90
N GLY A 1319 16.86 -50.93 31.87
CA GLY A 1319 17.26 -50.68 33.25
C GLY A 1319 17.87 -51.92 33.91
N LYS A 1320 18.87 -51.73 34.76
CA LYS A 1320 19.53 -52.81 35.52
C LYS A 1320 18.70 -53.32 36.69
N VAL A 1321 17.74 -52.52 37.15
CA VAL A 1321 16.81 -52.88 38.24
C VAL A 1321 15.38 -52.68 37.74
N LEU A 1322 14.58 -53.75 37.76
CA LEU A 1322 13.20 -53.77 37.30
C LEU A 1322 12.26 -53.98 38.49
N ILE A 1323 11.18 -53.20 38.59
CA ILE A 1323 10.23 -53.27 39.70
C ILE A 1323 8.83 -53.59 39.19
N VAL A 1324 8.23 -54.65 39.73
CA VAL A 1324 6.85 -55.07 39.44
C VAL A 1324 6.13 -55.37 40.75
N ASP A 1325 4.97 -54.74 41.01
CA ASP A 1325 4.19 -54.91 42.26
C ASP A 1325 5.07 -54.83 43.54
N ASN A 1326 5.99 -53.85 43.61
CA ASN A 1326 6.97 -53.64 44.68
C ASN A 1326 8.00 -54.78 44.88
N GLN A 1327 8.12 -55.73 43.95
CA GLN A 1327 9.18 -56.74 43.92
C GLN A 1327 10.25 -56.32 42.91
N LYS A 1328 11.52 -56.46 43.31
CA LYS A 1328 12.68 -56.12 42.47
C LYS A 1328 13.16 -57.36 41.71
N TYR A 1329 13.48 -57.18 40.44
CA TYR A 1329 13.99 -58.18 39.52
C TYR A 1329 15.22 -57.63 38.80
N ASN A 1330 16.14 -58.51 38.42
CA ASN A 1330 17.39 -58.13 37.75
C ASN A 1330 17.25 -58.12 36.23
N ASP A 1331 16.36 -58.95 35.68
CA ASP A 1331 16.13 -59.07 34.24
C ASP A 1331 14.67 -59.45 33.94
N LEU A 1332 14.30 -59.36 32.67
CA LEU A 1332 12.94 -59.66 32.21
C LEU A 1332 12.60 -61.15 32.31
N ASP A 1333 13.58 -62.05 32.13
CA ASP A 1333 13.39 -63.49 32.22
C ASP A 1333 13.00 -63.92 33.64
N GLN A 1334 13.58 -63.28 34.66
CA GLN A 1334 13.23 -63.48 36.06
C GLN A 1334 11.78 -63.07 36.35
N ILE A 1335 11.32 -61.94 35.79
CA ILE A 1335 9.91 -61.52 35.89
C ILE A 1335 9.00 -62.56 35.23
N ILE A 1336 9.37 -63.06 34.04
CA ILE A 1336 8.57 -64.06 33.32
C ILE A 1336 8.42 -65.33 34.15
N VAL A 1337 9.51 -65.86 34.68
CA VAL A 1337 9.51 -67.14 35.41
C VAL A 1337 8.92 -67.00 36.81
N GLU A 1338 9.38 -66.04 37.61
CA GLU A 1338 9.01 -65.95 39.02
C GLU A 1338 7.69 -65.22 39.26
N TYR A 1339 7.32 -64.27 38.38
CA TYR A 1339 6.10 -63.48 38.55
C TYR A 1339 4.98 -63.97 37.63
N LEU A 1340 5.22 -63.95 36.31
CA LEU A 1340 4.16 -64.17 35.32
C LEU A 1340 3.72 -65.64 35.25
N GLN A 1341 4.64 -66.58 35.06
CA GLN A 1341 4.31 -68.01 34.98
C GLN A 1341 3.64 -68.52 36.27
N ASN A 1342 4.03 -68.00 37.43
CA ASN A 1342 3.35 -68.31 38.69
C ASN A 1342 1.89 -67.80 38.71
N LYS A 1343 1.62 -66.59 38.20
CA LYS A 1343 0.25 -66.09 38.01
C LYS A 1343 -0.53 -66.94 37.02
N VAL A 1344 0.07 -67.34 35.90
CA VAL A 1344 -0.57 -68.22 34.90
C VAL A 1344 -0.96 -69.55 35.52
N ARG A 1345 -0.05 -70.18 36.29
CA ARG A 1345 -0.33 -71.43 37.02
C ARG A 1345 -1.52 -71.28 37.95
N LEU A 1346 -1.54 -70.22 38.76
CA LEU A 1346 -2.64 -69.94 39.70
C LEU A 1346 -3.94 -69.64 38.94
N LEU A 1347 -3.93 -68.82 37.90
CA LEU A 1347 -5.11 -68.59 37.04
C LEU A 1347 -5.69 -69.91 36.52
N ASN A 1348 -4.84 -70.81 36.01
CA ASN A 1348 -5.25 -72.12 35.52
C ASN A 1348 -5.78 -73.03 36.63
N GLU A 1349 -5.22 -72.97 37.84
CA GLU A 1349 -5.73 -73.68 39.01
C GLU A 1349 -7.14 -73.19 39.41
N MET A 1350 -7.37 -71.86 39.46
CA MET A 1350 -8.69 -71.29 39.75
C MET A 1350 -9.70 -71.71 38.69
N THR A 1351 -9.37 -71.54 37.41
CA THR A 1351 -10.30 -71.83 36.32
C THR A 1351 -10.59 -73.31 36.11
N SER A 1352 -9.69 -74.20 36.56
CA SER A 1352 -9.91 -75.65 36.57
C SER A 1352 -10.71 -76.13 37.80
N SER A 1353 -10.99 -75.24 38.77
CA SER A 1353 -11.74 -75.59 39.97
C SER A 1353 -13.21 -75.83 39.67
N GLU A 1354 -13.83 -76.83 40.31
CA GLU A 1354 -15.29 -77.02 40.30
C GLU A 1354 -16.07 -75.83 40.89
N LYS A 1355 -15.39 -74.96 41.65
CA LYS A 1355 -15.94 -73.72 42.20
C LYS A 1355 -15.80 -72.53 41.27
N PHE A 1356 -15.24 -72.70 40.08
CA PHE A 1356 -15.18 -71.65 39.07
C PHE A 1356 -16.31 -71.79 38.05
N LYS A 1357 -16.83 -70.65 37.60
CA LYS A 1357 -17.84 -70.58 36.54
C LYS A 1357 -17.40 -69.54 35.51
N SER A 1358 -17.31 -69.96 34.25
CA SER A 1358 -17.06 -69.08 33.12
C SER A 1358 -18.30 -68.26 32.76
N GLY A 1359 -18.08 -67.12 32.10
CA GLY A 1359 -19.13 -66.17 31.69
C GLY A 1359 -19.01 -64.81 32.36
N THR A 1360 -19.88 -63.90 31.96
CA THR A 1360 -19.94 -62.55 32.54
C THR A 1360 -20.50 -62.61 33.97
N LYS A 1361 -20.33 -61.53 34.74
CA LYS A 1361 -20.92 -61.41 36.08
C LYS A 1361 -22.42 -61.72 36.07
N LYS A 1362 -23.15 -61.27 35.04
CA LYS A 1362 -24.60 -61.51 34.90
C LYS A 1362 -24.90 -63.01 34.74
N ASP A 1363 -24.13 -63.73 33.93
CA ASP A 1363 -24.33 -65.16 33.68
C ASP A 1363 -24.13 -65.98 34.95
N VAL A 1364 -23.10 -65.65 35.72
CA VAL A 1364 -22.77 -66.36 36.96
C VAL A 1364 -23.76 -66.02 38.08
N VAL A 1365 -24.20 -64.76 38.18
CA VAL A 1365 -25.27 -64.36 39.12
C VAL A 1365 -26.57 -65.12 38.80
N LYS A 1366 -26.97 -65.18 37.53
CA LYS A 1366 -28.15 -65.95 37.11
C LYS A 1366 -28.03 -67.42 37.48
N PHE A 1367 -26.88 -68.03 37.21
CA PHE A 1367 -26.60 -69.41 37.57
C PHE A 1367 -26.69 -69.66 39.09
N ILE A 1368 -26.15 -68.76 39.92
CA ILE A 1368 -26.23 -68.85 41.37
C ILE A 1368 -27.67 -68.72 41.87
N GLU A 1369 -28.43 -67.76 41.31
CA GLU A 1369 -29.85 -67.56 41.63
C GLU A 1369 -30.68 -68.81 41.30
N ASP A 1370 -30.53 -69.36 40.10
CA ASP A 1370 -31.25 -70.56 39.66
C ASP A 1370 -30.88 -71.78 40.51
N TYR A 1371 -29.59 -72.00 40.77
CA TYR A 1371 -29.13 -73.08 41.65
C TYR A 1371 -29.68 -72.95 43.08
N SER A 1372 -29.74 -71.72 43.60
CA SER A 1372 -30.23 -71.44 44.94
C SER A 1372 -31.74 -71.64 45.06
N ARG A 1373 -32.54 -71.35 44.02
CA ARG A 1373 -33.98 -71.65 43.99
C ARG A 1373 -34.26 -73.15 44.06
N VAL A 1374 -33.45 -73.97 43.38
CA VAL A 1374 -33.59 -75.44 43.41
C VAL A 1374 -33.12 -76.02 44.74
N ASN A 1375 -32.13 -75.39 45.39
CA ASN A 1375 -31.55 -75.86 46.66
C ASN A 1375 -31.65 -74.79 47.77
N PRO A 1376 -32.85 -74.43 48.25
CA PRO A 1376 -33.05 -73.22 49.05
C PRO A 1376 -32.35 -73.22 50.41
N ASN A 1377 -32.13 -74.41 51.01
CA ASN A 1377 -31.47 -74.56 52.31
C ASN A 1377 -29.94 -74.78 52.23
N LYS A 1378 -29.36 -74.77 51.02
CA LYS A 1378 -27.91 -74.93 50.83
C LYS A 1378 -27.28 -73.58 50.48
N SER A 1379 -26.12 -73.31 51.08
CA SER A 1379 -25.27 -72.21 50.63
C SER A 1379 -24.57 -72.57 49.32
N VAL A 1380 -24.40 -71.58 48.46
CA VAL A 1380 -23.76 -71.71 47.15
C VAL A 1380 -22.76 -70.58 46.97
N TYR A 1381 -21.59 -70.90 46.40
CA TYR A 1381 -20.58 -69.92 46.06
C TYR A 1381 -19.79 -70.36 44.83
N TYR A 1382 -19.44 -69.40 43.98
CA TYR A 1382 -18.64 -69.59 42.79
C TYR A 1382 -17.68 -68.42 42.57
N PHE A 1383 -16.53 -68.73 41.99
CA PHE A 1383 -15.57 -67.77 41.47
C PHE A 1383 -15.85 -67.52 39.98
N SER A 1384 -15.68 -66.29 39.52
CA SER A 1384 -15.64 -65.95 38.10
C SER A 1384 -14.58 -64.88 37.84
N LEU A 1385 -14.19 -64.69 36.59
CA LEU A 1385 -13.28 -63.61 36.22
C LEU A 1385 -13.97 -62.25 36.39
N ASN A 1386 -13.20 -61.27 36.89
CA ASN A 1386 -13.63 -59.88 36.95
C ASN A 1386 -13.25 -59.18 35.64
N HIS A 1387 -14.24 -58.95 34.78
CA HIS A 1387 -14.02 -58.30 33.49
C HIS A 1387 -13.80 -56.79 33.63
N ASP A 1388 -14.27 -56.19 34.74
CA ASP A 1388 -14.09 -54.77 35.04
C ASP A 1388 -12.68 -54.50 35.60
N ASN A 1389 -12.08 -55.48 36.29
CA ASN A 1389 -10.74 -55.39 36.86
C ASN A 1389 -9.91 -56.64 36.52
N PRO A 1390 -9.25 -56.67 35.34
CA PRO A 1390 -8.42 -57.78 34.91
C PRO A 1390 -7.36 -58.18 35.95
N GLY A 1391 -7.26 -59.48 36.23
CA GLY A 1391 -6.41 -60.05 37.28
C GLY A 1391 -7.09 -60.13 38.66
N TRP A 1392 -8.38 -59.81 38.74
CA TRP A 1392 -9.22 -60.10 39.89
C TRP A 1392 -10.27 -61.15 39.54
N PHE A 1393 -10.74 -61.85 40.56
CA PHE A 1393 -11.89 -62.74 40.49
C PHE A 1393 -13.01 -62.20 41.37
N TYR A 1394 -14.24 -62.38 40.90
CA TYR A 1394 -15.42 -62.26 41.73
C TYR A 1394 -15.66 -63.56 42.48
N LEU A 1395 -15.77 -63.49 43.81
CA LEU A 1395 -16.30 -64.53 44.67
C LEU A 1395 -17.75 -64.20 44.99
N MET A 1396 -18.68 -64.83 44.28
CA MET A 1396 -20.11 -64.60 44.41
C MET A 1396 -20.74 -65.73 45.23
N PHE A 1397 -21.53 -65.39 46.25
CA PHE A 1397 -22.12 -66.38 47.14
C PHE A 1397 -23.45 -65.96 47.73
N LYS A 1398 -24.23 -66.98 48.11
CA LYS A 1398 -25.56 -66.86 48.72
C LYS A 1398 -25.66 -67.89 49.85
N ILE A 1399 -26.15 -67.49 51.04
CA ILE A 1399 -26.19 -68.36 52.24
C ILE A 1399 -27.39 -69.32 52.18
N ASN A 1400 -28.53 -68.83 51.70
CA ASN A 1400 -29.77 -69.57 51.40
C ASN A 1400 -30.55 -68.83 50.30
N ALA A 1401 -31.64 -69.42 49.78
CA ALA A 1401 -32.43 -68.81 48.70
C ALA A 1401 -32.93 -67.38 48.98
N ASN A 1402 -33.20 -67.05 50.24
CA ASN A 1402 -33.76 -65.74 50.64
C ASN A 1402 -32.68 -64.72 51.02
N SER A 1403 -31.42 -65.14 51.16
CA SER A 1403 -30.32 -64.23 51.53
C SER A 1403 -29.89 -63.38 50.34
N LYS A 1404 -29.33 -62.20 50.60
CA LYS A 1404 -28.75 -61.36 49.54
C LYS A 1404 -27.56 -62.08 48.89
N LEU A 1405 -27.42 -61.92 47.57
CA LEU A 1405 -26.20 -62.33 46.86
C LEU A 1405 -25.05 -61.38 47.24
N TYR A 1406 -23.98 -61.92 47.78
CA TYR A 1406 -22.76 -61.18 48.10
C TYR A 1406 -21.71 -61.40 47.01
N THR A 1407 -20.94 -60.36 46.71
CA THR A 1407 -19.81 -60.42 45.78
C THR A 1407 -18.58 -59.87 46.50
N TRP A 1408 -17.55 -60.69 46.64
CA TRP A 1408 -16.25 -60.30 47.18
C TRP A 1408 -15.19 -60.31 46.07
N ASN A 1409 -14.18 -59.45 46.17
CA ASN A 1409 -13.10 -59.38 45.20
C ASN A 1409 -11.89 -60.17 45.70
N VAL A 1410 -11.30 -60.98 44.82
CA VAL A 1410 -10.09 -61.77 45.08
C VAL A 1410 -9.02 -61.39 44.07
N LYS A 1411 -7.89 -60.84 44.53
CA LYS A 1411 -6.79 -60.44 43.64
C LYS A 1411 -5.91 -61.64 43.33
N LEU A 1412 -5.58 -61.86 42.06
CA LEU A 1412 -4.54 -62.79 41.65
C LEU A 1412 -3.16 -62.15 41.88
N THR A 1413 -2.35 -62.78 42.72
CA THR A 1413 -0.95 -62.39 42.95
C THR A 1413 -0.02 -63.48 42.43
N ASN A 1414 1.29 -63.21 42.35
CA ASN A 1414 2.27 -64.23 41.97
C ASN A 1414 2.46 -65.32 43.04
N THR A 1415 2.01 -65.10 44.27
CA THR A 1415 2.17 -66.02 45.40
C THR A 1415 0.88 -66.72 45.82
N GLY A 1416 -0.27 -66.34 45.25
CA GLY A 1416 -1.57 -66.91 45.58
C GLY A 1416 -2.75 -66.00 45.28
N TYR A 1417 -3.87 -66.26 45.94
CA TYR A 1417 -5.11 -65.50 45.85
C TYR A 1417 -5.29 -64.64 47.10
N PHE A 1418 -5.27 -63.32 46.92
CA PHE A 1418 -5.45 -62.38 48.01
C PHE A 1418 -6.94 -62.08 48.20
N LEU A 1419 -7.49 -62.50 49.34
CA LEU A 1419 -8.87 -62.26 49.74
C LEU A 1419 -8.88 -61.55 51.10
N VAL A 1420 -9.48 -60.36 51.13
CA VAL A 1420 -9.53 -59.47 52.31
C VAL A 1420 -8.12 -59.07 52.77
N ASN A 1421 -7.53 -59.77 53.75
CA ASN A 1421 -6.20 -59.49 54.30
C ASN A 1421 -5.29 -60.73 54.29
N TYR A 1422 -5.70 -61.80 53.61
CA TYR A 1422 -4.99 -63.07 53.60
C TYR A 1422 -4.67 -63.48 52.17
N ASN A 1423 -3.43 -63.93 51.97
CA ASN A 1423 -3.00 -64.53 50.72
C ASN A 1423 -3.07 -66.05 50.83
N TYR A 1424 -3.81 -66.69 49.93
CA TYR A 1424 -4.02 -68.13 49.93
C TYR A 1424 -3.25 -68.78 48.78
N PRO A 1425 -2.25 -69.64 49.05
CA PRO A 1425 -1.40 -70.25 48.01
C PRO A 1425 -2.12 -71.16 47.00
N SER A 1426 -3.29 -71.70 47.34
CA SER A 1426 -4.05 -72.64 46.49
C SER A 1426 -5.55 -72.37 46.56
N VAL A 1427 -6.31 -72.82 45.57
CA VAL A 1427 -7.78 -72.65 45.51
C VAL A 1427 -8.48 -73.37 46.65
N ILE A 1428 -7.95 -74.53 47.05
CA ILE A 1428 -8.47 -75.30 48.19
C ILE A 1428 -8.34 -74.50 49.49
N GLN A 1429 -7.17 -73.89 49.72
CA GLN A 1429 -6.93 -73.06 50.89
C GLN A 1429 -7.76 -71.78 50.85
N LEU A 1430 -7.93 -71.16 49.67
CA LEU A 1430 -8.82 -70.01 49.48
C LEU A 1430 -10.27 -70.36 49.82
N CYS A 1431 -10.78 -71.50 49.33
CA CYS A 1431 -12.13 -71.96 49.64
C CYS A 1431 -12.32 -72.21 51.14
N ASN A 1432 -11.33 -72.81 51.81
CA ASN A 1432 -11.37 -73.04 53.25
C ASN A 1432 -11.28 -71.73 54.04
N GLY A 1433 -10.42 -70.80 53.60
CA GLY A 1433 -10.28 -69.45 54.14
C GLY A 1433 -11.56 -68.62 54.02
N PHE A 1434 -12.22 -68.68 52.86
CA PHE A 1434 -13.53 -68.07 52.67
C PHE A 1434 -14.58 -68.66 53.62
N LYS A 1435 -14.63 -69.99 53.77
CA LYS A 1435 -15.57 -70.64 54.69
C LYS A 1435 -15.31 -70.26 56.16
N THR A 1436 -14.05 -70.12 56.56
CA THR A 1436 -13.71 -69.65 57.92
C THR A 1436 -14.03 -68.16 58.11
N LEU A 1437 -13.80 -67.32 57.11
CA LEU A 1437 -14.20 -65.90 57.12
C LEU A 1437 -15.73 -65.74 57.21
N LEU A 1438 -16.50 -66.57 56.49
CA LEU A 1438 -17.96 -66.57 56.61
C LEU A 1438 -18.43 -67.02 57.99
N LYS A 1439 -17.80 -68.05 58.56
CA LYS A 1439 -18.12 -68.51 59.92
C LYS A 1439 -17.78 -67.44 60.96
N SER A 1440 -16.62 -66.78 60.85
CA SER A 1440 -16.21 -65.75 61.81
C SER A 1440 -17.10 -64.49 61.74
N ASN A 1441 -17.52 -64.08 60.54
CA ASN A 1441 -18.50 -62.99 60.39
C ASN A 1441 -19.88 -63.37 60.92
N SER A 1442 -20.32 -64.62 60.75
CA SER A 1442 -21.58 -65.11 61.32
C SER A 1442 -21.54 -65.14 62.86
N SER A 1443 -20.37 -65.46 63.45
CA SER A 1443 -20.16 -65.45 64.90
C SER A 1443 -20.13 -64.04 65.49
N LYS A 1444 -19.55 -63.05 64.79
CA LYS A 1444 -19.57 -61.64 65.23
C LYS A 1444 -20.99 -61.09 65.32
N ASN A 1445 -21.88 -61.46 64.39
CA ASN A 1445 -23.30 -61.06 64.48
C ASN A 1445 -24.05 -61.73 65.65
N ARG A 1446 -23.63 -62.92 66.11
CA ARG A 1446 -24.23 -63.53 67.31
C ARG A 1446 -23.73 -62.91 68.61
N MET A 1447 -22.47 -62.46 68.68
CA MET A 1447 -21.96 -61.79 69.89
C MET A 1447 -22.53 -60.40 70.10
N ASN A 1448 -22.94 -59.68 69.04
CA ASN A 1448 -23.63 -58.40 69.20
C ASN A 1448 -25.10 -58.52 69.65
N ASN A 1449 -25.70 -59.72 69.62
CA ASN A 1449 -27.04 -59.93 70.20
C ASN A 1449 -26.99 -60.41 71.67
N TYR A 1450 -25.81 -60.50 72.28
CA TYR A 1450 -25.64 -60.81 73.71
C TYR A 1450 -24.96 -59.67 74.51
N ARG A 1451 -24.84 -58.48 73.92
CA ARG A 1451 -24.69 -57.21 74.65
C ARG A 1451 -25.97 -56.42 74.48
#